data_AF-A0A292Q6T5-F1
#
_entry.id   AF-A0A292Q6T5-F1
#
_cell.length_a   1.000
_cell.length_b   1.000
_cell.length_c   1.000
_cell.angle_alpha   90.00
_cell.angle_beta   90.00
_cell.angle_gamma   90.00
#
_symmetry.space_group_name_H-M   'P 1'
#
loop_
_entity.id
_entity.type
_entity.pdbx_description
1 polymer ?
#
loop_
_entity_poly.entity_id
_entity_poly.type
_entity_poly.pdbx_seq_one_letter_code
_entity_poly.pdbx_strand_id
1 'polypeptide(L)'
;MAGAPYIPRRITMTKVPLQQTADGFYLNRTPWFAFLLLCSIFALWAAAASMNDVLIAHFKKAFLLSDFQTAFVQSAFYLGYFFVAIPAAMVVRRFGYKSTILVGLMLYMAGCALFFPAASTATYGMFLMALFVIACGLSFLETACNTYSTLMGPRETGTRRLNISQTFHPFGAMAGVYVGSFVMFKDTDATHEQLTQMSASEAAIQQLEMIQSTLLPYKWMIAVLVLMFILIAITRFPACRGNAKADVKKPSLGQSLARLSRNPRFTFGVLAQFLYVGAQVGVWSFTIRLAMQMGGMNERSASWFLLTTFAAYFVGKMIANLLMRKLHPAKVLAIYGVLTIALLAYTILVPNISAVYAAVAVSIFLGPCWPTIYGLTIEGLGEDTSVGGSLLVMSIVGGGVIPVFQGLLSDATHGNMQLAYSVPLLCFVGWRGGGLMKTFTLALSPEQFSGAEKTLLQSADFRVLAWTYPSGVKALALENARGRVVALPYQGQMIWSATFDGCELTMRNMFRQPKPSATVIGTYGCFMFHAGLLRNGCPTPSDDHPLHGEMPCAPMDAAWLEVGEDAAGLYLRLGGDYEYVQGFGDHYRATPTLTLRAGSGVFDIGMAVTNLAGKAMELMYMAHMNYAYIPGARFVEPLAGARVRVRSSVPAHVKPTPEWAAYMAELSRDPSRLSSLDSPALHDPEIVCFFEEVPADTAGNAHFLLDHPEGSAFYTHYRPDQFSHATRWVLHNADQGVAAFVLPSTCEPEGYLAEKTKGNVRSLAGGQQALFSAADEVRQGWSHHPLRAILGDQFTVRFGQLLVGDHHIELFEAGEMRGAHNVELAVIGQQQAVLGLAQNLLFDRHFIEVEAGDTEGLADTCGRNEGPGQTHAVEDAALVGMVEHLVLAMKGAATQNDSAVGLLLQLEQHVQRIADRRELQLIGNEINHKRHRGAAVEEHRVATFDKRGRELAYTAFLLHMPSALLRNLVVRRLGRVEGKGDMPAEQVELVRVTVQVPAQGHFRDFQQCGHFPQVDRLLVLQGLLDHCAHRAPSPGTDFMTSITPAALAQFIDHTLLAPDATRQQIAALCKEAQEYGFYSVCVNSGQVPYAAQLLSGQKVKVCAVVGFPLGAGLSESKAFEAQQAIAVGAGEIDMVLNIGALREGLLDTVRDDIARVHQACGSVPLKVILETCLLDEEQKIRACEICRELGVAFVKTSTGFSHHGATAGDIALMRRIVGPQMGVKASGGVRDYATAVAMIEAGATRLGTSSGVSIVSGKPAEAAGY
;
A
#
# COMPACT_ATOMS: atom_id res chain seq x y z
N MET A 1 32.11 8.59 -66.74
CA MET A 1 30.89 7.74 -66.68
C MET A 1 30.68 7.26 -65.24
N ALA A 2 29.68 6.40 -65.00
CA ALA A 2 29.23 5.89 -63.69
C ALA A 2 30.36 5.28 -62.80
N GLY A 3 30.16 5.12 -61.48
CA GLY A 3 28.96 5.41 -60.68
C GLY A 3 29.19 5.17 -59.18
N ALA A 4 28.28 5.65 -58.32
CA ALA A 4 28.48 5.71 -56.87
C ALA A 4 27.62 4.71 -56.06
N PRO A 5 28.20 3.96 -55.10
CA PRO A 5 27.47 3.22 -54.09
C PRO A 5 27.29 4.03 -52.79
N TYR A 6 26.13 4.67 -52.68
CA TYR A 6 25.38 5.03 -51.46
C TYR A 6 26.08 5.02 -50.07
N ILE A 7 26.28 6.21 -49.48
CA ILE A 7 26.57 6.35 -48.03
C ILE A 7 25.25 6.25 -47.25
N PRO A 8 25.07 5.30 -46.31
CA PRO A 8 23.89 5.24 -45.46
C PRO A 8 23.92 6.39 -44.43
N ARG A 9 23.12 7.42 -44.68
CA ARG A 9 22.97 8.59 -43.78
C ARG A 9 22.34 8.19 -42.44
N ARG A 10 22.98 8.62 -41.35
CA ARG A 10 22.47 8.62 -39.95
C ARG A 10 21.96 7.27 -39.43
N ILE A 11 22.67 6.70 -38.44
CA ILE A 11 22.03 5.84 -37.44
C ILE A 11 21.05 6.71 -36.64
N THR A 12 19.82 6.76 -37.16
CA THR A 12 18.69 7.42 -36.49
C THR A 12 18.16 6.40 -35.51
N MET A 13 18.20 6.69 -34.20
CA MET A 13 17.52 5.84 -33.21
C MET A 13 16.06 5.67 -33.64
N THR A 14 15.70 4.44 -34.03
CA THR A 14 14.36 4.04 -34.43
C THR A 14 13.45 4.10 -33.21
N LYS A 15 12.86 5.27 -32.98
CA LYS A 15 11.85 5.50 -31.94
C LYS A 15 10.84 4.35 -31.99
N VAL A 16 10.85 3.51 -30.95
CA VAL A 16 9.99 2.32 -30.83
C VAL A 16 8.59 2.67 -31.35
N PRO A 17 8.04 1.95 -32.34
CA PRO A 17 6.76 2.31 -32.95
C PRO A 17 5.69 2.45 -31.88
N LEU A 18 4.76 3.39 -32.06
CA LEU A 18 3.66 3.55 -31.12
C LEU A 18 2.74 2.33 -31.28
N GLN A 19 2.77 1.43 -30.30
CA GLN A 19 2.01 0.19 -30.29
C GLN A 19 0.98 0.22 -29.16
N GLN A 20 -0.16 -0.39 -29.44
CA GLN A 20 -1.26 -0.57 -28.51
C GLN A 20 -1.06 -1.89 -27.76
N THR A 21 -1.42 -1.94 -26.48
CA THR A 21 -1.29 -3.17 -25.66
C THR A 21 -2.24 -4.28 -26.14
N ALA A 22 -1.99 -5.53 -25.73
CA ALA A 22 -2.74 -6.71 -26.19
C ALA A 22 -4.24 -6.70 -25.81
N ASP A 23 -4.64 -5.88 -24.84
CA ASP A 23 -6.03 -5.59 -24.49
C ASP A 23 -6.71 -4.56 -25.42
N GLY A 24 -5.92 -3.78 -26.16
CA GLY A 24 -6.35 -2.68 -27.00
C GLY A 24 -6.75 -1.39 -26.26
N PHE A 25 -6.37 -1.21 -24.99
CA PHE A 25 -6.72 0.00 -24.23
C PHE A 25 -5.56 0.98 -24.07
N TYR A 26 -4.36 0.50 -23.72
CA TYR A 26 -3.19 1.32 -23.40
C TYR A 26 -2.16 1.37 -24.55
N LEU A 27 -1.08 2.15 -24.35
CA LEU A 27 -0.02 2.35 -25.35
C LEU A 27 1.36 2.09 -24.74
N ASN A 28 2.29 1.54 -25.51
CA ASN A 28 3.68 1.31 -25.06
C ASN A 28 4.45 2.60 -24.66
N ARG A 29 4.00 3.78 -25.12
CA ARG A 29 4.52 5.09 -24.69
C ARG A 29 3.51 6.21 -24.94
N THR A 30 3.69 7.34 -24.25
CA THR A 30 2.84 8.53 -24.43
C THR A 30 3.15 9.24 -25.76
N PRO A 31 2.15 9.54 -26.61
CA PRO A 31 2.33 10.31 -27.84
C PRO A 31 2.34 11.82 -27.53
N TRP A 32 3.45 12.33 -26.99
CA TRP A 32 3.56 13.66 -26.37
C TRP A 32 2.90 14.83 -27.11
N PHE A 33 2.99 14.94 -28.44
CA PHE A 33 2.33 16.03 -29.17
C PHE A 33 0.80 15.97 -29.07
N ALA A 34 0.20 14.80 -29.33
CA ALA A 34 -1.23 14.59 -29.21
C ALA A 34 -1.70 14.69 -27.74
N PHE A 35 -0.87 14.25 -26.80
CA PHE A 35 -1.13 14.38 -25.37
C PHE A 35 -1.10 15.85 -24.91
N LEU A 36 -0.15 16.67 -25.39
CA LEU A 36 -0.10 18.11 -25.08
C LEU A 36 -1.29 18.88 -25.67
N LEU A 37 -1.75 18.52 -26.88
CA LEU A 37 -3.00 19.07 -27.42
C LEU A 37 -4.20 18.73 -26.52
N LEU A 38 -4.27 17.50 -25.99
CA LEU A 38 -5.30 17.10 -25.02
C LEU A 38 -5.18 17.89 -23.70
N CYS A 39 -3.96 18.12 -23.21
CA CYS A 39 -3.69 18.91 -22.00
C CYS A 39 -4.24 20.35 -22.13
N SER A 40 -4.02 20.99 -23.28
CA SER A 40 -4.48 22.37 -23.53
C SER A 40 -6.00 22.52 -23.47
N ILE A 41 -6.78 21.45 -23.72
CA ILE A 41 -8.25 21.51 -23.61
C ILE A 41 -8.68 21.82 -22.17
N PHE A 42 -8.01 21.27 -21.16
CA PHE A 42 -8.33 21.54 -19.75
C PHE A 42 -8.13 23.01 -19.37
N ALA A 43 -7.22 23.74 -20.04
CA ALA A 43 -7.11 25.19 -19.88
C ALA A 43 -8.30 25.93 -20.52
N LEU A 44 -8.73 25.55 -21.74
CA LEU A 44 -9.88 26.16 -22.40
C LEU A 44 -11.21 25.89 -21.66
N TRP A 45 -11.34 24.69 -21.10
CA TRP A 45 -12.45 24.28 -20.24
C TRP A 45 -12.47 25.07 -18.93
N ALA A 46 -11.33 25.20 -18.25
CA ALA A 46 -11.25 25.92 -16.98
C ALA A 46 -11.46 27.44 -17.16
N ALA A 47 -10.99 28.01 -18.27
CA ALA A 47 -11.30 29.39 -18.63
C ALA A 47 -12.80 29.59 -18.86
N ALA A 48 -13.50 28.61 -19.45
CA ALA A 48 -14.95 28.63 -19.61
C ALA A 48 -15.68 28.69 -18.26
N ALA A 49 -15.34 27.76 -17.36
CA ALA A 49 -15.98 27.63 -16.06
C ALA A 49 -15.73 28.86 -15.17
N SER A 50 -14.47 29.27 -15.00
CA SER A 50 -14.15 30.40 -14.14
C SER A 50 -14.60 31.76 -14.71
N MET A 51 -14.78 31.88 -16.03
CA MET A 51 -15.41 33.07 -16.62
C MET A 51 -16.93 33.06 -16.43
N ASN A 52 -17.59 31.88 -16.48
CA ASN A 52 -19.01 31.72 -16.12
C ASN A 52 -19.28 32.14 -14.67
N ASP A 53 -18.45 31.71 -13.72
CA ASP A 53 -18.61 32.02 -12.29
C ASP A 53 -18.59 33.54 -12.04
N VAL A 54 -17.77 34.28 -12.79
CA VAL A 54 -17.69 35.75 -12.73
C VAL A 54 -18.83 36.43 -13.52
N LEU A 55 -19.25 35.85 -14.65
CA LEU A 55 -20.41 36.32 -15.43
C LEU A 55 -21.73 36.28 -14.65
N ILE A 56 -21.90 35.31 -13.74
CA ILE A 56 -23.11 35.23 -12.88
C ILE A 56 -23.28 36.52 -12.05
N ALA A 57 -22.20 37.03 -11.45
CA ALA A 57 -22.22 38.29 -10.70
C ALA A 57 -22.48 39.52 -11.61
N HIS A 58 -22.02 39.47 -12.86
CA HIS A 58 -22.26 40.52 -13.86
C HIS A 58 -23.72 40.55 -14.32
N PHE A 59 -24.29 39.39 -14.65
CA PHE A 59 -25.69 39.26 -15.06
C PHE A 59 -26.68 39.60 -13.94
N LYS A 60 -26.35 39.35 -12.66
CA LYS A 60 -27.18 39.82 -11.55
C LYS A 60 -27.32 41.36 -11.55
N LYS A 61 -26.24 42.08 -11.85
CA LYS A 61 -26.23 43.55 -11.98
C LYS A 61 -26.94 43.98 -13.27
N ALA A 62 -26.54 43.45 -14.42
CA ALA A 62 -27.01 43.87 -15.75
C ALA A 62 -28.47 43.54 -16.07
N PHE A 63 -29.06 42.48 -15.50
CA PHE A 63 -30.46 42.09 -15.70
C PHE A 63 -31.33 42.25 -14.43
N LEU A 64 -30.80 42.89 -13.38
CA LEU A 64 -31.47 43.06 -12.06
C LEU A 64 -32.06 41.74 -11.51
N LEU A 65 -31.30 40.64 -11.60
CA LEU A 65 -31.79 39.31 -11.26
C LEU A 65 -31.97 39.12 -9.74
N SER A 66 -33.02 38.38 -9.38
CA SER A 66 -33.15 37.81 -8.03
C SER A 66 -32.07 36.77 -7.75
N ASP A 67 -31.80 36.49 -6.47
CA ASP A 67 -30.87 35.44 -6.07
C ASP A 67 -31.32 34.04 -6.52
N PHE A 68 -32.63 33.78 -6.61
CA PHE A 68 -33.16 32.55 -7.19
C PHE A 68 -32.79 32.39 -8.68
N GLN A 69 -32.98 33.45 -9.49
CA GLN A 69 -32.55 33.43 -10.90
C GLN A 69 -31.03 33.28 -11.02
N THR A 70 -30.28 33.97 -10.16
CA THR A 70 -28.81 33.89 -10.09
C THR A 70 -28.33 32.46 -9.82
N ALA A 71 -28.95 31.77 -8.86
CA ALA A 71 -28.66 30.35 -8.59
C ALA A 71 -29.10 29.42 -9.73
N PHE A 72 -30.17 29.77 -10.47
CA PHE A 72 -30.63 29.00 -11.62
C PHE A 72 -29.64 29.01 -12.80
N VAL A 73 -28.88 30.09 -12.99
CA VAL A 73 -27.77 30.15 -13.96
C VAL A 73 -26.70 29.10 -13.62
N GLN A 74 -26.25 29.07 -12.36
CA GLN A 74 -25.27 28.09 -11.89
C GLN A 74 -25.82 26.65 -11.99
N SER A 75 -27.11 26.47 -11.73
CA SER A 75 -27.81 25.18 -11.83
C SER A 75 -27.83 24.66 -13.26
N ALA A 76 -28.15 25.50 -14.25
CA ALA A 76 -28.14 25.13 -15.67
C ALA A 76 -26.77 24.62 -16.15
N PHE A 77 -25.67 25.23 -15.65
CA PHE A 77 -24.31 24.79 -15.94
C PHE A 77 -24.05 23.36 -15.40
N TYR A 78 -24.41 23.06 -14.16
CA TYR A 78 -24.23 21.72 -13.58
C TYR A 78 -25.15 20.64 -14.17
N LEU A 79 -26.40 21.00 -14.52
CA LEU A 79 -27.33 20.09 -15.20
C LEU A 79 -26.82 19.66 -16.58
N GLY A 80 -26.05 20.52 -17.27
CA GLY A 80 -25.33 20.15 -18.49
C GLY A 80 -24.40 18.96 -18.28
N TYR A 81 -23.53 18.99 -17.26
CA TYR A 81 -22.64 17.85 -16.94
C TYR A 81 -23.42 16.60 -16.54
N PHE A 82 -24.49 16.75 -15.76
CA PHE A 82 -25.25 15.61 -15.26
C PHE A 82 -25.98 14.86 -16.38
N PHE A 83 -26.69 15.56 -17.27
CA PHE A 83 -27.47 14.90 -18.33
C PHE A 83 -26.66 14.52 -19.58
N VAL A 84 -25.56 15.22 -19.88
CA VAL A 84 -24.84 15.06 -21.16
C VAL A 84 -23.66 14.09 -21.09
N ALA A 85 -23.14 13.77 -19.90
CA ALA A 85 -22.02 12.84 -19.76
C ALA A 85 -22.31 11.42 -20.29
N ILE A 86 -23.50 10.86 -20.03
CA ILE A 86 -23.87 9.54 -20.56
C ILE A 86 -24.01 9.56 -22.11
N PRO A 87 -24.74 10.52 -22.73
CA PRO A 87 -24.70 10.74 -24.18
C PRO A 87 -23.29 10.89 -24.75
N ALA A 88 -22.40 11.64 -24.08
CA ALA A 88 -21.01 11.77 -24.50
C ALA A 88 -20.26 10.42 -24.47
N ALA A 89 -20.45 9.60 -23.42
CA ALA A 89 -19.91 8.24 -23.38
C ALA A 89 -20.48 7.33 -24.47
N MET A 90 -21.75 7.48 -24.86
CA MET A 90 -22.30 6.77 -26.02
C MET A 90 -21.59 7.17 -27.34
N VAL A 91 -21.24 8.44 -27.50
CA VAL A 91 -20.42 8.94 -28.63
C VAL A 91 -18.98 8.41 -28.55
N VAL A 92 -18.35 8.33 -27.37
CA VAL A 92 -17.06 7.65 -27.18
C VAL A 92 -17.13 6.19 -27.62
N ARG A 93 -18.14 5.44 -27.17
CA ARG A 93 -18.29 4.01 -27.46
C ARG A 93 -18.55 3.72 -28.95
N ARG A 94 -19.24 4.61 -29.66
CA ARG A 94 -19.58 4.46 -31.09
C ARG A 94 -18.53 5.05 -32.04
N PHE A 95 -18.00 6.23 -31.74
CA PHE A 95 -17.15 7.03 -32.65
C PHE A 95 -15.74 7.34 -32.11
N GLY A 96 -15.45 7.03 -30.84
CA GLY A 96 -14.14 7.20 -30.20
C GLY A 96 -13.90 8.58 -29.55
N TYR A 97 -12.84 8.66 -28.74
CA TYR A 97 -12.49 9.84 -27.96
C TYR A 97 -12.28 11.10 -28.83
N LYS A 98 -11.48 11.03 -29.91
CA LYS A 98 -11.26 12.17 -30.81
C LYS A 98 -12.57 12.76 -31.36
N SER A 99 -13.48 11.90 -31.81
CA SER A 99 -14.78 12.33 -32.36
C SER A 99 -15.63 13.03 -31.30
N THR A 100 -15.62 12.51 -30.08
CA THR A 100 -16.30 13.10 -28.91
C THR A 100 -15.73 14.47 -28.56
N ILE A 101 -14.40 14.62 -28.59
CA ILE A 101 -13.70 15.90 -28.34
C ILE A 101 -14.07 16.95 -29.40
N LEU A 102 -14.11 16.57 -30.68
CA LEU A 102 -14.48 17.48 -31.76
C LEU A 102 -15.95 17.94 -31.64
N VAL A 103 -16.88 17.05 -31.24
CA VAL A 103 -18.27 17.43 -30.93
C VAL A 103 -18.33 18.38 -29.73
N GLY A 104 -17.56 18.13 -28.66
CA GLY A 104 -17.50 19.01 -27.49
C GLY A 104 -17.00 20.42 -27.82
N LEU A 105 -15.92 20.52 -28.63
CA LEU A 105 -15.43 21.82 -29.13
C LEU A 105 -16.46 22.53 -30.02
N MET A 106 -17.17 21.80 -30.89
CA MET A 106 -18.20 22.37 -31.76
C MET A 106 -19.39 22.92 -30.95
N LEU A 107 -19.87 22.18 -29.95
CA LEU A 107 -20.93 22.62 -29.04
C LEU A 107 -20.48 23.82 -28.21
N TYR A 108 -19.23 23.82 -27.70
CA TYR A 108 -18.70 24.96 -26.94
C TYR A 108 -18.59 26.22 -27.83
N MET A 109 -18.11 26.10 -29.07
CA MET A 109 -18.11 27.22 -30.04
C MET A 109 -19.52 27.74 -30.34
N ALA A 110 -20.50 26.84 -30.52
CA ALA A 110 -21.90 27.22 -30.75
C ALA A 110 -22.49 27.96 -29.52
N GLY A 111 -22.22 27.48 -28.31
CA GLY A 111 -22.62 28.13 -27.07
C GLY A 111 -22.04 29.55 -26.94
N CYS A 112 -20.74 29.73 -27.22
CA CYS A 112 -20.10 31.04 -27.28
C CYS A 112 -20.70 31.95 -28.37
N ALA A 113 -21.08 31.40 -29.53
CA ALA A 113 -21.71 32.16 -30.61
C ALA A 113 -23.13 32.65 -30.24
N LEU A 114 -23.86 31.93 -29.38
CA LEU A 114 -25.19 32.33 -28.91
C LEU A 114 -25.18 33.56 -27.98
N PHE A 115 -24.03 33.95 -27.41
CA PHE A 115 -23.92 35.20 -26.63
C PHE A 115 -24.16 36.45 -27.48
N PHE A 116 -23.83 36.42 -28.78
CA PHE A 116 -24.02 37.56 -29.68
C PHE A 116 -25.51 37.92 -29.91
N PRO A 117 -26.40 37.00 -30.32
CA PRO A 117 -27.84 37.28 -30.40
C PRO A 117 -28.50 37.48 -29.02
N ALA A 118 -28.01 36.81 -27.97
CA ALA A 118 -28.49 37.05 -26.61
C ALA A 118 -28.22 38.51 -26.16
N ALA A 119 -27.03 39.05 -26.46
CA ALA A 119 -26.65 40.42 -26.15
C ALA A 119 -27.43 41.46 -26.97
N SER A 120 -27.63 41.23 -28.28
CA SER A 120 -28.41 42.15 -29.12
C SER A 120 -29.90 42.17 -28.80
N THR A 121 -30.42 41.13 -28.13
CA THR A 121 -31.82 41.07 -27.66
C THR A 121 -31.98 41.41 -26.18
N ALA A 122 -30.89 41.51 -25.42
CA ALA A 122 -30.87 41.71 -23.97
C ALA A 122 -31.81 40.76 -23.19
N THR A 123 -31.91 39.48 -23.60
CA THR A 123 -32.82 38.51 -22.96
C THR A 123 -32.10 37.47 -22.11
N TYR A 124 -32.39 37.46 -20.80
CA TYR A 124 -31.88 36.48 -19.82
C TYR A 124 -32.02 35.02 -20.28
N GLY A 125 -33.17 34.66 -20.88
CA GLY A 125 -33.44 33.31 -21.37
C GLY A 125 -32.49 32.84 -22.49
N MET A 126 -32.05 33.74 -23.38
CA MET A 126 -31.07 33.38 -24.42
C MET A 126 -29.66 33.22 -23.85
N PHE A 127 -29.28 34.03 -22.86
CA PHE A 127 -28.01 33.83 -22.14
C PHE A 127 -27.98 32.50 -21.37
N LEU A 128 -29.07 32.13 -20.71
CA LEU A 128 -29.19 30.84 -20.03
C LEU A 128 -29.09 29.66 -21.01
N MET A 129 -29.74 29.77 -22.18
CA MET A 129 -29.61 28.77 -23.25
C MET A 129 -28.17 28.69 -23.78
N ALA A 130 -27.51 29.82 -24.01
CA ALA A 130 -26.12 29.87 -24.45
C ALA A 130 -25.18 29.17 -23.45
N LEU A 131 -25.34 29.44 -22.14
CA LEU A 131 -24.60 28.78 -21.07
C LEU A 131 -24.88 27.28 -20.98
N PHE A 132 -26.13 26.85 -21.17
CA PHE A 132 -26.46 25.42 -21.23
C PHE A 132 -25.78 24.73 -22.42
N VAL A 133 -25.75 25.35 -23.60
CA VAL A 133 -25.04 24.81 -24.78
C VAL A 133 -23.53 24.77 -24.57
N ILE A 134 -22.93 25.77 -23.88
CA ILE A 134 -21.54 25.70 -23.41
C ILE A 134 -21.36 24.47 -22.50
N ALA A 135 -22.17 24.32 -21.46
CA ALA A 135 -22.08 23.21 -20.50
C ALA A 135 -22.21 21.83 -21.16
N CYS A 136 -23.10 21.68 -22.15
CA CYS A 136 -23.18 20.49 -23.00
C CYS A 136 -21.83 20.19 -23.68
N GLY A 137 -21.21 21.21 -24.31
CA GLY A 137 -19.90 21.06 -24.95
C GLY A 137 -18.78 20.69 -23.96
N LEU A 138 -18.74 21.35 -22.80
CA LEU A 138 -17.79 21.06 -21.74
C LEU A 138 -17.97 19.64 -21.17
N SER A 139 -19.20 19.14 -21.04
CA SER A 139 -19.49 17.77 -20.60
C SER A 139 -18.98 16.72 -21.60
N PHE A 140 -19.03 17.00 -22.90
CA PHE A 140 -18.42 16.15 -23.93
C PHE A 140 -16.88 16.12 -23.80
N LEU A 141 -16.27 17.29 -23.53
CA LEU A 141 -14.83 17.41 -23.32
C LEU A 141 -14.38 16.66 -22.05
N GLU A 142 -15.01 16.88 -20.90
CA GLU A 142 -14.63 16.22 -19.63
C GLU A 142 -14.77 14.69 -19.71
N THR A 143 -15.87 14.19 -20.29
CA THR A 143 -16.11 12.73 -20.43
C THR A 143 -15.03 12.06 -21.28
N ALA A 144 -14.61 12.73 -22.35
CA ALA A 144 -13.57 12.20 -23.23
C ALA A 144 -12.16 12.41 -22.67
N CYS A 145 -11.80 13.63 -22.28
CA CYS A 145 -10.41 14.03 -22.01
C CYS A 145 -9.83 13.40 -20.74
N ASN A 146 -10.59 13.31 -19.64
CA ASN A 146 -10.06 12.71 -18.41
C ASN A 146 -9.76 11.21 -18.62
N THR A 147 -10.74 10.48 -19.15
CA THR A 147 -10.60 9.06 -19.53
C THR A 147 -9.46 8.85 -20.52
N TYR A 148 -9.37 9.68 -21.56
CA TYR A 148 -8.38 9.49 -22.62
C TYR A 148 -6.96 9.81 -22.15
N SER A 149 -6.77 10.77 -21.24
CA SER A 149 -5.47 11.02 -20.59
C SER A 149 -4.92 9.80 -19.85
N THR A 150 -5.76 9.01 -19.17
CA THR A 150 -5.30 7.79 -18.50
C THR A 150 -4.94 6.67 -19.49
N LEU A 151 -5.53 6.67 -20.69
CA LEU A 151 -5.28 5.64 -21.72
C LEU A 151 -4.11 5.98 -22.67
N MET A 152 -3.72 7.25 -22.82
CA MET A 152 -2.67 7.70 -23.74
C MET A 152 -1.22 7.40 -23.25
N GLY A 153 -0.93 6.15 -22.88
CA GLY A 153 0.41 5.68 -22.48
C GLY A 153 0.35 4.36 -21.69
N PRO A 154 1.45 3.97 -21.00
CA PRO A 154 1.51 2.74 -20.20
C PRO A 154 0.54 2.78 -19.01
N ARG A 155 -0.05 1.63 -18.64
CA ARG A 155 -1.19 1.54 -17.69
C ARG A 155 -0.83 2.09 -16.31
N GLU A 156 0.34 1.70 -15.82
CA GLU A 156 0.94 2.00 -14.50
C GLU A 156 1.09 3.51 -14.24
N THR A 157 1.13 4.31 -15.31
CA THR A 157 1.29 5.78 -15.25
C THR A 157 0.01 6.54 -15.65
N GLY A 158 -1.12 5.87 -15.82
CA GLY A 158 -2.41 6.47 -16.23
C GLY A 158 -2.90 7.59 -15.32
N THR A 159 -3.04 7.30 -14.02
CA THR A 159 -3.47 8.29 -13.00
C THR A 159 -2.51 9.48 -12.91
N ARG A 160 -1.21 9.25 -13.10
CA ARG A 160 -0.19 10.31 -13.11
C ARG A 160 -0.25 11.16 -14.39
N ARG A 161 -0.52 10.56 -15.57
CA ARG A 161 -0.80 11.33 -16.79
C ARG A 161 -2.00 12.25 -16.63
N LEU A 162 -3.08 11.76 -16.02
CA LEU A 162 -4.27 12.58 -15.77
C LEU A 162 -3.97 13.76 -14.80
N ASN A 163 -3.13 13.55 -13.78
CA ASN A 163 -2.62 14.64 -12.93
C ASN A 163 -1.75 15.64 -13.72
N ILE A 164 -0.92 15.17 -14.66
CA ILE A 164 -0.12 16.05 -15.53
C ILE A 164 -1.01 16.86 -16.48
N SER A 165 -2.00 16.25 -17.15
CA SER A 165 -2.88 17.00 -18.05
C SER A 165 -3.76 18.01 -17.31
N GLN A 166 -4.28 17.64 -16.15
CA GLN A 166 -5.01 18.55 -15.25
C GLN A 166 -4.14 19.63 -14.59
N THR A 167 -2.83 19.69 -14.86
CA THR A 167 -1.95 20.80 -14.47
C THR A 167 -2.09 22.03 -15.40
N PHE A 168 -2.79 21.88 -16.53
CA PHE A 168 -3.13 23.01 -17.43
C PHE A 168 -4.38 23.78 -17.00
N HIS A 169 -5.33 23.12 -16.30
CA HIS A 169 -6.56 23.72 -15.78
C HIS A 169 -6.34 24.99 -14.91
N PRO A 170 -5.37 25.06 -13.98
CA PRO A 170 -5.10 26.28 -13.21
C PRO A 170 -4.82 27.53 -14.06
N PHE A 171 -4.05 27.40 -15.15
CA PHE A 171 -3.78 28.53 -16.06
C PHE A 171 -5.05 29.01 -16.76
N GLY A 172 -5.91 28.07 -17.17
CA GLY A 172 -7.23 28.38 -17.69
C GLY A 172 -8.11 29.13 -16.69
N ALA A 173 -8.21 28.63 -15.46
CA ALA A 173 -9.00 29.26 -14.39
C ALA A 173 -8.52 30.69 -14.08
N MET A 174 -7.19 30.88 -13.93
CA MET A 174 -6.61 32.22 -13.74
C MET A 174 -6.91 33.17 -14.91
N ALA A 175 -6.81 32.70 -16.15
CA ALA A 175 -7.16 33.50 -17.33
C ALA A 175 -8.66 33.83 -17.39
N GLY A 176 -9.53 32.88 -17.05
CA GLY A 176 -10.98 33.06 -16.99
C GLY A 176 -11.40 34.11 -15.95
N VAL A 177 -10.87 34.02 -14.72
CA VAL A 177 -11.09 35.05 -13.69
C VAL A 177 -10.47 36.39 -14.09
N TYR A 178 -9.26 36.42 -14.64
CA TYR A 178 -8.64 37.69 -15.04
C TYR A 178 -9.46 38.42 -16.11
N VAL A 179 -9.93 37.71 -17.13
CA VAL A 179 -10.78 38.29 -18.19
C VAL A 179 -12.16 38.67 -17.65
N GLY A 180 -12.80 37.84 -16.83
CA GLY A 180 -14.07 38.19 -16.20
C GLY A 180 -13.95 39.43 -15.30
N SER A 181 -13.06 39.39 -14.30
CA SER A 181 -12.97 40.39 -13.23
C SER A 181 -12.36 41.73 -13.64
N PHE A 182 -11.56 41.77 -14.72
CA PHE A 182 -10.82 42.99 -15.12
C PHE A 182 -11.04 43.42 -16.58
N VAL A 183 -11.77 42.65 -17.41
CA VAL A 183 -12.12 43.05 -18.80
C VAL A 183 -13.62 43.20 -19.01
N MET A 184 -14.48 42.47 -18.28
CA MET A 184 -15.94 42.64 -18.36
C MET A 184 -16.47 43.75 -17.44
N PHE A 185 -15.91 43.86 -16.21
CA PHE A 185 -16.24 44.90 -15.24
C PHE A 185 -15.36 46.15 -15.41
N LYS A 186 -15.99 47.32 -15.49
CA LYS A 186 -15.34 48.64 -15.46
C LYS A 186 -15.47 49.28 -14.07
N ASP A 187 -14.53 50.15 -13.70
CA ASP A 187 -14.65 50.98 -12.49
C ASP A 187 -15.77 52.05 -12.56
N THR A 188 -16.39 52.20 -13.74
CA THR A 188 -17.56 53.07 -13.98
C THR A 188 -18.90 52.33 -13.92
N ASP A 189 -18.91 51.02 -13.63
CA ASP A 189 -20.12 50.23 -13.57
C ASP A 189 -20.88 50.49 -12.25
N ALA A 190 -22.12 50.96 -12.35
CA ALA A 190 -22.94 51.29 -11.20
C ALA A 190 -23.31 50.04 -10.37
N THR A 191 -23.44 50.22 -9.05
CA THR A 191 -23.96 49.17 -8.17
C THR A 191 -25.44 48.88 -8.45
N HIS A 192 -25.93 47.73 -7.99
CA HIS A 192 -27.35 47.37 -8.13
C HIS A 192 -28.28 48.45 -7.53
N GLU A 193 -27.93 49.00 -6.36
CA GLU A 193 -28.67 50.11 -5.73
C GLU A 193 -28.65 51.38 -6.59
N GLN A 194 -27.50 51.77 -7.13
CA GLN A 194 -27.38 52.92 -8.02
C GLN A 194 -28.19 52.74 -9.31
N LEU A 195 -28.16 51.55 -9.93
CA LEU A 195 -29.00 51.22 -11.10
C LEU A 195 -30.50 51.32 -10.79
N THR A 196 -30.93 50.97 -9.58
CA THR A 196 -32.34 51.14 -9.14
C THR A 196 -32.71 52.59 -8.78
N GLN A 197 -31.74 53.51 -8.68
CA GLN A 197 -31.94 54.93 -8.35
C GLN A 197 -31.76 55.87 -9.56
N MET A 198 -31.20 55.38 -10.66
CA MET A 198 -31.04 56.10 -11.93
C MET A 198 -32.37 56.31 -12.67
N SER A 199 -32.41 57.23 -13.63
CA SER A 199 -33.55 57.28 -14.56
C SER A 199 -33.59 56.01 -15.44
N ALA A 200 -34.79 55.60 -15.84
CA ALA A 200 -34.98 54.40 -16.66
C ALA A 200 -34.18 54.43 -17.98
N SER A 201 -33.94 55.61 -18.55
CA SER A 201 -33.08 55.83 -19.71
C SER A 201 -31.59 55.61 -19.43
N GLU A 202 -31.07 56.11 -18.31
CA GLU A 202 -29.66 55.95 -17.94
C GLU A 202 -29.36 54.51 -17.54
N ALA A 203 -30.23 53.90 -16.73
CA ALA A 203 -30.14 52.50 -16.34
C ALA A 203 -30.13 51.58 -17.57
N ALA A 204 -31.01 51.79 -18.55
CA ALA A 204 -31.06 50.98 -19.78
C ALA A 204 -29.79 51.12 -20.63
N ILE A 205 -29.20 52.32 -20.74
CA ILE A 205 -27.92 52.52 -21.44
C ILE A 205 -26.80 51.76 -20.73
N GLN A 206 -26.70 51.88 -19.40
CA GLN A 206 -25.62 51.25 -18.64
C GLN A 206 -25.75 49.73 -18.59
N GLN A 207 -26.98 49.19 -18.47
CA GLN A 207 -27.27 47.76 -18.63
C GLN A 207 -26.84 47.24 -20.00
N LEU A 208 -27.14 47.99 -21.08
CA LEU A 208 -26.73 47.60 -22.43
C LEU A 208 -25.20 47.60 -22.60
N GLU A 209 -24.48 48.58 -22.02
CA GLU A 209 -23.01 48.57 -21.98
C GLU A 209 -22.44 47.37 -21.21
N MET A 210 -23.00 47.06 -20.03
CA MET A 210 -22.61 45.87 -19.25
C MET A 210 -22.82 44.58 -20.05
N ILE A 211 -23.96 44.45 -20.75
CA ILE A 211 -24.25 43.29 -21.60
C ILE A 211 -23.24 43.19 -22.76
N GLN A 212 -22.93 44.31 -23.42
CA GLN A 212 -22.00 44.35 -24.55
C GLN A 212 -20.54 44.06 -24.15
N SER A 213 -20.10 44.41 -22.94
CA SER A 213 -18.71 44.16 -22.48
C SER A 213 -18.33 42.68 -22.52
N THR A 214 -19.31 41.78 -22.34
CA THR A 214 -19.12 40.33 -22.38
C THR A 214 -18.69 39.79 -23.75
N LEU A 215 -19.02 40.47 -24.85
CA LEU A 215 -18.87 39.94 -26.21
C LEU A 215 -17.42 39.83 -26.69
N LEU A 216 -16.54 40.75 -26.25
CA LEU A 216 -15.13 40.75 -26.69
C LEU A 216 -14.36 39.52 -26.16
N PRO A 217 -14.44 39.16 -24.86
CA PRO A 217 -13.97 37.88 -24.35
C PRO A 217 -14.47 36.66 -25.13
N TYR A 218 -15.77 36.58 -25.44
CA TYR A 218 -16.33 35.45 -26.20
C TYR A 218 -15.83 35.40 -27.65
N LYS A 219 -15.61 36.55 -28.29
CA LYS A 219 -14.97 36.64 -29.62
C LYS A 219 -13.56 36.04 -29.61
N TRP A 220 -12.76 36.34 -28.60
CA TRP A 220 -11.42 35.74 -28.43
C TRP A 220 -11.49 34.24 -28.13
N MET A 221 -12.42 33.82 -27.26
CA MET A 221 -12.63 32.40 -26.95
C MET A 221 -12.96 31.57 -28.20
N ILE A 222 -13.87 32.05 -29.06
CA ILE A 222 -14.22 31.39 -30.32
C ILE A 222 -12.98 31.23 -31.23
N ALA A 223 -12.16 32.27 -31.37
CA ALA A 223 -10.95 32.20 -32.20
C ALA A 223 -9.96 31.12 -31.71
N VAL A 224 -9.77 31.00 -30.39
CA VAL A 224 -8.91 29.97 -29.79
C VAL A 224 -9.52 28.56 -29.94
N LEU A 225 -10.84 28.42 -29.80
CA LEU A 225 -11.55 27.16 -29.99
C LEU A 225 -11.51 26.67 -31.44
N VAL A 226 -11.65 27.57 -32.43
CA VAL A 226 -11.49 27.24 -33.87
C VAL A 226 -10.08 26.72 -34.14
N LEU A 227 -9.04 27.38 -33.61
CA LEU A 227 -7.65 26.92 -33.73
C LEU A 227 -7.47 25.53 -33.09
N MET A 228 -7.99 25.30 -31.89
CA MET A 228 -7.91 24.00 -31.21
C MET A 228 -8.65 22.90 -31.98
N PHE A 229 -9.84 23.19 -32.51
CA PHE A 229 -10.62 22.28 -33.35
C PHE A 229 -9.83 21.86 -34.59
N ILE A 230 -9.23 22.80 -35.31
CA ILE A 230 -8.40 22.52 -36.50
C ILE A 230 -7.20 21.64 -36.11
N LEU A 231 -6.45 21.99 -35.05
CA LEU A 231 -5.28 21.24 -34.60
C LEU A 231 -5.63 19.79 -34.22
N ILE A 232 -6.75 19.57 -33.55
CA ILE A 232 -7.22 18.22 -33.18
C ILE A 232 -7.78 17.47 -34.41
N ALA A 233 -8.47 18.16 -35.32
CA ALA A 233 -8.99 17.58 -36.55
C ALA A 233 -7.87 17.02 -37.45
N ILE A 234 -6.77 17.75 -37.65
CA ILE A 234 -5.64 17.30 -38.47
C ILE A 234 -4.74 16.28 -37.76
N THR A 235 -4.64 16.32 -36.43
CA THR A 235 -3.76 15.42 -35.66
C THR A 235 -4.27 13.98 -35.65
N ARG A 236 -3.36 13.01 -35.85
CA ARG A 236 -3.67 11.57 -35.71
C ARG A 236 -3.60 11.15 -34.24
N PHE A 237 -4.70 10.62 -33.74
CA PHE A 237 -4.90 10.24 -32.34
C PHE A 237 -5.09 8.70 -32.21
N PRO A 238 -4.48 8.01 -31.22
CA PRO A 238 -4.61 6.56 -31.06
C PRO A 238 -6.00 6.10 -30.61
N ALA A 239 -6.40 4.87 -30.96
CA ALA A 239 -7.79 4.41 -30.80
C ALA A 239 -8.22 4.14 -29.34
N CYS A 240 -7.36 3.49 -28.52
CA CYS A 240 -7.54 3.26 -27.07
C CYS A 240 -8.94 2.75 -26.65
N ARG A 241 -9.51 1.78 -27.37
CA ARG A 241 -10.95 1.42 -27.30
C ARG A 241 -11.25 -0.08 -27.18
N GLY A 242 -10.28 -0.85 -26.70
CA GLY A 242 -10.31 -2.31 -26.67
C GLY A 242 -10.00 -2.95 -28.02
N ASN A 243 -9.43 -4.16 -27.99
CA ASN A 243 -9.20 -4.97 -29.17
C ASN A 243 -10.51 -5.66 -29.59
N ALA A 244 -11.11 -5.15 -30.67
CA ALA A 244 -12.35 -5.68 -31.21
C ALA A 244 -12.12 -7.03 -31.92
N LYS A 245 -12.20 -8.14 -31.17
CA LYS A 245 -12.47 -9.46 -31.74
C LYS A 245 -13.83 -9.43 -32.44
N ALA A 246 -13.94 -10.00 -33.64
CA ALA A 246 -15.04 -9.73 -34.57
C ALA A 246 -16.45 -10.10 -34.06
N ASP A 247 -16.57 -11.16 -33.24
CA ASP A 247 -17.86 -11.75 -32.85
C ASP A 247 -18.36 -11.39 -31.45
N VAL A 248 -17.59 -10.66 -30.64
CA VAL A 248 -18.02 -10.33 -29.26
C VAL A 248 -18.95 -9.12 -29.26
N LYS A 249 -20.25 -9.35 -29.01
CA LYS A 249 -21.22 -8.28 -28.75
C LYS A 249 -20.80 -7.49 -27.52
N LYS A 250 -20.42 -6.22 -27.72
CA LYS A 250 -20.15 -5.26 -26.63
C LYS A 250 -21.37 -5.16 -25.70
N PRO A 251 -21.17 -5.08 -24.37
CA PRO A 251 -22.26 -5.06 -23.39
C PRO A 251 -23.17 -3.85 -23.58
N SER A 252 -24.47 -4.00 -23.31
CA SER A 252 -25.42 -2.88 -23.37
C SER A 252 -25.10 -1.81 -22.32
N LEU A 253 -25.61 -0.58 -22.51
CA LEU A 253 -25.44 0.49 -21.51
C LEU A 253 -25.98 0.07 -20.13
N GLY A 254 -27.15 -0.60 -20.09
CA GLY A 254 -27.72 -1.13 -18.85
C GLY A 254 -26.84 -2.21 -18.20
N GLN A 255 -26.21 -3.09 -18.98
CA GLN A 255 -25.25 -4.08 -18.46
C GLN A 255 -23.99 -3.44 -17.88
N SER A 256 -23.44 -2.41 -18.54
CA SER A 256 -22.33 -1.62 -18.00
C SER A 256 -22.73 -0.95 -16.68
N LEU A 257 -23.87 -0.26 -16.63
CA LEU A 257 -24.35 0.41 -15.42
C LEU A 257 -24.61 -0.58 -14.27
N ALA A 258 -25.21 -1.74 -14.54
CA ALA A 258 -25.50 -2.77 -13.53
C ALA A 258 -24.24 -3.47 -12.99
N ARG A 259 -23.16 -3.58 -13.76
CA ARG A 259 -21.85 -4.03 -13.23
C ARG A 259 -21.19 -2.95 -12.39
N LEU A 260 -21.20 -1.70 -12.86
CA LEU A 260 -20.59 -0.58 -12.15
C LEU A 260 -21.29 -0.29 -10.81
N SER A 261 -22.62 -0.38 -10.73
CA SER A 261 -23.35 -0.20 -9.46
C SER A 261 -23.11 -1.31 -8.43
N ARG A 262 -22.69 -2.50 -8.87
CA ARG A 262 -22.32 -3.64 -8.00
C ARG A 262 -20.85 -3.65 -7.60
N ASN A 263 -20.03 -2.73 -8.10
CA ASN A 263 -18.62 -2.63 -7.77
C ASN A 263 -18.42 -1.60 -6.64
N PRO A 264 -18.12 -2.02 -5.39
CA PRO A 264 -18.03 -1.10 -4.25
C PRO A 264 -16.88 -0.10 -4.37
N ARG A 265 -15.74 -0.48 -4.94
CA ARG A 265 -14.63 0.46 -5.25
C ARG A 265 -15.09 1.54 -6.24
N PHE A 266 -15.93 1.18 -7.21
CA PHE A 266 -16.44 2.13 -8.19
C PHE A 266 -17.49 3.08 -7.62
N THR A 267 -18.52 2.56 -6.94
CA THR A 267 -19.59 3.40 -6.36
C THR A 267 -19.06 4.34 -5.28
N PHE A 268 -18.13 3.86 -4.45
CA PHE A 268 -17.41 4.69 -3.49
C PHE A 268 -16.54 5.76 -4.18
N GLY A 269 -15.87 5.43 -5.28
CA GLY A 269 -15.12 6.38 -6.08
C GLY A 269 -15.98 7.49 -6.71
N VAL A 270 -17.21 7.18 -7.12
CA VAL A 270 -18.22 8.15 -7.57
C VAL A 270 -18.66 9.06 -6.41
N LEU A 271 -18.98 8.52 -5.24
CA LEU A 271 -19.33 9.31 -4.04
C LEU A 271 -18.16 10.22 -3.59
N ALA A 272 -16.94 9.68 -3.58
CA ALA A 272 -15.72 10.43 -3.32
C ALA A 272 -15.56 11.62 -4.28
N GLN A 273 -15.82 11.40 -5.56
CA GLN A 273 -15.71 12.43 -6.59
C GLN A 273 -16.75 13.54 -6.39
N PHE A 274 -17.99 13.18 -6.04
CA PHE A 274 -19.08 14.11 -5.73
C PHE A 274 -18.77 14.97 -4.50
N LEU A 275 -18.38 14.34 -3.38
CA LEU A 275 -18.02 15.04 -2.14
C LEU A 275 -16.82 15.96 -2.34
N TYR A 276 -15.82 15.51 -3.10
CA TYR A 276 -14.65 16.31 -3.43
C TYR A 276 -14.99 17.59 -4.23
N VAL A 277 -15.78 17.48 -5.32
CA VAL A 277 -16.13 18.68 -6.12
C VAL A 277 -16.98 19.64 -5.31
N GLY A 278 -17.91 19.11 -4.50
CA GLY A 278 -18.69 19.92 -3.59
C GLY A 278 -17.85 20.72 -2.60
N ALA A 279 -16.87 20.07 -1.98
CA ALA A 279 -15.93 20.74 -1.08
C ALA A 279 -15.02 21.74 -1.82
N GLN A 280 -14.55 21.42 -3.02
CA GLN A 280 -13.71 22.29 -3.85
C GLN A 280 -14.43 23.58 -4.23
N VAL A 281 -15.63 23.49 -4.78
CA VAL A 281 -16.44 24.67 -5.15
C VAL A 281 -16.84 25.44 -3.90
N GLY A 282 -17.24 24.75 -2.81
CA GLY A 282 -17.57 25.38 -1.54
C GLY A 282 -16.43 26.23 -0.96
N VAL A 283 -15.19 25.72 -0.97
CA VAL A 283 -13.99 26.48 -0.58
C VAL A 283 -13.78 27.68 -1.50
N TRP A 284 -13.84 27.50 -2.82
CA TRP A 284 -13.54 28.56 -3.79
C TRP A 284 -14.59 29.69 -3.76
N SER A 285 -15.88 29.37 -3.83
CA SER A 285 -16.96 30.36 -3.87
C SER A 285 -17.11 31.16 -2.57
N PHE A 286 -16.74 30.59 -1.41
CA PHE A 286 -16.87 31.25 -0.12
C PHE A 286 -15.60 32.01 0.31
N THR A 287 -14.44 31.77 -0.34
CA THR A 287 -13.17 32.45 0.02
C THR A 287 -13.23 33.97 -0.18
N ILE A 288 -13.93 34.46 -1.21
CA ILE A 288 -14.16 35.91 -1.40
C ILE A 288 -14.97 36.48 -0.23
N ARG A 289 -16.07 35.81 0.15
CA ARG A 289 -16.94 36.25 1.26
C ARG A 289 -16.20 36.25 2.60
N LEU A 290 -15.37 35.23 2.84
CA LEU A 290 -14.51 35.13 4.02
C LEU A 290 -13.48 36.27 4.07
N ALA A 291 -12.82 36.56 2.95
CA ALA A 291 -11.88 37.68 2.84
C ALA A 291 -12.55 39.04 3.11
N MET A 292 -13.76 39.26 2.59
CA MET A 292 -14.53 40.49 2.85
C MET A 292 -14.90 40.62 4.34
N GLN A 293 -15.43 39.56 4.97
CA GLN A 293 -15.84 39.58 6.38
C GLN A 293 -14.67 39.74 7.35
N MET A 294 -13.53 39.08 7.10
CA MET A 294 -12.37 39.09 8.01
C MET A 294 -11.35 40.20 7.73
N GLY A 295 -11.35 40.76 6.51
CA GLY A 295 -10.40 41.78 6.06
C GLY A 295 -10.99 43.17 5.84
N GLY A 296 -12.31 43.36 5.94
CA GLY A 296 -12.96 44.66 5.74
C GLY A 296 -12.80 45.23 4.32
N MET A 297 -12.60 44.36 3.33
CA MET A 297 -12.18 44.72 1.98
C MET A 297 -13.28 44.50 0.92
N ASN A 298 -13.16 45.19 -0.22
CA ASN A 298 -14.17 45.13 -1.29
C ASN A 298 -14.03 43.89 -2.21
N GLU A 299 -15.05 43.64 -3.03
CA GLU A 299 -15.17 42.49 -3.96
C GLU A 299 -13.95 42.33 -4.89
N ARG A 300 -13.43 43.42 -5.48
CA ARG A 300 -12.25 43.41 -6.35
C ARG A 300 -10.96 43.11 -5.58
N SER A 301 -10.80 43.70 -4.40
CA SER A 301 -9.65 43.41 -3.51
C SER A 301 -9.67 41.95 -3.04
N ALA A 302 -10.84 41.42 -2.67
CA ALA A 302 -11.02 40.03 -2.25
C ALA A 302 -10.76 39.03 -3.39
N SER A 303 -11.04 39.40 -4.64
CA SER A 303 -10.79 38.57 -5.84
C SER A 303 -9.30 38.20 -6.03
N TRP A 304 -8.36 38.96 -5.45
CA TRP A 304 -6.94 38.56 -5.44
C TRP A 304 -6.70 37.24 -4.69
N PHE A 305 -7.46 36.94 -3.61
CA PHE A 305 -7.35 35.65 -2.92
C PHE A 305 -7.83 34.48 -3.80
N LEU A 306 -8.76 34.71 -4.74
CA LEU A 306 -9.19 33.69 -5.71
C LEU A 306 -8.13 33.46 -6.81
N LEU A 307 -7.46 34.51 -7.28
CA LEU A 307 -6.28 34.36 -8.15
C LEU A 307 -5.14 33.61 -7.44
N THR A 308 -4.83 33.97 -6.18
CA THR A 308 -3.84 33.25 -5.36
C THR A 308 -4.26 31.80 -5.10
N THR A 309 -5.55 31.52 -4.96
CA THR A 309 -6.13 30.16 -4.82
C THR A 309 -5.81 29.28 -6.02
N PHE A 310 -5.93 29.78 -7.26
CA PHE A 310 -5.58 29.00 -8.44
C PHE A 310 -4.06 28.84 -8.63
N ALA A 311 -3.26 29.83 -8.24
CA ALA A 311 -1.80 29.69 -8.19
C ALA A 311 -1.37 28.63 -7.15
N ALA A 312 -2.01 28.61 -5.97
CA ALA A 312 -1.80 27.59 -4.93
C ALA A 312 -2.21 26.18 -5.42
N TYR A 313 -3.34 26.07 -6.12
CA TYR A 313 -3.81 24.83 -6.76
C TYR A 313 -2.86 24.31 -7.85
N PHE A 314 -2.21 25.20 -8.61
CA PHE A 314 -1.12 24.83 -9.53
C PHE A 314 0.10 24.28 -8.80
N VAL A 315 0.61 24.99 -7.78
CA VAL A 315 1.76 24.53 -6.97
C VAL A 315 1.46 23.18 -6.32
N GLY A 316 0.25 23.00 -5.78
CA GLY A 316 -0.25 21.75 -5.23
C GLY A 316 -0.20 20.56 -6.19
N LYS A 317 -0.66 20.76 -7.44
CA LYS A 317 -0.54 19.77 -8.53
C LYS A 317 0.91 19.48 -8.90
N MET A 318 1.77 20.49 -8.95
CA MET A 318 3.20 20.30 -9.27
C MET A 318 3.91 19.46 -8.21
N ILE A 319 3.71 19.75 -6.92
CA ILE A 319 4.24 18.95 -5.81
C ILE A 319 3.70 17.52 -5.89
N ALA A 320 2.39 17.34 -6.10
CA ALA A 320 1.79 16.01 -6.19
C ALA A 320 2.33 15.19 -7.38
N ASN A 321 2.53 15.81 -8.56
CA ASN A 321 3.11 15.17 -9.75
C ASN A 321 4.57 14.74 -9.57
N LEU A 322 5.30 15.38 -8.64
CA LEU A 322 6.63 14.99 -8.18
C LEU A 322 6.55 13.85 -7.15
N LEU A 323 5.67 13.95 -6.15
CA LEU A 323 5.46 12.88 -5.15
C LEU A 323 5.01 11.57 -5.80
N MET A 324 4.14 11.61 -6.82
CA MET A 324 3.73 10.45 -7.62
C MET A 324 4.86 9.83 -8.48
N ARG A 325 6.11 10.30 -8.38
CA ARG A 325 7.31 9.59 -8.88
C ARG A 325 7.83 8.54 -7.91
N LYS A 326 7.65 8.73 -6.60
CA LYS A 326 8.16 7.85 -5.52
C LYS A 326 7.03 7.22 -4.69
N LEU A 327 5.81 7.75 -4.73
CA LEU A 327 4.66 7.28 -3.95
C LEU A 327 3.51 6.85 -4.87
N HIS A 328 2.81 5.78 -4.50
CA HIS A 328 1.57 5.37 -5.15
C HIS A 328 0.51 6.49 -5.06
N PRO A 329 -0.29 6.78 -6.12
CA PRO A 329 -1.19 7.94 -6.11
C PRO A 329 -2.18 7.97 -4.93
N ALA A 330 -2.67 6.81 -4.48
CA ALA A 330 -3.53 6.70 -3.31
C ALA A 330 -2.85 7.16 -1.98
N LYS A 331 -1.52 7.00 -1.85
CA LYS A 331 -0.78 7.51 -0.69
C LYS A 331 -0.68 9.03 -0.73
N VAL A 332 -0.39 9.62 -1.89
CA VAL A 332 -0.37 11.08 -2.09
C VAL A 332 -1.75 11.67 -1.79
N LEU A 333 -2.81 11.02 -2.27
CA LEU A 333 -4.21 11.40 -2.05
C LEU A 333 -4.59 11.41 -0.56
N ALA A 334 -4.21 10.37 0.19
CA ALA A 334 -4.47 10.27 1.62
C ALA A 334 -3.71 11.34 2.44
N ILE A 335 -2.45 11.62 2.09
CA ILE A 335 -1.64 12.69 2.72
C ILE A 335 -2.29 14.06 2.49
N TYR A 336 -2.66 14.35 1.24
CA TYR A 336 -3.32 15.60 0.87
C TYR A 336 -4.68 15.73 1.59
N GLY A 337 -5.44 14.64 1.74
CA GLY A 337 -6.67 14.61 2.53
C GLY A 337 -6.46 14.94 4.02
N VAL A 338 -5.39 14.47 4.67
CA VAL A 338 -5.04 14.88 6.06
C VAL A 338 -4.83 16.40 6.13
N LEU A 339 -4.01 16.93 5.23
CA LEU A 339 -3.58 18.33 5.27
C LEU A 339 -4.73 19.29 4.90
N THR A 340 -5.64 18.87 4.01
CA THR A 340 -6.91 19.57 3.75
C THR A 340 -7.77 19.65 5.00
N ILE A 341 -8.00 18.55 5.72
CA ILE A 341 -8.81 18.54 6.95
C ILE A 341 -8.18 19.45 8.02
N ALA A 342 -6.86 19.39 8.21
CA ALA A 342 -6.15 20.22 9.18
C ALA A 342 -6.27 21.73 8.88
N LEU A 343 -6.14 22.14 7.62
CA LEU A 343 -6.30 23.55 7.23
C LEU A 343 -7.75 24.01 7.24
N LEU A 344 -8.72 23.17 6.90
CA LEU A 344 -10.14 23.48 7.06
C LEU A 344 -10.50 23.68 8.54
N ALA A 345 -10.00 22.82 9.44
CA ALA A 345 -10.16 23.00 10.87
C ALA A 345 -9.53 24.32 11.36
N TYR A 346 -8.34 24.69 10.87
CA TYR A 346 -7.73 25.99 11.17
C TYR A 346 -8.60 27.16 10.69
N THR A 347 -9.15 27.10 9.47
CA THR A 347 -10.05 28.12 8.91
C THR A 347 -11.32 28.32 9.75
N ILE A 348 -11.85 27.24 10.35
CA ILE A 348 -13.03 27.29 11.23
C ILE A 348 -12.67 27.86 12.62
N LEU A 349 -11.51 27.47 13.18
CA LEU A 349 -11.18 27.69 14.60
C LEU A 349 -10.41 29.00 14.90
N VAL A 350 -9.82 29.66 13.89
CA VAL A 350 -8.93 30.81 14.11
C VAL A 350 -9.58 32.12 13.65
N PRO A 351 -10.10 32.98 14.54
CA PRO A 351 -10.89 34.16 14.17
C PRO A 351 -10.04 35.38 13.82
N ASN A 352 -9.17 35.26 12.81
CA ASN A 352 -8.45 36.40 12.23
C ASN A 352 -8.08 36.12 10.76
N ILE A 353 -7.50 37.11 10.07
CA ILE A 353 -7.20 37.07 8.63
C ILE A 353 -6.36 35.85 8.19
N SER A 354 -5.60 35.20 9.08
CA SER A 354 -4.87 33.95 8.75
C SER A 354 -5.79 32.81 8.30
N ALA A 355 -7.07 32.79 8.70
CA ALA A 355 -8.05 31.84 8.20
C ALA A 355 -8.33 32.01 6.69
N VAL A 356 -8.26 33.23 6.16
CA VAL A 356 -8.36 33.47 4.71
C VAL A 356 -7.16 32.87 3.98
N TYR A 357 -5.95 33.09 4.49
CA TYR A 357 -4.74 32.47 3.94
C TYR A 357 -4.75 30.94 4.09
N ALA A 358 -5.35 30.38 5.15
CA ALA A 358 -5.56 28.95 5.30
C ALA A 358 -6.56 28.39 4.28
N ALA A 359 -7.68 29.08 4.02
CA ALA A 359 -8.64 28.73 2.96
C ALA A 359 -8.01 28.73 1.56
N VAL A 360 -7.11 29.69 1.27
CA VAL A 360 -6.28 29.68 0.05
C VAL A 360 -5.32 28.48 0.05
N ALA A 361 -4.64 28.22 1.17
CA ALA A 361 -3.67 27.12 1.31
C ALA A 361 -4.31 25.72 1.20
N VAL A 362 -5.58 25.54 1.59
CA VAL A 362 -6.35 24.32 1.33
C VAL A 362 -6.28 23.93 -0.15
N SER A 363 -6.28 24.89 -1.07
CA SER A 363 -6.27 24.59 -2.50
C SER A 363 -4.96 24.00 -3.03
N ILE A 364 -3.85 24.13 -2.30
CA ILE A 364 -2.63 23.33 -2.53
C ILE A 364 -2.97 21.84 -2.40
N PHE A 365 -3.75 21.48 -1.39
CA PHE A 365 -4.10 20.10 -1.06
C PHE A 365 -5.35 19.59 -1.80
N LEU A 366 -6.16 20.48 -2.40
CA LEU A 366 -7.13 20.09 -3.43
C LEU A 366 -6.47 19.69 -4.77
N GLY A 367 -5.25 20.19 -5.04
CA GLY A 367 -4.50 20.04 -6.30
C GLY A 367 -4.70 18.72 -7.07
N PRO A 368 -4.22 17.57 -6.57
CA PRO A 368 -4.28 16.28 -7.25
C PRO A 368 -5.60 15.52 -7.05
N CYS A 369 -6.52 16.00 -6.21
CA CYS A 369 -7.60 15.16 -5.72
C CYS A 369 -8.58 14.74 -6.83
N TRP A 370 -9.10 15.68 -7.64
CA TRP A 370 -9.92 15.36 -8.83
C TRP A 370 -9.28 14.27 -9.73
N PRO A 371 -8.10 14.50 -10.35
CA PRO A 371 -7.52 13.54 -11.29
C PRO A 371 -7.10 12.21 -10.63
N THR A 372 -6.86 12.19 -9.32
CA THR A 372 -6.43 10.96 -8.62
C THR A 372 -7.60 10.09 -8.19
N ILE A 373 -8.70 10.69 -7.69
CA ILE A 373 -9.96 9.96 -7.47
C ILE A 373 -10.41 9.35 -8.80
N TYR A 374 -10.47 10.16 -9.86
CA TYR A 374 -10.91 9.73 -11.18
C TYR A 374 -10.07 8.56 -11.70
N GLY A 375 -8.74 8.71 -11.73
CA GLY A 375 -7.82 7.69 -12.23
C GLY A 375 -7.86 6.38 -11.44
N LEU A 376 -7.91 6.44 -10.10
CA LEU A 376 -8.04 5.25 -9.24
C LEU A 376 -9.42 4.58 -9.35
N THR A 377 -10.46 5.32 -9.76
CA THR A 377 -11.82 4.79 -9.88
C THR A 377 -12.07 4.10 -11.23
N ILE A 378 -11.44 4.59 -12.32
CA ILE A 378 -11.58 3.94 -13.65
C ILE A 378 -10.53 2.86 -13.95
N GLU A 379 -9.52 2.71 -13.10
CA GLU A 379 -8.47 1.70 -13.26
C GLU A 379 -9.07 0.27 -13.25
N GLY A 380 -8.79 -0.50 -14.30
CA GLY A 380 -9.20 -1.90 -14.42
C GLY A 380 -10.62 -2.13 -14.95
N LEU A 381 -11.41 -1.09 -15.25
CA LEU A 381 -12.80 -1.24 -15.73
C LEU A 381 -12.94 -1.81 -17.16
N GLY A 382 -11.85 -1.98 -17.92
CA GLY A 382 -11.86 -2.58 -19.26
C GLY A 382 -12.83 -1.88 -20.22
N GLU A 383 -13.80 -2.60 -20.78
CA GLU A 383 -14.81 -2.03 -21.68
C GLU A 383 -15.71 -0.98 -21.01
N ASP A 384 -15.97 -1.10 -19.70
CA ASP A 384 -16.85 -0.21 -18.96
C ASP A 384 -16.18 1.13 -18.59
N THR A 385 -14.86 1.27 -18.80
CA THR A 385 -14.05 2.47 -18.53
C THR A 385 -14.71 3.76 -19.05
N SER A 386 -15.29 3.73 -20.26
CA SER A 386 -15.95 4.90 -20.87
C SER A 386 -17.27 5.29 -20.19
N VAL A 387 -18.01 4.33 -19.64
CA VAL A 387 -19.26 4.58 -18.90
C VAL A 387 -18.94 5.00 -17.46
N GLY A 388 -17.96 4.34 -16.83
CA GLY A 388 -17.47 4.74 -15.51
C GLY A 388 -16.92 6.17 -15.50
N GLY A 389 -16.17 6.54 -16.54
CA GLY A 389 -15.70 7.91 -16.75
C GLY A 389 -16.84 8.95 -16.88
N SER A 390 -17.97 8.61 -17.50
CA SER A 390 -19.13 9.52 -17.53
C SER A 390 -19.81 9.68 -16.17
N LEU A 391 -19.95 8.62 -15.36
CA LEU A 391 -20.57 8.74 -14.02
C LEU A 391 -19.73 9.61 -13.07
N LEU A 392 -18.40 9.56 -13.20
CA LEU A 392 -17.48 10.48 -12.50
C LEU A 392 -17.62 11.94 -12.98
N VAL A 393 -17.94 12.18 -14.25
CA VAL A 393 -18.26 13.53 -14.76
C VAL A 393 -19.65 13.99 -14.30
N MET A 394 -20.65 13.11 -14.19
CA MET A 394 -21.94 13.44 -13.56
C MET A 394 -21.77 13.86 -12.09
N SER A 395 -20.75 13.33 -11.41
CA SER A 395 -20.44 13.67 -10.01
C SER A 395 -20.03 15.14 -9.82
N ILE A 396 -19.70 15.88 -10.89
CA ILE A 396 -19.46 17.34 -10.86
C ILE A 396 -20.68 18.11 -10.32
N VAL A 397 -21.89 17.54 -10.40
CA VAL A 397 -23.12 18.10 -9.81
C VAL A 397 -23.01 18.33 -8.29
N GLY A 398 -22.08 17.65 -7.59
CA GLY A 398 -21.75 17.94 -6.19
C GLY A 398 -21.32 19.40 -5.95
N GLY A 399 -20.70 20.05 -6.95
CA GLY A 399 -20.37 21.47 -6.94
C GLY A 399 -21.57 22.41 -6.99
N GLY A 400 -22.74 21.93 -7.46
CA GLY A 400 -24.00 22.66 -7.36
C GLY A 400 -24.77 22.37 -6.07
N VAL A 401 -24.56 21.20 -5.46
CA VAL A 401 -25.32 20.73 -4.29
C VAL A 401 -24.68 21.13 -2.96
N ILE A 402 -23.40 20.86 -2.76
CA ILE A 402 -22.74 21.07 -1.45
C ILE A 402 -22.63 22.55 -1.06
N PRO A 403 -22.34 23.52 -1.97
CA PRO A 403 -22.31 24.93 -1.60
C PRO A 403 -23.67 25.49 -1.15
N VAL A 404 -24.80 24.85 -1.49
CA VAL A 404 -26.13 25.23 -0.96
C VAL A 404 -26.20 24.94 0.53
N PHE A 405 -25.74 23.76 0.98
CA PHE A 405 -25.66 23.45 2.42
C PHE A 405 -24.66 24.37 3.15
N GLN A 406 -23.57 24.77 2.48
CA GLN A 406 -22.61 25.75 3.03
C GLN A 406 -23.23 27.16 3.17
N GLY A 407 -24.09 27.56 2.23
CA GLY A 407 -24.90 28.78 2.33
C GLY A 407 -25.91 28.70 3.49
N LEU A 408 -26.72 27.64 3.54
CA LEU A 408 -27.70 27.42 4.60
C LEU A 408 -27.06 27.41 6.00
N LEU A 409 -25.86 26.84 6.16
CA LEU A 409 -25.13 26.86 7.42
C LEU A 409 -24.60 28.27 7.77
N SER A 410 -24.11 29.03 6.79
CA SER A 410 -23.76 30.45 6.98
C SER A 410 -24.97 31.24 7.48
N ASP A 411 -26.11 31.11 6.81
CA ASP A 411 -27.30 31.91 7.11
C ASP A 411 -27.91 31.53 8.47
N ALA A 412 -27.99 30.22 8.77
CA ALA A 412 -28.42 29.70 10.08
C ALA A 412 -27.46 30.04 11.24
N THR A 413 -26.23 30.49 10.95
CA THR A 413 -25.26 30.98 11.95
C THR A 413 -25.08 32.50 11.90
N HIS A 414 -26.10 33.22 11.41
CA HIS A 414 -26.13 34.69 11.29
C HIS A 414 -24.99 35.27 10.43
N GLY A 415 -24.63 34.58 9.35
CA GLY A 415 -23.58 34.98 8.42
C GLY A 415 -22.17 34.61 8.89
N ASN A 416 -22.00 33.62 9.77
CA ASN A 416 -20.68 33.18 10.21
C ASN A 416 -19.98 32.35 9.11
N MET A 417 -19.17 33.04 8.31
CA MET A 417 -18.46 32.42 7.18
C MET A 417 -17.42 31.39 7.61
N GLN A 418 -16.90 31.44 8.85
CA GLN A 418 -15.94 30.45 9.35
C GLN A 418 -16.62 29.11 9.66
N LEU A 419 -17.77 29.13 10.34
CA LEU A 419 -18.54 27.92 10.63
C LEU A 419 -19.03 27.23 9.34
N ALA A 420 -19.30 27.99 8.28
CA ALA A 420 -19.65 27.45 6.97
C ALA A 420 -18.58 26.47 6.42
N TYR A 421 -17.27 26.68 6.67
CA TYR A 421 -16.21 25.75 6.23
C TYR A 421 -16.25 24.37 6.91
N SER A 422 -17.14 24.16 7.90
CA SER A 422 -17.46 22.83 8.42
C SER A 422 -18.03 21.90 7.35
N VAL A 423 -18.76 22.43 6.36
CA VAL A 423 -19.33 21.63 5.26
C VAL A 423 -18.24 20.98 4.39
N PRO A 424 -17.27 21.71 3.79
CA PRO A 424 -16.17 21.08 3.07
C PRO A 424 -15.29 20.19 3.96
N LEU A 425 -15.18 20.47 5.27
CA LEU A 425 -14.48 19.58 6.20
C LEU A 425 -15.18 18.22 6.31
N LEU A 426 -16.50 18.21 6.51
CA LEU A 426 -17.30 16.98 6.58
C LEU A 426 -17.24 16.16 5.30
N CYS A 427 -17.18 16.79 4.12
CA CYS A 427 -16.96 16.09 2.85
C CYS A 427 -15.64 15.30 2.81
N PHE A 428 -14.54 15.88 3.31
CA PHE A 428 -13.25 15.19 3.39
C PHE A 428 -13.16 14.13 4.49
N VAL A 429 -13.92 14.29 5.59
CA VAL A 429 -14.04 13.26 6.64
C VAL A 429 -14.89 12.09 6.16
N GLY A 430 -16.07 12.35 5.58
CA GLY A 430 -17.01 11.32 5.12
C GLY A 430 -16.42 10.41 4.04
N TRP A 431 -15.69 10.97 3.07
CA TRP A 431 -14.95 10.16 2.09
C TRP A 431 -13.84 9.31 2.74
N ARG A 432 -13.27 9.70 3.89
CA ARG A 432 -12.24 8.89 4.56
C ARG A 432 -12.79 7.65 5.27
N GLY A 433 -14.09 7.61 5.57
CA GLY A 433 -14.73 6.53 6.34
C GLY A 433 -15.13 5.29 5.55
N GLY A 434 -15.13 5.34 4.21
CA GLY A 434 -15.46 4.18 3.36
C GLY A 434 -14.24 3.35 2.98
N GLY A 435 -14.38 2.03 3.05
CA GLY A 435 -13.28 1.07 2.91
C GLY A 435 -12.63 1.03 1.53
N LEU A 436 -11.49 1.71 1.37
CA LEU A 436 -10.37 1.16 0.59
C LEU A 436 -9.75 0.02 1.41
N MET A 437 -10.38 -1.15 1.40
CA MET A 437 -9.83 -2.37 2.02
C MET A 437 -8.44 -2.64 1.45
N LYS A 438 -7.43 -2.68 2.34
CA LYS A 438 -6.03 -2.75 1.95
C LYS A 438 -5.57 -4.19 1.87
N THR A 439 -5.94 -4.88 0.79
CA THR A 439 -5.16 -6.03 0.33
C THR A 439 -3.73 -5.56 0.05
N PHE A 440 -2.80 -5.93 0.93
CA PHE A 440 -1.37 -5.66 0.83
C PHE A 440 -0.68 -6.88 0.24
N THR A 441 -0.25 -6.76 -1.02
CA THR A 441 0.50 -7.82 -1.70
C THR A 441 2.00 -7.54 -1.64
N LEU A 442 2.77 -8.50 -1.13
CA LEU A 442 4.23 -8.52 -1.11
C LEU A 442 4.73 -9.67 -1.99
N ALA A 443 5.31 -9.34 -3.14
CA ALA A 443 5.94 -10.33 -4.00
C ALA A 443 7.14 -10.97 -3.27
N LEU A 444 7.16 -12.31 -3.23
CA LEU A 444 8.30 -13.07 -2.74
C LEU A 444 9.29 -13.21 -3.89
N SER A 445 10.56 -12.94 -3.63
CA SER A 445 11.65 -13.22 -4.55
C SER A 445 12.64 -14.21 -3.92
N PRO A 446 13.27 -15.11 -4.70
CA PRO A 446 14.14 -16.16 -4.15
C PRO A 446 15.30 -15.62 -3.30
N GLU A 447 15.73 -14.37 -3.53
CA GLU A 447 16.82 -13.68 -2.85
C GLU A 447 16.46 -13.21 -1.44
N GLN A 448 15.17 -13.19 -1.09
CA GLN A 448 14.70 -12.81 0.26
C GLN A 448 15.01 -13.88 1.32
N PHE A 449 15.30 -15.12 0.88
CA PHE A 449 15.44 -16.32 1.73
C PHE A 449 16.92 -16.60 2.06
N SER A 450 17.31 -16.40 3.32
CA SER A 450 18.70 -16.56 3.80
C SER A 450 18.92 -17.86 4.58
N GLY A 451 20.17 -18.27 4.84
CA GLY A 451 20.47 -19.46 5.65
C GLY A 451 20.03 -19.39 7.13
N ALA A 452 19.51 -18.25 7.60
CA ALA A 452 18.89 -18.07 8.90
C ALA A 452 17.43 -17.60 8.77
N GLU A 453 16.59 -17.93 9.76
CA GLU A 453 15.22 -17.43 9.85
C GLU A 453 15.19 -15.90 9.93
N LYS A 454 14.47 -15.27 9.00
CA LYS A 454 14.31 -13.82 8.90
C LYS A 454 12.83 -13.46 8.86
N THR A 455 12.39 -12.58 9.75
CA THR A 455 11.04 -12.01 9.68
C THR A 455 10.87 -11.19 8.38
N LEU A 456 9.89 -11.55 7.54
CA LEU A 456 9.47 -10.76 6.38
C LEU A 456 8.29 -9.82 6.69
N LEU A 457 7.40 -10.25 7.58
CA LEU A 457 6.19 -9.51 7.98
C LEU A 457 5.86 -9.80 9.45
N GLN A 458 5.36 -8.79 10.16
CA GLN A 458 4.86 -8.94 11.53
C GLN A 458 3.77 -7.89 11.81
N SER A 459 2.67 -8.31 12.41
CA SER A 459 1.58 -7.48 12.94
C SER A 459 1.30 -7.90 14.40
N ALA A 460 0.11 -7.58 14.94
CA ALA A 460 -0.37 -8.15 16.20
C ALA A 460 -0.82 -9.61 16.03
N ASP A 461 -1.46 -9.90 14.89
CA ASP A 461 -2.19 -11.15 14.62
C ASP A 461 -1.35 -12.19 13.87
N PHE A 462 -0.35 -11.72 13.11
CA PHE A 462 0.43 -12.52 12.17
C PHE A 462 1.94 -12.26 12.26
N ARG A 463 2.73 -13.29 12.00
CA ARG A 463 4.18 -13.20 11.80
C ARG A 463 4.58 -14.12 10.65
N VAL A 464 5.56 -13.70 9.87
CA VAL A 464 6.05 -14.46 8.70
C VAL A 464 7.56 -14.53 8.72
N LEU A 465 8.10 -15.75 8.70
CA LEU A 465 9.54 -16.01 8.68
C LEU A 465 9.95 -16.68 7.37
N ALA A 466 11.10 -16.30 6.81
CA ALA A 466 11.66 -16.90 5.61
C ALA A 466 13.09 -17.39 5.86
N TRP A 467 13.43 -18.56 5.34
CA TRP A 467 14.79 -19.11 5.34
C TRP A 467 15.03 -20.04 4.14
N THR A 468 16.30 -20.35 3.92
CA THR A 468 16.77 -21.42 3.04
C THR A 468 17.34 -22.51 3.94
N TYR A 469 16.74 -23.70 3.90
CA TYR A 469 17.29 -24.89 4.59
C TYR A 469 18.72 -25.19 4.09
N PRO A 470 19.59 -25.81 4.89
CA PRO A 470 20.91 -26.30 4.44
C PRO A 470 20.92 -27.20 3.19
N SER A 471 19.77 -27.74 2.78
CA SER A 471 19.56 -28.44 1.51
C SER A 471 19.42 -27.54 0.27
N GLY A 472 19.33 -26.21 0.43
CA GLY A 472 19.06 -25.23 -0.63
C GLY A 472 17.57 -24.93 -0.85
N VAL A 473 16.66 -25.66 -0.21
CA VAL A 473 15.21 -25.44 -0.32
C VAL A 473 14.78 -24.19 0.44
N LYS A 474 13.97 -23.35 -0.20
CA LYS A 474 13.42 -22.11 0.38
C LYS A 474 12.10 -22.40 1.07
N ALA A 475 11.93 -21.89 2.29
CA ALA A 475 10.81 -22.16 3.16
C ALA A 475 10.30 -20.88 3.84
N LEU A 476 9.00 -20.87 4.13
CA LEU A 476 8.25 -19.74 4.64
C LEU A 476 7.31 -20.21 5.74
N ALA A 477 7.47 -19.72 6.97
CA ALA A 477 6.52 -19.93 8.05
C ALA A 477 5.48 -18.82 8.06
N LEU A 478 4.20 -19.20 8.09
CA LEU A 478 3.05 -18.34 8.39
C LEU A 478 2.63 -18.66 9.82
N GLU A 479 2.72 -17.68 10.72
CA GLU A 479 2.44 -17.82 12.16
C GLU A 479 1.27 -16.91 12.56
N ASN A 480 0.41 -17.38 13.46
CA ASN A 480 -0.62 -16.58 14.15
C ASN A 480 -0.63 -16.89 15.66
N ALA A 481 -1.66 -16.43 16.39
CA ALA A 481 -1.78 -16.64 17.83
C ALA A 481 -2.02 -18.10 18.29
N ARG A 482 -2.41 -19.03 17.40
CA ARG A 482 -2.66 -20.45 17.71
C ARG A 482 -1.62 -21.41 17.13
N GLY A 483 -0.89 -21.04 16.09
CA GLY A 483 0.08 -21.95 15.46
C GLY A 483 0.90 -21.42 14.30
N ARG A 484 1.56 -22.35 13.60
CA ARG A 484 2.55 -22.12 12.54
C ARG A 484 2.37 -23.14 11.42
N VAL A 485 2.34 -22.67 10.18
CA VAL A 485 2.40 -23.49 8.96
C VAL A 485 3.67 -23.15 8.17
N VAL A 486 4.45 -24.15 7.80
CA VAL A 486 5.69 -23.99 7.00
C VAL A 486 5.44 -24.48 5.58
N ALA A 487 5.51 -23.57 4.60
CA ALA A 487 5.34 -23.86 3.18
C ALA A 487 6.64 -23.64 2.38
N LEU A 488 6.75 -24.30 1.23
CA LEU A 488 7.90 -24.27 0.32
C LEU A 488 7.55 -23.50 -0.97
N PRO A 489 7.61 -22.15 -0.97
CA PRO A 489 6.95 -21.31 -1.99
C PRO A 489 7.44 -21.52 -3.43
N TYR A 490 8.58 -22.17 -3.65
CA TYR A 490 9.14 -22.46 -4.99
C TYR A 490 9.26 -23.96 -5.32
N GLN A 491 8.70 -24.85 -4.49
CA GLN A 491 8.72 -26.30 -4.71
C GLN A 491 7.31 -26.87 -4.52
N GLY A 492 6.50 -26.76 -5.58
CA GLY A 492 5.10 -27.20 -5.64
C GLY A 492 4.13 -26.47 -4.68
N GLN A 493 4.59 -25.42 -3.98
CA GLN A 493 3.93 -24.85 -2.79
C GLN A 493 3.61 -25.88 -1.69
N MET A 494 4.43 -26.95 -1.59
CA MET A 494 4.32 -28.00 -0.58
C MET A 494 4.31 -27.41 0.84
N ILE A 495 3.40 -27.85 1.70
CA ILE A 495 3.40 -27.55 3.14
C ILE A 495 4.31 -28.57 3.82
N TRP A 496 5.50 -28.14 4.23
CA TRP A 496 6.47 -29.00 4.89
C TRP A 496 6.01 -29.44 6.28
N SER A 497 5.49 -28.53 7.10
CA SER A 497 4.98 -28.89 8.43
C SER A 497 3.90 -27.94 8.93
N ALA A 498 3.06 -28.39 9.87
CA ALA A 498 2.07 -27.56 10.53
C ALA A 498 1.92 -27.95 12.01
N THR A 499 1.83 -26.94 12.89
CA THR A 499 1.74 -27.10 14.34
C THR A 499 0.71 -26.11 14.90
N PHE A 500 -0.31 -26.58 15.62
CA PHE A 500 -1.35 -25.73 16.22
C PHE A 500 -1.71 -26.18 17.63
N ASP A 501 -1.85 -25.22 18.55
CA ASP A 501 -2.24 -25.42 19.96
C ASP A 501 -1.42 -26.52 20.69
N GLY A 502 -0.15 -26.68 20.30
CA GLY A 502 0.77 -27.69 20.83
C GLY A 502 0.75 -29.05 20.11
N CYS A 503 -0.20 -29.29 19.21
CA CYS A 503 -0.27 -30.52 18.39
C CYS A 503 0.50 -30.35 17.08
N GLU A 504 1.34 -31.34 16.73
CA GLU A 504 2.01 -31.42 15.43
C GLU A 504 1.16 -32.22 14.45
N LEU A 505 0.79 -31.62 13.31
CA LEU A 505 -0.06 -32.26 12.30
C LEU A 505 0.77 -33.15 11.35
N THR A 506 2.08 -32.95 11.26
CA THR A 506 2.96 -33.57 10.26
C THR A 506 3.30 -35.04 10.55
N MET A 507 3.24 -35.91 9.54
CA MET A 507 3.68 -37.31 9.66
C MET A 507 5.11 -37.45 10.22
N ARG A 508 5.31 -38.46 11.09
CA ARG A 508 6.65 -38.91 11.47
C ARG A 508 7.33 -39.49 10.24
N ASN A 509 8.55 -39.05 9.94
CA ASN A 509 9.29 -39.44 8.75
C ASN A 509 10.82 -39.31 8.93
N MET A 510 11.57 -39.83 7.95
CA MET A 510 13.05 -39.91 7.96
C MET A 510 13.79 -38.63 7.51
N PHE A 511 13.10 -37.60 7.01
CA PHE A 511 13.70 -36.40 6.42
C PHE A 511 13.88 -35.27 7.45
N ARG A 512 15.13 -35.04 7.87
CA ARG A 512 15.48 -33.92 8.78
C ARG A 512 15.21 -32.51 8.22
N GLN A 513 15.00 -32.39 6.91
CA GLN A 513 14.72 -31.16 6.15
C GLN A 513 14.21 -31.55 4.75
N PRO A 514 13.44 -30.68 4.06
CA PRO A 514 13.11 -30.91 2.66
C PRO A 514 14.37 -30.96 1.78
N LYS A 515 14.29 -31.62 0.64
CA LYS A 515 15.39 -31.71 -0.34
C LYS A 515 14.94 -31.23 -1.72
N PRO A 516 15.81 -30.59 -2.51
CA PRO A 516 15.53 -30.36 -3.92
C PRO A 516 15.39 -31.72 -4.63
N SER A 517 14.27 -31.94 -5.30
CA SER A 517 14.04 -33.15 -6.08
C SER A 517 13.07 -32.89 -7.23
N ALA A 518 13.14 -33.72 -8.27
CA ALA A 518 12.20 -33.69 -9.39
C ALA A 518 10.90 -34.47 -9.09
N THR A 519 10.85 -35.27 -8.02
CA THR A 519 9.66 -36.04 -7.61
C THR A 519 9.53 -36.04 -6.09
N VAL A 520 8.30 -36.19 -5.58
CA VAL A 520 8.03 -36.15 -4.13
C VAL A 520 8.78 -37.24 -3.35
N ILE A 521 9.09 -38.39 -3.97
CA ILE A 521 9.87 -39.50 -3.37
C ILE A 521 11.20 -38.99 -2.78
N GLY A 522 11.88 -38.06 -3.46
CA GLY A 522 13.17 -37.54 -3.00
C GLY A 522 13.09 -36.62 -1.78
N THR A 523 11.88 -36.27 -1.32
CA THR A 523 11.62 -35.34 -0.21
C THR A 523 10.32 -35.67 0.55
N TYR A 524 9.94 -36.95 0.63
CA TYR A 524 8.66 -37.39 1.20
C TYR A 524 8.67 -37.34 2.74
N GLY A 525 8.49 -36.13 3.29
CA GLY A 525 8.47 -35.87 4.73
C GLY A 525 7.66 -34.64 5.12
N CYS A 526 6.77 -34.20 4.22
CA CYS A 526 5.94 -33.00 4.35
C CYS A 526 4.55 -33.30 4.93
N PHE A 527 3.90 -32.30 5.52
CA PHE A 527 2.49 -32.39 5.92
C PHE A 527 1.56 -32.47 4.72
N MET A 528 1.69 -31.60 3.71
CA MET A 528 0.78 -31.62 2.56
C MET A 528 1.47 -31.27 1.24
N PHE A 529 1.06 -31.93 0.16
CA PHE A 529 1.46 -31.57 -1.21
C PHE A 529 0.32 -31.70 -2.22
N HIS A 530 0.37 -30.86 -3.26
CA HIS A 530 -0.52 -30.94 -4.41
C HIS A 530 -0.12 -32.12 -5.31
N ALA A 531 -0.86 -33.22 -5.24
CA ALA A 531 -0.59 -34.45 -5.98
C ALA A 531 -1.31 -34.43 -7.34
N GLY A 532 -0.52 -34.47 -8.42
CA GLY A 532 -0.94 -34.45 -9.81
C GLY A 532 -1.61 -33.15 -10.30
N LEU A 533 -1.55 -32.92 -11.60
CA LEU A 533 -2.60 -32.18 -12.33
C LEU A 533 -2.98 -32.89 -13.64
N LEU A 534 -2.00 -33.42 -14.38
CA LEU A 534 -2.19 -34.27 -15.57
C LEU A 534 -2.19 -35.76 -15.23
N ARG A 535 -1.44 -36.17 -14.21
CA ARG A 535 -1.22 -37.57 -13.80
C ARG A 535 -1.20 -37.69 -12.28
N ASN A 536 -1.70 -38.76 -11.70
CA ASN A 536 -1.76 -38.90 -10.23
C ASN A 536 -1.77 -40.38 -9.77
N GLY A 537 -1.60 -40.61 -8.48
CA GLY A 537 -1.59 -41.94 -7.85
C GLY A 537 -0.30 -42.71 -8.03
N CYS A 538 -0.34 -44.01 -7.70
CA CYS A 538 0.73 -44.96 -7.97
C CYS A 538 0.65 -45.43 -9.44
N PRO A 539 1.68 -45.19 -10.26
CA PRO A 539 1.69 -45.67 -11.65
C PRO A 539 1.61 -47.20 -11.70
N THR A 540 0.85 -47.72 -12.66
CA THR A 540 0.91 -49.13 -13.06
C THR A 540 2.21 -49.40 -13.86
N PRO A 541 2.59 -50.67 -14.10
CA PRO A 541 3.74 -51.00 -14.96
C PRO A 541 3.65 -50.53 -16.42
N SER A 542 2.54 -49.89 -16.83
CA SER A 542 2.32 -49.33 -18.16
C SER A 542 2.10 -47.80 -18.16
N ASP A 543 2.09 -47.16 -16.99
CA ASP A 543 2.06 -45.70 -16.88
C ASP A 543 3.47 -45.11 -17.04
N ASP A 544 3.57 -43.93 -17.65
CA ASP A 544 4.83 -43.23 -17.95
C ASP A 544 5.17 -42.11 -16.94
N HIS A 545 4.38 -41.98 -15.87
CA HIS A 545 4.45 -40.86 -14.92
C HIS A 545 5.10 -41.25 -13.58
N PRO A 546 5.74 -40.29 -12.87
CA PRO A 546 6.21 -40.52 -11.51
C PRO A 546 5.05 -40.68 -10.51
N LEU A 547 5.35 -41.28 -9.35
CA LEU A 547 4.42 -41.39 -8.22
C LEU A 547 3.89 -40.00 -7.79
N HIS A 548 2.57 -39.86 -7.72
CA HIS A 548 1.85 -38.59 -7.50
C HIS A 548 2.05 -37.49 -8.57
N GLY A 549 2.56 -37.83 -9.75
CA GLY A 549 2.61 -36.92 -10.90
C GLY A 549 3.63 -35.78 -10.80
N GLU A 550 3.37 -34.73 -11.58
CA GLU A 550 4.31 -33.66 -11.92
C GLU A 550 4.27 -32.45 -10.96
N MET A 551 3.09 -32.14 -10.40
CA MET A 551 2.87 -30.96 -9.54
C MET A 551 3.64 -30.95 -8.20
N PRO A 552 3.86 -32.07 -7.47
CA PRO A 552 4.37 -32.04 -6.09
C PRO A 552 5.70 -31.32 -5.85
N CYS A 553 6.55 -31.19 -6.87
CA CYS A 553 7.85 -30.52 -6.80
C CYS A 553 8.04 -29.52 -7.94
N ALA A 554 6.95 -29.02 -8.51
CA ALA A 554 6.99 -28.05 -9.61
C ALA A 554 7.79 -26.77 -9.23
N PRO A 555 8.69 -26.29 -10.08
CA PRO A 555 9.40 -25.04 -9.85
C PRO A 555 8.46 -23.86 -10.12
N MET A 556 7.91 -23.27 -9.05
CA MET A 556 6.93 -22.17 -9.17
C MET A 556 7.57 -20.93 -9.81
N ASP A 557 6.92 -20.36 -10.82
CA ASP A 557 7.38 -19.16 -11.52
C ASP A 557 7.29 -17.90 -10.65
N ALA A 558 6.28 -17.83 -9.78
CA ALA A 558 6.10 -16.75 -8.83
C ALA A 558 5.48 -17.22 -7.50
N ALA A 559 5.74 -16.45 -6.45
CA ALA A 559 5.07 -16.55 -5.16
C ALA A 559 4.88 -15.15 -4.55
N TRP A 560 3.85 -14.98 -3.72
CA TRP A 560 3.59 -13.72 -3.01
C TRP A 560 2.87 -13.96 -1.70
N LEU A 561 3.01 -13.00 -0.79
CA LEU A 561 2.15 -12.87 0.37
C LEU A 561 1.06 -11.83 0.11
N GLU A 562 -0.11 -12.07 0.65
CA GLU A 562 -1.28 -11.21 0.58
C GLU A 562 -1.88 -11.10 1.99
N VAL A 563 -1.80 -9.91 2.59
CA VAL A 563 -2.48 -9.60 3.86
C VAL A 563 -3.70 -8.76 3.55
N GLY A 564 -4.86 -9.15 4.07
CA GLY A 564 -6.11 -8.45 3.80
C GLY A 564 -7.16 -8.72 4.86
N GLU A 565 -8.37 -8.25 4.56
CA GLU A 565 -9.55 -8.38 5.40
C GLU A 565 -10.72 -8.74 4.48
N ASP A 566 -11.51 -9.75 4.87
CA ASP A 566 -12.73 -10.15 4.17
C ASP A 566 -13.89 -10.34 5.17
N ALA A 567 -15.02 -10.88 4.72
CA ALA A 567 -16.20 -11.09 5.57
C ALA A 567 -15.97 -12.10 6.72
N ALA A 568 -14.88 -12.86 6.68
CA ALA A 568 -14.42 -13.74 7.76
C ALA A 568 -13.11 -13.21 8.41
N GLY A 569 -12.93 -11.89 8.41
CA GLY A 569 -11.90 -11.18 9.17
C GLY A 569 -10.55 -11.05 8.49
N LEU A 570 -9.52 -10.77 9.29
CA LEU A 570 -8.14 -10.60 8.84
C LEU A 570 -7.53 -11.93 8.38
N TYR A 571 -6.89 -11.91 7.22
CA TYR A 571 -6.19 -13.07 6.64
C TYR A 571 -4.77 -12.73 6.18
N LEU A 572 -3.92 -13.75 6.23
CA LEU A 572 -2.58 -13.83 5.66
C LEU A 572 -2.57 -15.00 4.68
N ARG A 573 -2.38 -14.73 3.39
CA ARG A 573 -2.34 -15.75 2.34
C ARG A 573 -0.97 -15.80 1.67
N LEU A 574 -0.42 -16.99 1.52
CA LEU A 574 0.61 -17.30 0.51
C LEU A 574 -0.12 -17.67 -0.78
N GLY A 575 0.25 -17.03 -1.89
CA GLY A 575 -0.18 -17.41 -3.24
C GLY A 575 1.02 -17.77 -4.11
N GLY A 576 0.81 -18.64 -5.09
CA GLY A 576 1.83 -19.05 -6.06
C GLY A 576 1.30 -19.13 -7.48
N ASP A 577 2.21 -19.19 -8.45
CA ASP A 577 1.89 -19.29 -9.87
C ASP A 577 2.87 -20.24 -10.56
N TYR A 578 2.36 -21.11 -11.43
CA TYR A 578 3.16 -22.04 -12.22
C TYR A 578 2.53 -22.25 -13.61
N GLU A 579 3.30 -21.97 -14.68
CA GLU A 579 2.90 -22.21 -16.07
C GLU A 579 3.57 -23.49 -16.61
N TYR A 580 2.84 -24.61 -16.57
CA TYR A 580 3.27 -25.85 -17.19
C TYR A 580 3.04 -25.76 -18.70
N VAL A 581 4.09 -25.88 -19.51
CA VAL A 581 4.00 -25.82 -20.98
C VAL A 581 4.90 -26.84 -21.66
N GLN A 582 4.34 -27.59 -22.61
CA GLN A 582 5.07 -28.45 -23.53
C GLN A 582 4.75 -28.09 -24.98
N GLY A 583 5.77 -27.92 -25.82
CA GLY A 583 5.63 -27.38 -27.19
C GLY A 583 4.68 -28.14 -28.15
N PHE A 584 4.38 -29.41 -27.85
CA PHE A 584 3.35 -30.22 -28.53
C PHE A 584 2.43 -30.97 -27.54
N GLY A 585 2.57 -30.71 -26.24
CA GLY A 585 1.92 -31.45 -25.16
C GLY A 585 0.75 -30.66 -24.56
N ASP A 586 0.64 -30.64 -23.24
CA ASP A 586 -0.36 -29.86 -22.51
C ASP A 586 0.19 -28.49 -22.07
N HIS A 587 -0.73 -27.55 -21.81
CA HIS A 587 -0.41 -26.18 -21.42
C HIS A 587 -1.45 -25.68 -20.41
N TYR A 588 -1.02 -25.49 -19.16
CA TYR A 588 -1.90 -25.06 -18.08
C TYR A 588 -1.21 -24.07 -17.14
N ARG A 589 -2.03 -23.35 -16.37
CA ARG A 589 -1.59 -22.49 -15.27
C ARG A 589 -2.17 -23.00 -13.96
N ALA A 590 -1.31 -23.33 -13.00
CA ALA A 590 -1.67 -23.67 -11.64
C ALA A 590 -1.41 -22.48 -10.70
N THR A 591 -2.37 -22.19 -9.84
CA THR A 591 -2.32 -21.09 -8.87
C THR A 591 -2.74 -21.63 -7.49
N PRO A 592 -1.80 -22.26 -6.74
CA PRO A 592 -2.04 -22.69 -5.37
C PRO A 592 -2.11 -21.52 -4.40
N THR A 593 -2.85 -21.71 -3.30
CA THR A 593 -2.91 -20.78 -2.18
C THR A 593 -2.97 -21.50 -0.83
N LEU A 594 -2.37 -20.88 0.19
CA LEU A 594 -2.48 -21.24 1.61
C LEU A 594 -2.92 -20.00 2.38
N THR A 595 -4.06 -20.04 3.06
CA THR A 595 -4.62 -18.90 3.84
C THR A 595 -4.69 -19.22 5.32
N LEU A 596 -4.12 -18.34 6.15
CA LEU A 596 -4.20 -18.37 7.61
C LEU A 596 -5.00 -17.16 8.10
N ARG A 597 -5.89 -17.35 9.10
CA ARG A 597 -6.75 -16.28 9.64
C ARG A 597 -6.33 -15.89 11.05
N ALA A 598 -6.63 -14.65 11.45
CA ALA A 598 -6.33 -14.15 12.79
C ALA A 598 -7.09 -14.99 13.84
N GLY A 599 -6.40 -15.44 14.89
CA GLY A 599 -6.98 -16.26 15.97
C GLY A 599 -7.46 -17.66 15.58
N SER A 600 -7.30 -18.09 14.33
CA SER A 600 -7.81 -19.36 13.80
C SER A 600 -6.83 -20.52 14.02
N GLY A 601 -7.34 -21.69 14.40
CA GLY A 601 -6.61 -22.97 14.28
C GLY A 601 -6.81 -23.62 12.91
N VAL A 602 -7.81 -23.16 12.15
CA VAL A 602 -8.07 -23.56 10.76
C VAL A 602 -7.15 -22.80 9.80
N PHE A 603 -6.59 -23.48 8.81
CA PHE A 603 -6.00 -22.87 7.61
C PHE A 603 -6.59 -23.44 6.31
N ASP A 604 -6.80 -22.58 5.32
CA ASP A 604 -7.40 -22.94 4.02
C ASP A 604 -6.32 -23.28 2.99
N ILE A 605 -6.48 -24.41 2.28
CA ILE A 605 -5.65 -24.83 1.13
C ILE A 605 -6.49 -24.73 -0.15
N GLY A 606 -6.01 -23.95 -1.12
CA GLY A 606 -6.66 -23.73 -2.42
C GLY A 606 -5.78 -24.14 -3.60
N MET A 607 -6.43 -24.54 -4.70
CA MET A 607 -5.79 -24.78 -5.99
C MET A 607 -6.72 -24.34 -7.12
N ALA A 608 -6.27 -23.37 -7.93
CA ALA A 608 -6.92 -22.99 -9.18
C ALA A 608 -6.11 -23.50 -10.39
N VAL A 609 -6.76 -24.19 -11.33
CA VAL A 609 -6.12 -24.80 -12.51
C VAL A 609 -6.80 -24.32 -13.77
N THR A 610 -6.06 -23.65 -14.65
CA THR A 610 -6.61 -23.06 -15.89
C THR A 610 -5.95 -23.71 -17.10
N ASN A 611 -6.73 -24.35 -17.97
CA ASN A 611 -6.21 -24.88 -19.23
C ASN A 611 -5.94 -23.71 -20.20
N LEU A 612 -4.68 -23.52 -20.60
CA LEU A 612 -4.26 -22.48 -21.53
C LEU A 612 -4.22 -22.97 -22.99
N ALA A 613 -4.24 -24.27 -23.21
CA ALA A 613 -4.27 -24.87 -24.54
C ALA A 613 -5.60 -24.63 -25.28
N GLY A 614 -5.57 -24.67 -26.61
CA GLY A 614 -6.78 -24.68 -27.45
C GLY A 614 -7.51 -26.03 -27.51
N LYS A 615 -6.91 -27.09 -26.94
CA LYS A 615 -7.49 -28.45 -26.82
C LYS A 615 -8.03 -28.67 -25.42
N ALA A 616 -8.89 -29.68 -25.25
CA ALA A 616 -9.23 -30.18 -23.92
C ALA A 616 -7.99 -30.83 -23.26
N MET A 617 -7.89 -30.68 -21.94
CA MET A 617 -6.83 -31.23 -21.08
C MET A 617 -7.44 -32.30 -20.17
N GLU A 618 -6.67 -33.33 -19.83
CA GLU A 618 -7.06 -34.31 -18.80
C GLU A 618 -6.63 -33.80 -17.41
N LEU A 619 -7.46 -34.01 -16.39
CA LEU A 619 -7.29 -33.45 -15.06
C LEU A 619 -7.41 -34.54 -13.97
N MET A 620 -6.33 -34.71 -13.20
CA MET A 620 -6.25 -35.58 -12.02
C MET A 620 -5.58 -34.82 -10.89
N TYR A 621 -6.28 -34.56 -9.79
CA TYR A 621 -5.78 -33.78 -8.64
C TYR A 621 -6.15 -34.43 -7.30
N MET A 622 -5.26 -34.34 -6.33
CA MET A 622 -5.47 -34.76 -4.94
C MET A 622 -4.74 -33.79 -3.99
N ALA A 623 -5.40 -33.40 -2.91
CA ALA A 623 -4.76 -32.75 -1.78
C ALA A 623 -4.17 -33.84 -0.86
N HIS A 624 -2.87 -34.10 -0.96
CA HIS A 624 -2.25 -35.22 -0.24
C HIS A 624 -1.80 -34.80 1.16
N MET A 625 -2.65 -35.02 2.17
CA MET A 625 -2.47 -34.63 3.57
C MET A 625 -1.92 -35.78 4.43
N ASN A 626 -0.64 -35.70 4.80
CA ASN A 626 0.09 -36.68 5.59
C ASN A 626 -0.01 -36.37 7.09
N TYR A 627 -1.19 -36.59 7.66
CA TYR A 627 -1.45 -36.37 9.09
C TYR A 627 -0.62 -37.28 10.01
N ALA A 628 -0.23 -36.77 11.17
CA ALA A 628 0.50 -37.52 12.20
C ALA A 628 -0.29 -38.74 12.69
N TYR A 629 0.41 -39.87 12.87
CA TYR A 629 -0.19 -41.05 13.51
C TYR A 629 -0.26 -40.86 15.03
N ILE A 630 -1.47 -40.73 15.58
CA ILE A 630 -1.71 -40.60 17.02
C ILE A 630 -2.22 -41.95 17.56
N PRO A 631 -1.46 -42.69 18.40
CA PRO A 631 -1.89 -43.98 18.93
C PRO A 631 -3.22 -43.93 19.67
N GLY A 632 -4.12 -44.87 19.37
CA GLY A 632 -5.45 -44.96 20.00
C GLY A 632 -6.47 -43.89 19.55
N ALA A 633 -6.10 -42.96 18.67
CA ALA A 633 -7.05 -41.99 18.12
C ALA A 633 -8.11 -42.66 17.23
N ARG A 634 -9.30 -42.05 17.15
CA ARG A 634 -10.50 -42.62 16.52
C ARG A 634 -10.91 -41.83 15.28
N PHE A 635 -11.30 -42.54 14.23
CA PHE A 635 -11.84 -41.89 13.05
C PHE A 635 -13.30 -41.49 13.29
N VAL A 636 -13.61 -40.20 13.13
CA VAL A 636 -14.99 -39.69 13.22
C VAL A 636 -15.37 -39.11 11.86
N GLU A 637 -16.16 -39.90 11.13
CA GLU A 637 -16.61 -39.67 9.76
C GLU A 637 -18.08 -39.21 9.75
N PRO A 638 -18.60 -38.68 8.63
CA PRO A 638 -20.02 -38.37 8.49
C PRO A 638 -20.81 -39.66 8.20
N LEU A 639 -20.90 -40.53 9.22
CA LEU A 639 -21.39 -41.92 9.18
C LEU A 639 -22.91 -42.09 8.94
N ALA A 640 -23.55 -41.08 8.35
CA ALA A 640 -24.95 -41.12 7.94
C ALA A 640 -25.16 -41.54 6.46
N GLY A 641 -24.09 -41.72 5.66
CA GLY A 641 -24.26 -42.11 4.25
C GLY A 641 -23.03 -42.57 3.45
N ALA A 642 -21.79 -42.20 3.83
CA ALA A 642 -20.61 -42.60 3.05
C ALA A 642 -20.38 -44.12 3.08
N ARG A 643 -19.97 -44.71 1.94
CA ARG A 643 -19.53 -46.11 1.86
C ARG A 643 -18.01 -46.18 1.88
N VAL A 644 -17.46 -47.10 2.68
CA VAL A 644 -16.02 -47.33 2.80
C VAL A 644 -15.65 -48.64 2.09
N ARG A 645 -14.67 -48.61 1.19
CA ARG A 645 -14.13 -49.79 0.50
C ARG A 645 -12.62 -49.91 0.72
N VAL A 646 -12.14 -51.06 1.17
CA VAL A 646 -10.70 -51.32 1.30
C VAL A 646 -10.08 -51.56 -0.08
N ARG A 647 -8.87 -51.05 -0.32
CA ARG A 647 -8.15 -51.26 -1.58
C ARG A 647 -7.73 -52.72 -1.72
N SER A 648 -8.20 -53.38 -2.78
CA SER A 648 -7.89 -54.78 -3.11
C SER A 648 -6.59 -54.96 -3.89
N SER A 649 -6.04 -53.89 -4.47
CA SER A 649 -4.75 -53.89 -5.15
C SER A 649 -3.58 -53.76 -4.16
N VAL A 650 -2.46 -54.42 -4.48
CA VAL A 650 -1.18 -54.31 -3.77
C VAL A 650 -0.16 -53.66 -4.71
N PRO A 651 0.23 -52.40 -4.49
CA PRO A 651 1.22 -51.71 -5.31
C PRO A 651 2.59 -52.40 -5.30
N ALA A 652 3.35 -52.27 -6.38
CA ALA A 652 4.64 -52.96 -6.55
C ALA A 652 5.74 -52.59 -5.53
N HIS A 653 5.55 -51.51 -4.75
CA HIS A 653 6.45 -51.11 -3.66
C HIS A 653 6.05 -51.70 -2.30
N VAL A 654 4.84 -52.23 -2.17
CA VAL A 654 4.27 -52.79 -0.92
C VAL A 654 4.69 -54.26 -0.78
N LYS A 655 5.08 -54.67 0.44
CA LYS A 655 5.53 -56.04 0.75
C LYS A 655 4.67 -56.65 1.87
N PRO A 656 3.59 -57.38 1.52
CA PRO A 656 2.69 -57.97 2.51
C PRO A 656 3.38 -58.91 3.51
N THR A 657 3.05 -58.77 4.79
CA THR A 657 3.33 -59.80 5.81
C THR A 657 2.13 -60.76 5.92
N PRO A 658 2.28 -61.99 6.46
CA PRO A 658 1.15 -62.91 6.63
C PRO A 658 0.06 -62.36 7.56
N GLU A 659 0.47 -61.65 8.62
CA GLU A 659 -0.42 -61.06 9.62
C GLU A 659 -1.21 -59.87 9.05
N TRP A 660 -0.53 -58.98 8.31
CA TRP A 660 -1.17 -57.90 7.55
C TRP A 660 -2.15 -58.46 6.50
N ALA A 661 -1.76 -59.52 5.77
CA ALA A 661 -2.62 -60.12 4.75
C ALA A 661 -3.89 -60.75 5.35
N ALA A 662 -3.79 -61.35 6.54
CA ALA A 662 -4.96 -61.82 7.29
C ALA A 662 -5.87 -60.64 7.72
N TYR A 663 -5.30 -59.58 8.30
CA TYR A 663 -6.07 -58.41 8.74
C TYR A 663 -6.74 -57.69 7.55
N MET A 664 -6.06 -57.52 6.42
CA MET A 664 -6.65 -56.96 5.20
C MET A 664 -7.79 -57.81 4.64
N ALA A 665 -7.73 -59.14 4.77
CA ALA A 665 -8.84 -60.03 4.39
C ALA A 665 -10.03 -59.93 5.37
N GLU A 666 -9.82 -59.45 6.60
CA GLU A 666 -10.89 -59.12 7.55
C GLU A 666 -11.48 -57.73 7.27
N LEU A 667 -10.65 -56.71 7.10
CA LEU A 667 -11.08 -55.35 6.74
C LEU A 667 -11.83 -55.31 5.40
N SER A 668 -11.46 -56.17 4.44
CA SER A 668 -12.18 -56.30 3.16
C SER A 668 -13.60 -56.87 3.30
N ARG A 669 -13.97 -57.41 4.46
CA ARG A 669 -15.35 -57.83 4.80
C ARG A 669 -16.05 -56.83 5.71
N ASP A 670 -15.31 -56.24 6.63
CA ASP A 670 -15.79 -55.26 7.60
C ASP A 670 -14.77 -54.12 7.80
N PRO A 671 -14.88 -53.02 7.03
CA PRO A 671 -14.02 -51.86 7.17
C PRO A 671 -14.16 -51.14 8.52
N SER A 672 -15.26 -51.34 9.26
CA SER A 672 -15.51 -50.64 10.53
C SER A 672 -14.55 -51.04 11.64
N ARG A 673 -13.83 -52.16 11.46
CA ARG A 673 -12.73 -52.59 12.33
C ARG A 673 -11.47 -51.74 12.22
N LEU A 674 -11.37 -50.85 11.23
CA LEU A 674 -10.38 -49.76 11.18
C LEU A 674 -11.01 -48.43 11.65
N SER A 675 -11.65 -48.45 12.81
CA SER A 675 -12.27 -47.28 13.46
C SER A 675 -11.33 -46.55 14.45
N SER A 676 -10.19 -47.15 14.81
CA SER A 676 -9.17 -46.51 15.64
C SER A 676 -7.74 -46.93 15.31
N LEU A 677 -6.76 -46.19 15.84
CA LEU A 677 -5.33 -46.38 15.65
C LEU A 677 -4.67 -47.22 16.77
N ASP A 678 -5.36 -48.27 17.22
CA ASP A 678 -4.96 -49.13 18.35
C ASP A 678 -3.90 -50.20 18.01
N SER A 679 -3.81 -50.62 16.75
CA SER A 679 -3.09 -51.83 16.31
C SER A 679 -1.89 -51.54 15.39
N PRO A 680 -0.90 -50.73 15.79
CA PRO A 680 0.15 -50.20 14.90
C PRO A 680 0.99 -51.27 14.18
N ALA A 681 1.14 -52.48 14.74
CA ALA A 681 1.86 -53.58 14.10
C ALA A 681 1.14 -54.15 12.86
N LEU A 682 -0.18 -53.96 12.76
CA LEU A 682 -0.98 -54.38 11.59
C LEU A 682 -1.03 -53.29 10.50
N HIS A 683 -0.37 -52.14 10.73
CA HIS A 683 -0.38 -50.96 9.85
C HIS A 683 0.92 -50.81 9.03
N ASP A 684 1.73 -51.86 8.92
CA ASP A 684 2.90 -51.99 8.05
C ASP A 684 2.66 -53.21 7.13
N PRO A 685 2.79 -53.11 5.79
CA PRO A 685 3.35 -52.02 5.00
C PRO A 685 2.46 -50.77 4.76
N GLU A 686 1.13 -50.90 4.66
CA GLU A 686 0.16 -49.77 4.63
C GLU A 686 -1.28 -50.29 4.60
N ILE A 687 -2.26 -49.46 4.96
CA ILE A 687 -3.68 -49.72 4.73
C ILE A 687 -4.29 -48.54 3.96
N VAL A 688 -5.09 -48.86 2.93
CA VAL A 688 -5.79 -47.87 2.09
C VAL A 688 -7.28 -48.20 2.00
N CYS A 689 -8.11 -47.19 2.20
CA CYS A 689 -9.56 -47.27 2.01
C CYS A 689 -10.04 -46.11 1.14
N PHE A 690 -11.10 -46.32 0.36
CA PHE A 690 -11.74 -45.31 -0.48
C PHE A 690 -13.13 -44.99 0.08
N PHE A 691 -13.52 -43.72 -0.02
CA PHE A 691 -14.84 -43.23 0.35
C PHE A 691 -15.67 -42.94 -0.90
N GLU A 692 -16.80 -43.62 -1.00
CA GLU A 692 -17.81 -43.47 -2.05
C GLU A 692 -19.06 -42.81 -1.45
N GLU A 693 -19.83 -42.06 -2.26
CA GLU A 693 -21.09 -41.41 -1.84
C GLU A 693 -20.95 -40.48 -0.61
N VAL A 694 -19.84 -39.75 -0.48
CA VAL A 694 -19.57 -38.88 0.69
C VAL A 694 -20.63 -37.77 0.81
N PRO A 695 -21.37 -37.69 1.94
CA PRO A 695 -22.39 -36.67 2.15
C PRO A 695 -21.79 -35.31 2.52
N ALA A 696 -22.56 -34.25 2.29
CA ALA A 696 -22.18 -32.87 2.59
C ALA A 696 -23.25 -32.16 3.44
N ASP A 697 -22.82 -31.13 4.17
CA ASP A 697 -23.68 -30.22 4.93
C ASP A 697 -24.49 -29.28 4.01
N THR A 698 -25.32 -28.42 4.60
CA THR A 698 -26.13 -27.43 3.88
C THR A 698 -25.31 -26.32 3.18
N ALA A 699 -24.02 -26.19 3.49
CA ALA A 699 -23.08 -25.30 2.80
C ALA A 699 -22.27 -26.01 1.69
N GLY A 700 -22.38 -27.34 1.57
CA GLY A 700 -21.72 -28.18 0.57
C GLY A 700 -20.36 -28.76 0.99
N ASN A 701 -20.07 -28.84 2.30
CA ASN A 701 -18.84 -29.39 2.87
C ASN A 701 -19.05 -30.82 3.39
N ALA A 702 -18.09 -31.72 3.12
CA ALA A 702 -17.92 -32.95 3.88
C ALA A 702 -16.92 -32.73 5.02
N HIS A 703 -17.15 -33.34 6.18
CA HIS A 703 -16.39 -33.11 7.42
C HIS A 703 -15.84 -34.42 7.97
N PHE A 704 -14.54 -34.45 8.31
CA PHE A 704 -13.86 -35.60 8.87
C PHE A 704 -12.99 -35.18 10.06
N LEU A 705 -12.89 -36.04 11.09
CA LEU A 705 -11.98 -35.84 12.22
C LEU A 705 -11.17 -37.10 12.54
N LEU A 706 -10.00 -36.89 13.14
CA LEU A 706 -9.27 -37.88 13.94
C LEU A 706 -9.29 -37.43 15.40
N ASP A 707 -10.11 -38.08 16.22
CA ASP A 707 -10.37 -37.77 17.63
C ASP A 707 -9.29 -38.38 18.53
N HIS A 708 -8.52 -37.57 19.24
CA HIS A 708 -7.36 -38.02 20.03
C HIS A 708 -7.76 -38.41 21.47
N PRO A 709 -7.12 -39.41 22.10
CA PRO A 709 -7.42 -39.82 23.47
C PRO A 709 -7.27 -38.72 24.54
N GLU A 710 -6.53 -37.65 24.25
CA GLU A 710 -6.24 -36.53 25.15
C GLU A 710 -7.25 -35.36 25.01
N GLY A 711 -8.34 -35.52 24.24
CA GLY A 711 -9.41 -34.51 24.13
C GLY A 711 -9.13 -33.37 23.14
N SER A 712 -8.17 -33.60 22.23
CA SER A 712 -7.97 -32.82 21.01
C SER A 712 -8.37 -33.63 19.77
N ALA A 713 -8.52 -32.97 18.62
CA ALA A 713 -8.78 -33.68 17.36
C ALA A 713 -8.17 -32.95 16.17
N PHE A 714 -7.65 -33.68 15.18
CA PHE A 714 -7.48 -33.15 13.83
C PHE A 714 -8.83 -33.09 13.12
N TYR A 715 -9.04 -32.07 12.29
CA TYR A 715 -10.26 -31.86 11.50
C TYR A 715 -9.90 -31.42 10.09
N THR A 716 -10.54 -32.01 9.08
CA THR A 716 -10.48 -31.58 7.68
C THR A 716 -11.89 -31.43 7.14
N HIS A 717 -12.13 -30.37 6.35
CA HIS A 717 -13.31 -30.30 5.49
C HIS A 717 -12.97 -29.88 4.06
N TYR A 718 -13.81 -30.30 3.11
CA TYR A 718 -13.68 -30.01 1.69
C TYR A 718 -15.05 -30.12 1.02
N ARG A 719 -15.18 -29.67 -0.23
CA ARG A 719 -16.44 -29.79 -0.98
C ARG A 719 -16.45 -31.01 -1.94
N PRO A 720 -17.42 -31.95 -1.84
CA PRO A 720 -17.50 -33.10 -2.75
C PRO A 720 -17.77 -32.77 -4.23
N ASP A 721 -18.31 -31.58 -4.56
CA ASP A 721 -18.48 -31.14 -5.95
C ASP A 721 -17.12 -30.87 -6.63
N GLN A 722 -16.18 -30.31 -5.87
CA GLN A 722 -14.78 -30.15 -6.29
C GLN A 722 -14.03 -31.48 -6.24
N PHE A 723 -14.14 -32.24 -5.15
CA PHE A 723 -13.44 -33.50 -4.94
C PHE A 723 -14.42 -34.68 -4.87
N SER A 724 -14.65 -35.35 -6.00
CA SER A 724 -15.64 -36.44 -6.11
C SER A 724 -15.19 -37.78 -5.49
N HIS A 725 -13.96 -37.86 -5.00
CA HIS A 725 -13.39 -39.03 -4.33
C HIS A 725 -12.66 -38.58 -3.06
N ALA A 726 -12.55 -39.49 -2.09
CA ALA A 726 -11.60 -39.35 -1.00
C ALA A 726 -10.96 -40.69 -0.63
N THR A 727 -9.74 -40.64 -0.12
CA THR A 727 -8.97 -41.83 0.30
C THR A 727 -8.54 -41.70 1.76
N ARG A 728 -8.51 -42.80 2.52
CA ARG A 728 -7.76 -42.95 3.77
C ARG A 728 -6.47 -43.71 3.49
N TRP A 729 -5.36 -43.27 4.07
CA TRP A 729 -4.08 -43.97 4.06
C TRP A 729 -3.46 -43.99 5.46
N VAL A 730 -3.11 -45.18 5.94
CA VAL A 730 -2.51 -45.39 7.27
C VAL A 730 -1.26 -46.22 7.10
N LEU A 731 -0.14 -45.76 7.64
CA LEU A 731 1.14 -46.48 7.67
C LEU A 731 1.87 -46.19 8.98
N HIS A 732 2.28 -47.23 9.69
CA HIS A 732 3.08 -47.10 10.91
C HIS A 732 4.16 -48.20 11.00
N ASN A 733 5.42 -47.83 10.79
CA ASN A 733 6.56 -48.75 10.86
C ASN A 733 7.76 -48.13 11.61
N ALA A 734 9.00 -48.54 11.32
CA ALA A 734 10.17 -47.98 11.99
C ALA A 734 10.42 -46.50 11.59
N ASP A 735 10.39 -46.20 10.30
CA ASP A 735 10.83 -44.93 9.71
C ASP A 735 9.69 -43.91 9.49
N GLN A 736 8.44 -44.38 9.43
CA GLN A 736 7.26 -43.57 9.11
C GLN A 736 6.09 -43.79 10.09
N GLY A 737 5.28 -42.76 10.30
CA GLY A 737 4.04 -42.81 11.06
C GLY A 737 3.05 -41.76 10.56
N VAL A 738 2.07 -42.20 9.77
CA VAL A 738 1.05 -41.37 9.11
C VAL A 738 -0.33 -41.98 9.26
N ALA A 739 -1.32 -41.12 9.51
CA ALA A 739 -2.74 -41.45 9.56
C ALA A 739 -3.52 -40.41 8.76
N ALA A 740 -3.34 -40.41 7.44
CA ALA A 740 -4.09 -39.60 6.49
C ALA A 740 -5.56 -40.04 6.48
N PHE A 741 -6.34 -39.53 7.44
CA PHE A 741 -7.70 -40.01 7.73
C PHE A 741 -8.69 -39.69 6.61
N VAL A 742 -8.42 -38.63 5.83
CA VAL A 742 -9.06 -38.28 4.56
C VAL A 742 -8.06 -37.59 3.62
N LEU A 743 -8.15 -37.88 2.32
CA LEU A 743 -7.35 -37.32 1.23
C LEU A 743 -8.31 -36.90 0.10
N PRO A 744 -8.72 -35.63 0.01
CA PRO A 744 -9.66 -35.16 -1.02
C PRO A 744 -9.08 -35.25 -2.43
N SER A 745 -9.78 -35.87 -3.38
CA SER A 745 -9.29 -36.08 -4.74
C SER A 745 -10.37 -36.04 -5.83
N THR A 746 -9.93 -35.94 -7.09
CA THR A 746 -10.80 -36.15 -8.26
C THR A 746 -10.94 -37.62 -8.64
N CYS A 747 -10.03 -38.47 -8.18
CA CYS A 747 -9.83 -39.86 -8.59
C CYS A 747 -9.13 -40.69 -7.49
N GLU A 748 -9.16 -42.02 -7.58
CA GLU A 748 -8.43 -42.90 -6.66
C GLU A 748 -6.92 -42.93 -7.00
N PRO A 749 -6.03 -43.20 -6.03
CA PRO A 749 -4.57 -43.19 -6.25
C PRO A 749 -4.02 -44.43 -6.97
N GLU A 750 -4.77 -45.06 -7.88
CA GLU A 750 -4.38 -46.31 -8.57
C GLU A 750 -3.67 -46.12 -9.94
N GLY A 751 -3.35 -44.88 -10.31
CA GLY A 751 -2.57 -44.55 -11.52
C GLY A 751 -3.42 -44.12 -12.71
N TYR A 752 -2.82 -43.39 -13.66
CA TYR A 752 -3.55 -42.74 -14.76
C TYR A 752 -4.34 -43.73 -15.63
N LEU A 753 -3.73 -44.83 -16.09
CA LEU A 753 -4.43 -45.81 -16.93
C LEU A 753 -5.58 -46.54 -16.19
N ALA A 754 -5.43 -46.79 -14.90
CA ALA A 754 -6.47 -47.42 -14.08
C ALA A 754 -7.68 -46.47 -13.90
N GLU A 755 -7.42 -45.23 -13.47
CA GLU A 755 -8.47 -44.21 -13.30
C GLU A 755 -9.14 -43.83 -14.62
N LYS A 756 -8.40 -43.87 -15.74
CA LYS A 756 -8.96 -43.65 -17.07
C LYS A 756 -9.89 -44.78 -17.52
N THR A 757 -9.59 -46.03 -17.15
CA THR A 757 -10.50 -47.18 -17.35
C THR A 757 -11.75 -47.07 -16.48
N LYS A 758 -11.65 -46.54 -15.26
CA LYS A 758 -12.82 -46.27 -14.37
C LYS A 758 -13.68 -45.09 -14.84
N GLY A 759 -13.12 -44.18 -15.64
CA GLY A 759 -13.78 -42.92 -16.03
C GLY A 759 -13.56 -41.75 -15.05
N ASN A 760 -12.64 -41.90 -14.10
CA ASN A 760 -12.37 -40.92 -13.03
C ASN A 760 -11.46 -39.75 -13.48
N VAL A 761 -10.81 -39.86 -14.64
CA VAL A 761 -10.00 -38.78 -15.22
C VAL A 761 -10.94 -37.71 -15.79
N ARG A 762 -10.94 -36.52 -15.18
CA ARG A 762 -11.79 -35.40 -15.61
C ARG A 762 -11.22 -34.76 -16.89
N SER A 763 -12.05 -34.01 -17.62
CA SER A 763 -11.62 -33.20 -18.76
C SER A 763 -11.94 -31.72 -18.56
N LEU A 764 -10.98 -30.86 -18.90
CA LEU A 764 -11.05 -29.41 -18.75
C LEU A 764 -10.90 -28.75 -20.13
N ALA A 765 -11.92 -28.03 -20.61
CA ALA A 765 -11.90 -27.42 -21.94
C ALA A 765 -10.87 -26.27 -22.05
N GLY A 766 -10.46 -25.93 -23.27
CA GLY A 766 -9.50 -24.85 -23.52
C GLY A 766 -10.03 -23.50 -23.02
N GLY A 767 -9.26 -22.82 -22.16
CA GLY A 767 -9.68 -21.59 -21.48
C GLY A 767 -10.61 -21.78 -20.28
N GLN A 768 -10.95 -23.03 -19.91
CA GLN A 768 -11.73 -23.33 -18.70
C GLN A 768 -10.83 -23.40 -17.46
N GLN A 769 -11.40 -23.07 -16.30
CA GLN A 769 -10.75 -23.17 -15.00
C GLN A 769 -11.48 -24.19 -14.11
N ALA A 770 -10.72 -24.98 -13.34
CA ALA A 770 -11.18 -25.77 -12.22
C ALA A 770 -10.69 -25.12 -10.90
N LEU A 771 -11.47 -25.28 -9.83
CA LEU A 771 -11.19 -24.74 -8.50
C LEU A 771 -11.34 -25.85 -7.46
N PHE A 772 -10.41 -25.90 -6.50
CA PHE A 772 -10.40 -26.84 -5.41
C PHE A 772 -10.06 -26.12 -4.10
N SER A 773 -10.76 -26.46 -3.01
CA SER A 773 -10.59 -25.89 -1.68
C SER A 773 -10.87 -26.93 -0.59
N ALA A 774 -9.94 -27.06 0.35
CA ALA A 774 -10.05 -27.85 1.58
C ALA A 774 -9.42 -27.07 2.73
N ALA A 775 -9.76 -27.35 3.98
CA ALA A 775 -9.20 -26.65 5.14
C ALA A 775 -9.04 -27.59 6.35
N ASP A 776 -7.99 -27.32 7.14
CA ASP A 776 -7.42 -28.20 8.17
C ASP A 776 -7.30 -27.48 9.53
N GLU A 777 -7.61 -28.15 10.66
CA GLU A 777 -7.57 -27.58 12.02
C GLU A 777 -7.14 -28.59 13.11
N VAL A 778 -6.58 -28.08 14.22
CA VAL A 778 -6.57 -28.74 15.53
C VAL A 778 -7.67 -28.16 16.43
N ARG A 779 -8.51 -29.02 17.02
CA ARG A 779 -9.52 -28.64 18.02
C ARG A 779 -9.13 -29.11 19.41
N GLN A 780 -9.50 -28.36 20.45
CA GLN A 780 -9.34 -28.73 21.86
C GLN A 780 -10.68 -28.60 22.60
N GLY A 781 -10.87 -29.35 23.68
CA GLY A 781 -11.99 -29.17 24.61
C GLY A 781 -13.35 -29.66 24.07
N TRP A 782 -13.33 -30.66 23.19
CA TRP A 782 -14.54 -31.12 22.51
C TRP A 782 -15.42 -31.98 23.43
N SER A 783 -16.47 -31.38 23.98
CA SER A 783 -17.56 -32.17 24.59
C SER A 783 -18.38 -32.87 23.50
N HIS A 784 -18.97 -34.04 23.78
CA HIS A 784 -19.72 -34.84 22.78
C HIS A 784 -21.04 -34.21 22.26
N HIS A 785 -21.37 -32.98 22.66
CA HIS A 785 -22.66 -32.33 22.41
C HIS A 785 -22.89 -31.76 20.99
N PRO A 786 -21.87 -31.27 20.23
CA PRO A 786 -22.08 -30.62 18.93
C PRO A 786 -22.58 -31.52 17.79
N LEU A 787 -22.56 -32.85 17.93
CA LEU A 787 -23.09 -33.76 16.90
C LEU A 787 -24.57 -33.49 16.56
N ARG A 788 -25.37 -32.98 17.53
CA ARG A 788 -26.74 -32.51 17.27
C ARG A 788 -26.80 -31.32 16.31
N ALA A 789 -25.86 -30.36 16.43
CA ALA A 789 -25.86 -29.15 15.61
C ALA A 789 -25.43 -29.40 14.16
N ILE A 790 -24.67 -30.48 13.91
CA ILE A 790 -24.15 -30.82 12.57
C ILE A 790 -25.10 -31.78 11.81
N LEU A 791 -25.85 -32.63 12.52
CA LEU A 791 -26.70 -33.67 11.90
C LEU A 791 -28.18 -33.28 11.68
N GLY A 792 -28.67 -32.23 12.36
CA GLY A 792 -30.06 -31.76 12.24
C GLY A 792 -31.10 -32.64 12.94
N ASP A 793 -32.31 -32.09 13.13
CA ASP A 793 -33.34 -32.62 14.04
C ASP A 793 -34.11 -33.88 13.57
N GLN A 794 -33.53 -34.73 12.72
CA GLN A 794 -34.24 -35.91 12.16
C GLN A 794 -33.96 -37.25 12.85
N PHE A 795 -33.10 -37.33 13.88
CA PHE A 795 -32.78 -38.58 14.58
C PHE A 795 -33.20 -38.59 16.07
N THR A 796 -34.46 -38.98 16.31
CA THR A 796 -35.02 -39.19 17.66
C THR A 796 -34.65 -40.56 18.23
N VAL A 797 -33.44 -40.70 18.80
CA VAL A 797 -33.07 -41.91 19.56
C VAL A 797 -33.77 -41.91 20.92
N ARG A 798 -34.75 -42.80 21.09
CA ARG A 798 -35.40 -43.07 22.38
C ARG A 798 -34.49 -43.92 23.25
N PHE A 799 -34.06 -43.38 24.39
CA PHE A 799 -33.40 -44.18 25.43
C PHE A 799 -34.46 -44.85 26.32
N GLY A 800 -34.50 -46.18 26.28
CA GLY A 800 -35.17 -47.00 27.30
C GLY A 800 -34.24 -47.23 28.50
N GLN A 801 -34.81 -47.30 29.71
CA GLN A 801 -34.07 -47.64 30.92
C GLN A 801 -33.69 -49.12 30.96
N LEU A 802 -32.54 -49.46 31.56
CA LEU A 802 -32.55 -50.30 32.77
C LEU A 802 -31.24 -50.28 33.60
N LEU A 803 -31.43 -50.05 34.91
CA LEU A 803 -30.72 -50.59 36.09
C LEU A 803 -29.22 -50.98 36.05
N VAL A 804 -28.47 -50.33 36.93
CA VAL A 804 -27.55 -50.98 37.90
C VAL A 804 -27.87 -50.40 39.29
N GLY A 805 -27.75 -51.19 40.37
CA GLY A 805 -28.18 -50.83 41.73
C GLY A 805 -27.30 -49.81 42.48
N ASP A 806 -27.60 -49.45 43.74
CA ASP A 806 -28.53 -50.16 44.65
C ASP A 806 -29.23 -49.27 45.71
N HIS A 807 -29.45 -47.97 45.43
CA HIS A 807 -30.13 -47.04 46.36
C HIS A 807 -31.21 -46.18 45.68
N HIS A 808 -32.37 -46.04 46.32
CA HIS A 808 -33.55 -45.28 45.88
C HIS A 808 -33.55 -43.83 46.38
N ILE A 809 -33.92 -42.89 45.50
CA ILE A 809 -34.77 -41.73 45.83
C ILE A 809 -35.75 -41.55 44.64
N GLU A 810 -37.03 -41.26 44.92
CA GLU A 810 -38.08 -41.12 43.89
C GLU A 810 -38.22 -39.68 43.36
N LEU A 811 -38.88 -39.55 42.21
CA LEU A 811 -39.09 -38.31 41.45
C LEU A 811 -40.24 -37.45 42.03
N PHE A 812 -40.18 -36.14 41.76
CA PHE A 812 -41.37 -35.31 41.55
C PHE A 812 -41.14 -34.28 40.43
N GLU A 813 -42.23 -33.64 40.00
CA GLU A 813 -42.37 -32.95 38.71
C GLU A 813 -41.84 -31.51 38.67
N ALA A 814 -42.05 -30.85 37.52
CA ALA A 814 -41.64 -29.50 37.21
C ALA A 814 -42.19 -28.42 38.16
N GLY A 815 -41.41 -27.35 38.33
CA GLY A 815 -41.85 -26.10 38.97
C GLY A 815 -40.80 -25.01 38.82
N GLU A 816 -41.25 -23.77 38.56
CA GLU A 816 -40.39 -22.59 38.70
C GLU A 816 -40.02 -22.35 40.16
N MET A 817 -38.84 -21.80 40.44
CA MET A 817 -38.71 -20.83 41.54
C MET A 817 -37.58 -19.82 41.32
N ARG A 818 -37.79 -18.61 41.86
CA ARG A 818 -36.86 -17.48 41.79
C ARG A 818 -36.07 -17.36 43.10
N GLY A 819 -34.78 -16.99 42.99
CA GLY A 819 -34.22 -15.90 43.80
C GLY A 819 -33.19 -16.20 44.90
N ALA A 820 -32.54 -15.11 45.31
CA ALA A 820 -31.86 -14.85 46.59
C ALA A 820 -30.52 -15.55 46.95
N HIS A 821 -29.43 -14.86 46.60
CA HIS A 821 -28.36 -14.39 47.52
C HIS A 821 -27.43 -15.34 48.32
N ASN A 822 -26.15 -15.22 48.00
CA ASN A 822 -24.98 -14.97 48.88
C ASN A 822 -24.57 -15.98 49.98
N VAL A 823 -23.29 -16.38 49.95
CA VAL A 823 -22.24 -16.01 50.95
C VAL A 823 -20.84 -16.38 50.37
N GLU A 824 -19.76 -15.75 50.86
CA GLU A 824 -18.42 -15.66 50.23
C GLU A 824 -17.30 -16.48 50.93
N LEU A 825 -16.05 -16.27 50.45
CA LEU A 825 -14.69 -16.49 51.06
C LEU A 825 -13.90 -17.71 50.55
N ALA A 826 -12.59 -17.63 50.21
CA ALA A 826 -11.65 -16.48 50.10
C ALA A 826 -10.59 -16.73 48.99
N VAL A 827 -10.11 -15.73 48.21
CA VAL A 827 -8.92 -14.84 48.41
C VAL A 827 -7.64 -15.61 48.80
N ILE A 828 -6.45 -15.50 48.16
CA ILE A 828 -5.62 -14.38 47.63
C ILE A 828 -4.92 -14.82 46.30
N GLY A 829 -4.50 -13.99 45.33
CA GLY A 829 -4.72 -12.55 45.14
C GLY A 829 -3.58 -11.73 44.49
N GLN A 830 -3.52 -11.71 43.14
CA GLN A 830 -3.05 -10.60 42.26
C GLN A 830 -1.57 -10.12 42.16
N GLN A 831 -1.10 -9.87 40.92
CA GLN A 831 -0.61 -8.55 40.46
C GLN A 831 -0.44 -8.47 38.91
N GLN A 832 -1.44 -7.93 38.18
CA GLN A 832 -1.26 -7.27 36.86
C GLN A 832 -2.54 -6.64 36.25
N ALA A 833 -3.74 -7.12 36.62
CA ALA A 833 -4.98 -6.91 35.86
C ALA A 833 -5.69 -5.52 36.00
N VAL A 834 -4.99 -4.46 36.40
CA VAL A 834 -5.64 -3.14 36.69
C VAL A 834 -5.49 -2.12 35.55
N LEU A 835 -4.52 -2.26 34.64
CA LEU A 835 -4.41 -1.35 33.48
C LEU A 835 -5.38 -1.68 32.33
N GLY A 836 -5.86 -2.93 32.24
CA GLY A 836 -6.68 -3.40 31.11
C GLY A 836 -8.14 -2.92 31.14
N LEU A 837 -8.83 -3.00 32.30
CA LEU A 837 -10.26 -2.66 32.37
C LEU A 837 -10.58 -1.18 32.10
N ALA A 838 -9.63 -0.28 32.33
CA ALA A 838 -9.84 1.16 32.16
C ALA A 838 -9.83 1.63 30.69
N GLN A 839 -9.31 0.83 29.76
CA GLN A 839 -9.25 1.21 28.34
C GLN A 839 -10.46 0.69 27.53
N ASN A 840 -10.99 -0.49 27.86
CA ASN A 840 -12.07 -1.11 27.08
C ASN A 840 -13.45 -0.48 27.33
N LEU A 841 -13.69 0.14 28.50
CA LEU A 841 -14.97 0.76 28.84
C LEU A 841 -15.22 2.16 28.23
N LEU A 842 -14.29 2.70 27.45
CA LEU A 842 -14.43 3.99 26.77
C LEU A 842 -14.30 3.90 25.23
N PHE A 843 -14.02 2.70 24.69
CA PHE A 843 -13.85 2.46 23.26
C PHE A 843 -14.54 1.17 22.80
N ASP A 844 -15.78 0.97 23.24
CA ASP A 844 -16.75 0.20 22.45
C ASP A 844 -18.03 1.01 22.25
N ARG A 845 -18.66 0.84 21.08
CA ARG A 845 -19.89 1.54 20.68
C ARG A 845 -20.94 0.59 20.09
N HIS A 846 -20.82 -0.71 20.36
CA HIS A 846 -21.79 -1.74 20.01
C HIS A 846 -22.30 -2.45 21.28
N PHE A 847 -23.04 -1.74 22.12
CA PHE A 847 -23.71 -2.33 23.29
C PHE A 847 -25.08 -1.72 23.64
N ILE A 848 -25.82 -1.23 22.63
CA ILE A 848 -27.28 -1.10 22.70
C ILE A 848 -27.88 -1.50 21.33
N GLU A 849 -28.00 -2.80 21.08
CA GLU A 849 -29.15 -3.32 20.34
C GLU A 849 -29.95 -4.17 21.32
N VAL A 850 -31.20 -3.79 21.56
CA VAL A 850 -32.18 -4.63 22.25
C VAL A 850 -32.84 -5.48 21.18
N GLU A 851 -32.85 -6.79 21.37
CA GLU A 851 -33.43 -7.75 20.41
C GLU A 851 -34.95 -7.54 20.27
N ALA A 852 -35.34 -6.74 19.29
CA ALA A 852 -36.72 -6.66 18.80
C ALA A 852 -37.02 -7.88 17.91
N GLY A 853 -36.93 -9.07 18.50
CA GLY A 853 -36.78 -10.34 17.79
C GLY A 853 -37.83 -11.41 18.05
N ASP A 854 -38.91 -11.13 18.81
CA ASP A 854 -39.93 -12.15 19.11
C ASP A 854 -41.36 -11.59 19.29
N THR A 855 -41.89 -10.90 18.27
CA THR A 855 -43.31 -10.46 18.23
C THR A 855 -44.00 -10.60 16.86
N GLU A 856 -43.61 -11.55 16.00
CA GLU A 856 -44.47 -11.96 14.86
C GLU A 856 -45.54 -12.99 15.32
N GLY A 857 -46.42 -12.56 16.24
CA GLY A 857 -47.39 -13.45 16.86
C GLY A 857 -48.63 -12.79 17.49
N LEU A 858 -48.85 -11.48 17.28
CA LEU A 858 -49.97 -10.75 17.90
C LEU A 858 -50.51 -9.60 17.04
N ALA A 859 -50.64 -9.84 15.73
CA ALA A 859 -51.15 -8.86 14.76
C ALA A 859 -52.64 -9.03 14.42
N ASP A 860 -53.47 -9.57 15.34
CA ASP A 860 -54.91 -9.73 15.10
C ASP A 860 -55.75 -9.68 16.40
N THR A 861 -56.02 -8.48 16.92
CA THR A 861 -57.31 -8.04 17.50
C THR A 861 -57.25 -6.61 18.08
N CYS A 862 -58.34 -5.85 17.91
CA CYS A 862 -58.55 -4.48 18.41
C CYS A 862 -57.57 -3.40 17.91
N GLY A 863 -57.96 -2.13 18.05
CA GLY A 863 -57.13 -1.00 17.61
C GLY A 863 -57.70 0.38 17.99
N ARG A 864 -57.07 1.42 17.42
CA ARG A 864 -57.18 2.88 17.69
C ARG A 864 -56.16 3.43 18.70
N ASN A 865 -55.43 4.45 18.22
CA ASN A 865 -54.89 5.62 18.92
C ASN A 865 -54.36 5.46 20.37
N GLU A 866 -53.05 5.31 20.52
CA GLU A 866 -52.26 6.05 21.52
C GLU A 866 -50.97 6.61 20.87
N GLY A 867 -50.28 7.53 21.54
CA GLY A 867 -49.23 8.38 20.93
C GLY A 867 -47.84 8.28 21.59
N PRO A 868 -46.80 8.87 20.96
CA PRO A 868 -45.42 8.76 21.45
C PRO A 868 -45.21 9.56 22.75
N GLY A 869 -44.97 8.86 23.86
CA GLY A 869 -44.78 9.49 25.17
C GLY A 869 -44.15 8.67 26.30
N GLN A 870 -43.82 7.38 26.10
CA GLN A 870 -43.29 6.52 27.19
C GLN A 870 -41.78 6.21 27.10
N THR A 871 -41.14 6.38 25.94
CA THR A 871 -39.73 5.98 25.73
C THR A 871 -38.72 6.71 26.63
N HIS A 872 -38.90 8.01 26.87
CA HIS A 872 -37.93 8.81 27.63
C HIS A 872 -37.93 8.55 29.15
N ALA A 873 -38.97 7.90 29.71
CA ALA A 873 -39.02 7.60 31.14
C ALA A 873 -38.04 6.50 31.58
N VAL A 874 -37.51 5.71 30.64
CA VAL A 874 -36.57 4.60 30.90
C VAL A 874 -35.11 5.08 30.83
N GLU A 875 -34.82 6.05 29.97
CA GLU A 875 -33.46 6.57 29.73
C GLU A 875 -32.88 7.30 30.95
N ASP A 876 -33.67 8.18 31.59
CA ASP A 876 -33.25 8.94 32.79
C ASP A 876 -32.89 8.02 33.98
N ALA A 877 -33.61 6.90 34.14
CA ALA A 877 -33.38 5.95 35.24
C ALA A 877 -32.05 5.21 35.11
N ALA A 878 -31.68 4.80 33.88
CA ALA A 878 -30.41 4.13 33.60
C ALA A 878 -29.20 5.05 33.87
N LEU A 879 -29.31 6.34 33.52
CA LEU A 879 -28.24 7.31 33.71
C LEU A 879 -27.91 7.55 35.19
N VAL A 880 -28.93 7.60 36.06
CA VAL A 880 -28.73 7.77 37.51
C VAL A 880 -28.01 6.56 38.12
N GLY A 881 -28.49 5.34 37.86
CA GLY A 881 -27.87 4.12 38.40
C GLY A 881 -26.42 3.92 37.96
N MET A 882 -26.10 4.30 36.71
CA MET A 882 -24.73 4.24 36.18
C MET A 882 -23.78 5.22 36.91
N VAL A 883 -24.26 6.41 37.31
CA VAL A 883 -23.47 7.37 38.10
C VAL A 883 -23.27 6.90 39.54
N GLU A 884 -24.29 6.31 40.17
CA GLU A 884 -24.17 5.78 41.55
C GLU A 884 -23.15 4.64 41.63
N HIS A 885 -23.15 3.70 40.66
CA HIS A 885 -22.14 2.65 40.57
C HIS A 885 -20.72 3.19 40.38
N LEU A 886 -20.54 4.26 39.59
CA LEU A 886 -19.24 4.89 39.37
C LEU A 886 -18.69 5.53 40.66
N VAL A 887 -19.55 6.23 41.42
CA VAL A 887 -19.20 6.81 42.72
C VAL A 887 -18.83 5.72 43.73
N LEU A 888 -19.56 4.60 43.74
CA LEU A 888 -19.29 3.46 44.63
C LEU A 888 -17.90 2.84 44.34
N ALA A 889 -17.57 2.64 43.06
CA ALA A 889 -16.26 2.14 42.63
C ALA A 889 -15.12 3.09 43.02
N MET A 890 -15.30 4.41 42.85
CA MET A 890 -14.30 5.41 43.25
C MET A 890 -14.09 5.47 44.77
N LYS A 891 -15.15 5.27 45.59
CA LYS A 891 -15.02 5.22 47.05
C LYS A 891 -14.14 4.07 47.53
N GLY A 892 -14.21 2.89 46.89
CA GLY A 892 -13.33 1.77 47.21
C GLY A 892 -11.84 2.11 47.06
N ALA A 893 -11.49 2.80 45.97
CA ALA A 893 -10.11 3.19 45.65
C ALA A 893 -9.56 4.35 46.51
N ALA A 894 -10.41 5.17 47.13
CA ALA A 894 -10.00 6.37 47.86
C ALA A 894 -9.47 6.12 49.28
N THR A 895 -9.60 4.89 49.81
CA THR A 895 -9.32 4.53 51.22
C THR A 895 -7.83 4.54 51.62
N GLN A 896 -6.91 4.84 50.70
CA GLN A 896 -5.46 4.83 50.95
C GLN A 896 -4.72 6.10 50.49
N ASN A 897 -5.41 7.21 50.20
CA ASN A 897 -4.76 8.44 49.75
C ASN A 897 -5.56 9.71 50.10
N ASP A 898 -5.16 10.42 51.16
CA ASP A 898 -5.82 11.65 51.64
C ASP A 898 -5.96 12.74 50.56
N SER A 899 -5.04 12.76 49.59
CA SER A 899 -5.07 13.70 48.45
C SER A 899 -6.32 13.51 47.56
N ALA A 900 -6.85 12.28 47.48
CA ALA A 900 -8.02 11.95 46.66
C ALA A 900 -9.34 12.28 47.37
N VAL A 901 -9.36 12.20 48.71
CA VAL A 901 -10.56 12.43 49.53
C VAL A 901 -11.13 13.83 49.33
N GLY A 902 -10.28 14.86 49.21
CA GLY A 902 -10.70 16.23 48.94
C GLY A 902 -11.39 16.42 47.58
N LEU A 903 -10.95 15.68 46.55
CA LEU A 903 -11.57 15.73 45.22
C LEU A 903 -12.90 14.97 45.20
N LEU A 904 -12.97 13.84 45.92
CA LEU A 904 -14.16 12.99 46.00
C LEU A 904 -15.29 13.69 46.79
N LEU A 905 -14.95 14.37 47.89
CA LEU A 905 -15.87 15.26 48.62
C LEU A 905 -16.43 16.39 47.74
N GLN A 906 -15.62 16.99 46.86
CA GLN A 906 -16.11 18.01 45.92
C GLN A 906 -17.06 17.41 44.87
N LEU A 907 -16.84 16.16 44.44
CA LEU A 907 -17.72 15.44 43.53
C LEU A 907 -19.07 15.10 44.19
N GLU A 908 -19.06 14.52 45.39
CA GLU A 908 -20.29 14.19 46.14
C GLU A 908 -21.12 15.44 46.43
N GLN A 909 -20.49 16.52 46.89
CA GLN A 909 -21.15 17.80 47.07
C GLN A 909 -21.69 18.40 45.76
N HIS A 910 -21.24 17.96 44.58
CA HIS A 910 -21.82 18.36 43.30
C HIS A 910 -23.03 17.48 42.95
N VAL A 911 -22.91 16.16 43.07
CA VAL A 911 -23.99 15.20 42.78
C VAL A 911 -25.20 15.43 43.69
N GLN A 912 -25.00 15.62 45.00
CA GLN A 912 -26.11 15.91 45.92
C GLN A 912 -26.79 17.26 45.63
N ARG A 913 -26.05 18.29 45.18
CA ARG A 913 -26.64 19.57 44.72
C ARG A 913 -27.44 19.47 43.42
N ILE A 914 -27.27 18.40 42.65
CA ILE A 914 -28.09 18.09 41.48
C ILE A 914 -29.33 17.29 41.91
N ALA A 915 -29.16 16.29 42.79
CA ALA A 915 -30.25 15.42 43.28
C ALA A 915 -31.32 16.16 44.11
N ASP A 916 -30.94 17.09 45.00
CA ASP A 916 -31.90 17.77 45.90
C ASP A 916 -32.85 18.78 45.21
N ARG A 917 -32.68 19.04 43.90
CA ARG A 917 -33.53 19.99 43.15
C ARG A 917 -34.86 19.36 42.73
N ARG A 918 -35.83 19.40 43.65
CA ARG A 918 -37.27 19.07 43.47
C ARG A 918 -38.02 19.77 42.30
N GLU A 919 -37.34 20.55 41.46
CA GLU A 919 -37.94 21.30 40.34
C GLU A 919 -38.44 20.38 39.20
N LEU A 920 -37.79 19.23 38.96
CA LEU A 920 -38.10 18.36 37.82
C LEU A 920 -39.51 17.73 37.87
N GLN A 921 -39.98 17.31 39.04
CA GLN A 921 -41.35 16.77 39.20
C GLN A 921 -42.45 17.83 39.05
N LEU A 922 -42.14 19.11 39.29
CA LEU A 922 -43.12 20.20 39.11
C LEU A 922 -43.31 20.52 37.62
N ILE A 923 -42.22 20.55 36.84
CA ILE A 923 -42.24 20.85 35.41
C ILE A 923 -43.09 19.84 34.62
N GLY A 924 -42.95 18.54 34.90
CA GLY A 924 -43.76 17.50 34.23
C GLY A 924 -45.27 17.64 34.48
N ASN A 925 -45.66 18.03 35.69
CA ASN A 925 -47.06 18.25 36.04
C ASN A 925 -47.64 19.51 35.37
N GLU A 926 -46.88 20.60 35.28
CA GLU A 926 -47.37 21.85 34.67
C GLU A 926 -47.54 21.75 33.14
N ILE A 927 -46.67 20.96 32.47
CA ILE A 927 -46.76 20.70 31.03
C ILE A 927 -48.06 19.94 30.68
N ASN A 928 -48.39 18.89 31.45
CA ASN A 928 -49.65 18.16 31.26
C ASN A 928 -50.88 19.06 31.52
N HIS A 929 -50.84 19.88 32.57
CA HIS A 929 -52.00 20.69 32.95
C HIS A 929 -52.34 21.82 31.97
N LYS A 930 -51.36 22.28 31.16
CA LYS A 930 -51.55 23.33 30.14
C LYS A 930 -51.98 22.80 28.77
N ARG A 931 -51.80 21.50 28.47
CA ARG A 931 -52.15 20.92 27.16
C ARG A 931 -53.65 20.74 26.90
N HIS A 932 -54.49 20.86 27.94
CA HIS A 932 -55.94 20.65 27.88
C HIS A 932 -56.80 21.89 27.55
N ARG A 933 -56.20 23.05 27.24
CA ARG A 933 -56.94 24.25 26.77
C ARG A 933 -56.29 24.82 25.52
N GLY A 934 -56.91 24.58 24.37
CA GLY A 934 -56.42 25.07 23.08
C GLY A 934 -56.60 26.59 22.92
N ALA A 935 -55.48 27.30 22.85
CA ALA A 935 -55.35 28.67 22.37
C ALA A 935 -53.94 28.83 21.76
N ALA A 936 -53.72 29.85 20.93
CA ALA A 936 -52.48 30.06 20.18
C ALA A 936 -51.72 31.32 20.64
N VAL A 937 -50.62 31.61 19.92
CA VAL A 937 -49.91 32.91 19.78
C VAL A 937 -48.63 33.12 20.62
N GLU A 938 -47.57 33.48 19.87
CA GLU A 938 -46.34 34.26 20.17
C GLU A 938 -45.14 33.70 20.99
N GLU A 939 -44.05 34.45 20.82
CA GLU A 939 -42.65 34.10 21.12
C GLU A 939 -42.15 34.69 22.47
N HIS A 940 -40.85 34.44 22.71
CA HIS A 940 -39.92 35.21 23.53
C HIS A 940 -39.84 34.94 25.06
N ARG A 941 -38.59 34.64 25.48
CA ARG A 941 -38.07 34.49 26.87
C ARG A 941 -38.61 33.28 27.65
N VAL A 942 -37.83 32.52 28.44
CA VAL A 942 -36.43 32.61 28.92
C VAL A 942 -35.82 31.19 28.78
N ALA A 943 -34.75 30.94 28.01
CA ALA A 943 -33.34 31.21 28.33
C ALA A 943 -32.78 30.59 29.64
N THR A 944 -33.26 29.41 30.07
CA THR A 944 -32.69 28.64 31.21
C THR A 944 -32.07 27.28 30.85
N PHE A 945 -32.43 26.64 29.74
CA PHE A 945 -31.86 25.33 29.35
C PHE A 945 -30.42 25.41 28.85
N ASP A 946 -30.05 26.48 28.13
CA ASP A 946 -28.73 26.70 27.50
C ASP A 946 -27.61 27.15 28.47
N LYS A 947 -27.68 26.69 29.72
CA LYS A 947 -26.54 26.72 30.66
C LYS A 947 -26.17 25.34 31.19
N ARG A 948 -27.14 24.51 31.57
CA ARG A 948 -26.86 23.19 32.17
C ARG A 948 -26.25 22.19 31.18
N GLY A 949 -26.67 22.21 29.91
CA GLY A 949 -26.03 21.40 28.86
C GLY A 949 -24.55 21.72 28.64
N ARG A 950 -24.11 22.94 28.97
CA ARG A 950 -22.71 23.38 28.82
C ARG A 950 -21.83 22.95 29.99
N GLU A 951 -22.37 22.79 31.20
CA GLU A 951 -21.60 22.35 32.38
C GLU A 951 -21.29 20.85 32.32
N LEU A 952 -22.23 20.01 31.89
CA LEU A 952 -21.98 18.58 31.62
C LEU A 952 -20.93 18.38 30.51
N ALA A 953 -20.96 19.19 29.45
CA ALA A 953 -19.93 19.19 28.42
C ALA A 953 -18.54 19.59 28.96
N TYR A 954 -18.47 20.51 29.93
CA TYR A 954 -17.22 20.91 30.58
C TYR A 954 -16.59 19.78 31.41
N THR A 955 -17.40 18.97 32.08
CA THR A 955 -16.92 17.80 32.83
C THR A 955 -16.30 16.75 31.91
N ALA A 956 -16.92 16.49 30.74
CA ALA A 956 -16.34 15.61 29.72
C ALA A 956 -15.06 16.19 29.10
N PHE A 957 -15.01 17.52 28.88
CA PHE A 957 -13.87 18.20 28.27
C PHE A 957 -12.59 18.13 29.13
N LEU A 958 -12.71 18.13 30.46
CA LEU A 958 -11.57 18.03 31.38
C LEU A 958 -10.89 16.64 31.40
N LEU A 959 -11.52 15.60 30.83
CA LEU A 959 -10.96 14.24 30.75
C LEU A 959 -10.24 13.95 29.40
N HIS A 960 -9.95 14.97 28.60
CA HIS A 960 -9.27 14.83 27.31
C HIS A 960 -8.08 15.79 27.12
N MET A 961 -6.94 15.48 27.77
CA MET A 961 -5.64 16.05 27.43
C MET A 961 -4.56 14.94 27.36
N PRO A 962 -3.89 14.74 26.20
CA PRO A 962 -3.03 13.57 25.98
C PRO A 962 -1.58 13.76 26.47
N SER A 963 -1.10 12.76 27.22
CA SER A 963 0.25 12.12 27.18
C SER A 963 1.56 12.94 27.11
N ALA A 964 1.54 14.28 27.22
CA ALA A 964 2.75 15.12 27.24
C ALA A 964 3.36 15.32 28.64
N LEU A 965 2.55 15.25 29.72
CA LEU A 965 3.02 15.54 31.09
C LEU A 965 3.71 14.34 31.78
N LEU A 966 3.27 13.11 31.50
CA LEU A 966 3.64 11.93 32.29
C LEU A 966 5.09 11.44 32.10
N ARG A 967 5.77 11.86 31.03
CA ARG A 967 7.15 11.42 30.73
C ARG A 967 8.24 12.20 31.50
N ASN A 968 7.88 13.28 32.22
CA ASN A 968 8.82 14.14 32.95
C ASN A 968 8.68 14.06 34.49
N LEU A 969 7.83 13.18 35.03
CA LEU A 969 7.38 13.22 36.44
C LEU A 969 7.90 12.09 37.34
N VAL A 970 8.93 11.36 36.92
CA VAL A 970 9.51 10.21 37.68
C VAL A 970 10.97 10.45 38.10
N VAL A 971 11.35 11.71 38.36
CA VAL A 971 12.70 12.06 38.87
C VAL A 971 12.66 13.13 39.97
N ARG A 972 12.31 12.75 41.22
CA ARG A 972 12.99 13.19 42.49
C ARG A 972 12.25 12.77 43.79
N ARG A 973 13.06 12.54 44.84
CA ARG A 973 12.73 12.31 46.28
C ARG A 973 12.05 10.96 46.58
N LEU A 974 12.27 10.29 47.71
CA LEU A 974 13.12 10.54 48.91
C LEU A 974 14.24 9.45 49.07
N GLY A 975 14.93 9.38 50.22
CA GLY A 975 15.88 8.29 50.52
C GLY A 975 16.60 8.39 51.88
N ARG A 976 17.51 7.42 52.13
CA ARG A 976 18.39 7.17 53.32
C ARG A 976 17.73 6.66 54.62
N VAL A 977 18.18 5.49 55.09
CA VAL A 977 18.95 5.17 56.33
C VAL A 977 19.09 3.62 56.43
N GLU A 978 20.00 2.96 57.18
CA GLU A 978 21.48 2.94 57.15
C GLU A 978 22.01 1.71 57.96
N GLY A 979 22.99 0.95 57.44
CA GLY A 979 23.80 -0.06 58.18
C GLY A 979 23.16 -1.44 58.48
N LYS A 980 23.91 -2.49 58.89
CA LYS A 980 25.38 -2.79 58.76
C LYS A 980 25.66 -4.26 59.21
N GLY A 981 26.54 -5.02 58.55
CA GLY A 981 27.03 -6.32 59.08
C GLY A 981 27.64 -7.31 58.08
N ASP A 982 28.97 -7.30 57.97
CA ASP A 982 29.93 -8.37 57.62
C ASP A 982 29.81 -9.25 56.35
N MET A 983 30.96 -9.86 55.97
CA MET A 983 31.35 -10.43 54.66
C MET A 983 32.51 -11.46 54.90
N PRO A 984 33.00 -12.28 53.93
CA PRO A 984 32.78 -12.26 52.47
C PRO A 984 32.54 -13.63 51.75
N ALA A 985 32.09 -13.61 50.49
CA ALA A 985 32.56 -14.50 49.41
C ALA A 985 32.09 -14.06 48.00
N GLU A 986 33.01 -14.06 47.03
CA GLU A 986 32.84 -14.21 45.56
C GLU A 986 31.69 -13.51 44.78
N GLN A 987 31.86 -12.19 44.64
CA GLN A 987 31.72 -11.43 43.38
C GLN A 987 30.49 -11.66 42.46
N VAL A 988 29.42 -10.92 42.76
CA VAL A 988 28.63 -10.22 41.73
C VAL A 988 28.47 -8.75 42.14
N GLU A 989 28.58 -7.84 41.16
CA GLU A 989 28.13 -6.43 41.17
C GLU A 989 28.85 -5.31 42.00
N LEU A 990 28.49 -4.07 41.61
CA LEU A 990 28.14 -2.88 42.44
C LEU A 990 29.09 -1.64 42.57
N VAL A 991 28.66 -0.51 41.95
CA VAL A 991 28.16 0.75 42.62
C VAL A 991 28.96 2.11 42.70
N ARG A 992 28.23 3.21 42.38
CA ARG A 992 28.26 4.67 42.82
C ARG A 992 29.47 5.60 42.48
N VAL A 993 29.34 6.89 42.06
CA VAL A 993 28.55 8.13 42.45
C VAL A 993 29.27 8.95 43.56
N THR A 994 29.45 10.29 43.55
CA THR A 994 28.51 11.43 43.24
C THR A 994 29.18 12.54 42.35
N VAL A 995 29.00 13.90 42.35
CA VAL A 995 28.40 14.92 43.27
C VAL A 995 27.60 16.07 42.56
N GLN A 996 28.00 17.36 42.64
CA GLN A 996 27.24 18.60 42.27
C GLN A 996 28.25 19.74 41.87
N VAL A 997 27.95 21.03 41.56
CA VAL A 997 26.85 22.01 41.81
C VAL A 997 26.80 23.11 40.68
N PRO A 998 25.80 24.05 40.62
CA PRO A 998 25.42 24.80 39.39
C PRO A 998 25.41 26.36 39.41
N ALA A 999 25.06 27.00 38.27
CA ALA A 999 24.54 28.39 38.12
C ALA A 999 23.56 28.45 36.89
N GLN A 1000 22.35 29.03 36.95
CA GLN A 1000 21.92 30.42 36.56
C GLN A 1000 22.23 30.83 35.09
N GLY A 1001 21.34 31.48 34.30
CA GLY A 1001 20.01 32.08 34.53
C GLY A 1001 19.18 32.28 33.22
N HIS A 1002 18.16 33.17 33.21
CA HIS A 1002 17.05 33.17 32.22
C HIS A 1002 16.88 34.47 31.36
N PHE A 1003 16.29 34.31 30.15
CA PHE A 1003 15.41 35.24 29.39
C PHE A 1003 15.86 36.68 29.04
N ARG A 1004 15.80 37.12 27.76
CA ARG A 1004 14.65 37.79 27.06
C ARG A 1004 15.05 38.56 25.76
N ASP A 1005 14.05 38.73 24.88
CA ASP A 1005 13.77 39.79 23.89
C ASP A 1005 14.88 40.39 22.98
N PHE A 1006 14.68 40.32 21.64
CA PHE A 1006 14.11 41.44 20.86
C PHE A 1006 13.71 41.06 19.41
N GLN A 1007 12.65 41.67 18.90
CA GLN A 1007 12.38 41.82 17.45
C GLN A 1007 12.44 43.31 17.09
N GLN A 1008 12.99 43.68 15.93
CA GLN A 1008 12.36 44.52 14.89
C GLN A 1008 13.36 45.22 13.95
N CYS A 1009 12.92 45.42 12.71
CA CYS A 1009 13.30 46.49 11.75
C CYS A 1009 14.77 46.73 11.35
N GLY A 1010 15.11 46.37 10.10
CA GLY A 1010 15.46 47.43 9.13
C GLY A 1010 16.69 47.25 8.21
N HIS A 1011 16.47 47.56 6.92
CA HIS A 1011 17.43 48.01 5.90
C HIS A 1011 18.54 47.06 5.35
N PHE A 1012 18.48 46.85 4.03
CA PHE A 1012 19.65 46.65 3.16
C PHE A 1012 20.37 47.99 2.93
N PRO A 1013 21.69 48.01 2.62
CA PRO A 1013 22.07 48.12 1.20
C PRO A 1013 23.29 47.28 0.78
N GLN A 1014 23.69 47.45 -0.49
CA GLN A 1014 24.58 46.63 -1.30
C GLN A 1014 26.05 47.09 -1.35
N VAL A 1015 26.94 46.16 -1.74
CA VAL A 1015 28.07 46.33 -2.69
C VAL A 1015 29.38 47.05 -2.24
N ASP A 1016 30.40 46.22 -2.00
CA ASP A 1016 31.70 46.16 -2.71
C ASP A 1016 32.70 47.35 -2.65
N ARG A 1017 33.89 47.18 -2.00
CA ARG A 1017 35.21 47.02 -2.69
C ARG A 1017 36.50 47.04 -1.83
N LEU A 1018 37.49 46.30 -2.33
CA LEU A 1018 38.97 46.41 -2.26
C LEU A 1018 39.77 46.35 -0.93
N LEU A 1019 40.30 45.15 -0.64
CA LEU A 1019 41.71 44.72 -0.84
C LEU A 1019 42.93 45.50 -0.26
N VAL A 1020 43.90 44.69 0.25
CA VAL A 1020 45.37 44.89 0.42
C VAL A 1020 45.91 45.26 1.83
N LEU A 1021 47.01 44.56 2.20
CA LEU A 1021 48.04 44.85 3.23
C LEU A 1021 47.70 44.72 4.73
N GLN A 1022 47.66 43.48 5.22
CA GLN A 1022 48.78 42.95 6.04
C GLN A 1022 48.64 41.44 6.31
N GLY A 1023 49.41 40.63 5.58
CA GLY A 1023 49.79 39.29 6.03
C GLY A 1023 51.30 39.28 6.28
N LEU A 1024 51.74 39.13 7.53
CA LEU A 1024 53.18 39.09 7.86
C LEU A 1024 53.57 38.48 9.22
N LEU A 1025 52.64 38.08 10.11
CA LEU A 1025 53.00 37.57 11.45
C LEU A 1025 52.39 36.21 11.87
N ASP A 1026 51.21 35.82 11.40
CA ASP A 1026 50.62 34.49 11.75
C ASP A 1026 51.23 33.30 10.97
N HIS A 1027 52.47 33.42 10.51
CA HIS A 1027 53.14 32.39 9.71
C HIS A 1027 54.52 31.95 10.25
N CYS A 1028 54.70 31.95 11.58
CA CYS A 1028 55.81 31.24 12.25
C CYS A 1028 55.60 31.04 13.77
N ALA A 1029 54.78 30.07 14.20
CA ALA A 1029 54.68 29.68 15.63
C ALA A 1029 54.41 28.19 15.94
N HIS A 1030 54.04 27.35 14.96
CA HIS A 1030 53.99 25.88 15.12
C HIS A 1030 54.79 25.17 14.03
N ARG A 1031 56.12 25.27 14.12
CA ARG A 1031 57.05 24.36 13.42
C ARG A 1031 57.64 23.37 14.42
N ALA A 1032 57.32 22.08 14.22
CA ALA A 1032 58.19 20.99 14.66
C ALA A 1032 59.52 21.04 13.84
N PRO A 1033 60.60 20.36 14.26
CA PRO A 1033 61.94 20.75 13.88
C PRO A 1033 62.29 20.46 12.41
N SER A 1034 63.22 21.26 11.90
CA SER A 1034 63.92 21.02 10.66
C SER A 1034 64.86 19.80 10.76
N PRO A 1035 64.73 18.78 9.90
CA PRO A 1035 65.84 18.46 9.03
C PRO A 1035 66.13 19.72 8.19
N GLY A 1036 67.38 20.15 7.99
CA GLY A 1036 68.49 19.26 7.69
C GLY A 1036 68.44 18.95 6.20
N THR A 1037 69.54 19.17 5.50
CA THR A 1037 69.76 18.55 4.19
C THR A 1037 69.62 17.02 4.33
N ASP A 1038 69.29 16.36 3.23
CA ASP A 1038 69.06 14.90 3.14
C ASP A 1038 67.74 14.41 3.74
N PHE A 1039 66.62 14.66 3.02
CA PHE A 1039 65.61 13.62 2.75
C PHE A 1039 64.67 13.93 1.57
N MET A 1040 65.15 14.63 0.52
CA MET A 1040 64.50 14.54 -0.80
C MET A 1040 64.84 13.18 -1.44
N THR A 1041 64.18 12.12 -0.98
CA THR A 1041 64.01 10.92 -1.80
C THR A 1041 63.07 11.28 -2.95
N SER A 1042 63.64 11.83 -4.03
CA SER A 1042 62.96 11.89 -5.31
C SER A 1042 62.55 10.48 -5.68
N ILE A 1043 61.24 10.21 -5.70
CA ILE A 1043 60.71 8.87 -5.96
C ILE A 1043 61.02 8.55 -7.41
N THR A 1044 62.11 7.83 -7.64
CA THR A 1044 62.63 7.60 -8.99
C THR A 1044 61.57 6.98 -9.88
N PRO A 1045 61.59 7.19 -11.20
CA PRO A 1045 60.61 6.61 -12.11
C PRO A 1045 60.43 5.09 -11.92
N ALA A 1046 61.50 4.35 -11.61
CA ALA A 1046 61.44 2.93 -11.24
C ALA A 1046 60.75 2.66 -9.89
N ALA A 1047 60.96 3.50 -8.86
CA ALA A 1047 60.30 3.37 -7.56
C ALA A 1047 58.79 3.61 -7.64
N LEU A 1048 58.30 4.42 -8.60
CA LEU A 1048 56.86 4.61 -8.85
C LEU A 1048 56.16 3.34 -9.36
N ALA A 1049 56.88 2.36 -9.92
CA ALA A 1049 56.25 1.15 -10.47
C ALA A 1049 55.41 0.39 -9.42
N GLN A 1050 55.92 0.26 -8.19
CA GLN A 1050 55.23 -0.39 -7.09
C GLN A 1050 54.08 0.45 -6.49
N PHE A 1051 53.80 1.65 -7.02
CA PHE A 1051 52.59 2.42 -6.73
C PHE A 1051 51.52 2.30 -7.83
N ILE A 1052 51.82 1.69 -8.99
CA ILE A 1052 50.94 1.71 -10.16
C ILE A 1052 50.04 0.46 -10.24
N ASP A 1053 48.74 0.72 -10.40
CA ASP A 1053 47.74 -0.23 -10.91
C ASP A 1053 47.53 0.07 -12.41
N HIS A 1054 48.16 -0.72 -13.27
CA HIS A 1054 48.17 -0.50 -14.73
C HIS A 1054 46.81 -0.92 -15.33
N THR A 1055 46.09 0.03 -15.90
CA THR A 1055 44.62 -0.03 -16.02
C THR A 1055 44.15 -0.03 -17.47
N LEU A 1056 43.34 -1.03 -17.86
CA LEU A 1056 42.60 -1.06 -19.13
C LEU A 1056 41.15 -1.49 -18.90
N LEU A 1057 40.23 -0.52 -18.92
CA LEU A 1057 38.80 -0.72 -18.64
C LEU A 1057 37.90 -0.42 -19.85
N ALA A 1058 38.48 -0.39 -21.05
CA ALA A 1058 37.78 -0.14 -22.30
C ALA A 1058 36.60 -1.11 -22.50
N PRO A 1059 35.43 -0.64 -22.98
CA PRO A 1059 34.32 -1.52 -23.37
C PRO A 1059 34.68 -2.38 -24.60
N ASP A 1060 35.66 -1.94 -25.39
CA ASP A 1060 36.23 -2.59 -26.58
C ASP A 1060 37.58 -3.29 -26.33
N ALA A 1061 38.00 -3.46 -25.05
CA ALA A 1061 39.30 -3.99 -24.69
C ALA A 1061 39.51 -5.43 -25.17
N THR A 1062 40.34 -5.61 -26.19
CA THR A 1062 40.62 -6.92 -26.80
C THR A 1062 41.56 -7.77 -25.94
N ARG A 1063 41.50 -9.09 -26.11
CA ARG A 1063 42.43 -10.03 -25.47
C ARG A 1063 43.90 -9.73 -25.79
N GLN A 1064 44.21 -9.22 -26.98
CA GLN A 1064 45.57 -8.82 -27.36
C GLN A 1064 46.06 -7.62 -26.53
N GLN A 1065 45.21 -6.61 -26.29
CA GLN A 1065 45.56 -5.45 -25.45
C GLN A 1065 45.67 -5.84 -23.96
N ILE A 1066 44.81 -6.74 -23.47
CA ILE A 1066 44.94 -7.29 -22.10
C ILE A 1066 46.26 -8.08 -21.95
N ALA A 1067 46.69 -8.83 -22.97
CA ALA A 1067 47.97 -9.52 -22.96
C ALA A 1067 49.17 -8.56 -22.95
N ALA A 1068 49.11 -7.47 -23.73
CA ALA A 1068 50.11 -6.41 -23.69
C ALA A 1068 50.19 -5.74 -22.30
N LEU A 1069 49.05 -5.38 -21.71
CA LEU A 1069 48.96 -4.82 -20.35
C LEU A 1069 49.60 -5.73 -19.30
N CYS A 1070 49.35 -7.05 -19.38
CA CYS A 1070 49.95 -8.03 -18.48
C CYS A 1070 51.48 -8.13 -18.67
N LYS A 1071 51.96 -8.13 -19.93
CA LYS A 1071 53.41 -8.14 -20.23
C LYS A 1071 54.08 -6.87 -19.71
N GLU A 1072 53.51 -5.70 -19.95
CA GLU A 1072 54.04 -4.42 -19.46
C GLU A 1072 54.12 -4.40 -17.93
N ALA A 1073 53.08 -4.89 -17.24
CA ALA A 1073 53.11 -4.97 -15.78
C ALA A 1073 54.18 -5.94 -15.24
N GLN A 1074 54.49 -7.02 -15.96
CA GLN A 1074 55.63 -7.91 -15.65
C GLN A 1074 56.97 -7.22 -15.93
N GLU A 1075 57.12 -6.57 -17.09
CA GLU A 1075 58.36 -5.97 -17.57
C GLU A 1075 58.81 -4.77 -16.73
N TYR A 1076 57.86 -3.91 -16.32
CA TYR A 1076 58.12 -2.73 -15.50
C TYR A 1076 57.88 -2.95 -14.00
N GLY A 1077 57.41 -4.13 -13.59
CA GLY A 1077 57.19 -4.47 -12.18
C GLY A 1077 56.09 -3.63 -11.51
N PHE A 1078 54.94 -3.47 -12.17
CA PHE A 1078 53.78 -2.78 -11.59
C PHE A 1078 53.14 -3.61 -10.46
N TYR A 1079 52.40 -2.95 -9.57
CA TYR A 1079 51.78 -3.62 -8.42
C TYR A 1079 50.57 -4.48 -8.83
N SER A 1080 49.71 -3.97 -9.73
CA SER A 1080 48.61 -4.75 -10.30
C SER A 1080 48.34 -4.39 -11.76
N VAL A 1081 47.60 -5.26 -12.46
CA VAL A 1081 46.78 -4.87 -13.61
C VAL A 1081 45.33 -4.65 -13.16
N CYS A 1082 44.63 -3.67 -13.71
CA CYS A 1082 43.22 -3.39 -13.39
C CYS A 1082 42.36 -3.56 -14.65
N VAL A 1083 41.44 -4.53 -14.62
CA VAL A 1083 40.65 -4.98 -15.79
C VAL A 1083 39.16 -5.15 -15.46
N ASN A 1084 38.30 -5.11 -16.48
CA ASN A 1084 36.89 -5.46 -16.35
C ASN A 1084 36.74 -6.94 -15.94
N SER A 1085 35.75 -7.25 -15.10
CA SER A 1085 35.52 -8.58 -14.48
C SER A 1085 35.63 -9.77 -15.47
N GLY A 1086 35.00 -9.67 -16.65
CA GLY A 1086 35.06 -10.71 -17.70
C GLY A 1086 36.44 -10.97 -18.33
N GLN A 1087 37.45 -10.14 -18.05
CA GLN A 1087 38.84 -10.35 -18.49
C GLN A 1087 39.74 -10.97 -17.39
N VAL A 1088 39.28 -11.03 -16.13
CA VAL A 1088 40.04 -11.53 -14.98
C VAL A 1088 40.59 -12.96 -15.20
N PRO A 1089 39.84 -13.96 -15.71
CA PRO A 1089 40.37 -15.32 -15.89
C PRO A 1089 41.61 -15.35 -16.81
N TYR A 1090 41.67 -14.44 -17.78
CA TYR A 1090 42.75 -14.37 -18.75
C TYR A 1090 43.96 -13.60 -18.23
N ALA A 1091 43.73 -12.48 -17.52
CA ALA A 1091 44.79 -11.78 -16.81
C ALA A 1091 45.44 -12.69 -15.75
N ALA A 1092 44.63 -13.45 -14.99
CA ALA A 1092 45.12 -14.41 -14.00
C ALA A 1092 45.90 -15.57 -14.63
N GLN A 1093 45.48 -16.07 -15.80
CA GLN A 1093 46.23 -17.08 -16.56
C GLN A 1093 47.61 -16.55 -16.99
N LEU A 1094 47.69 -15.32 -17.50
CA LEU A 1094 48.93 -14.70 -17.98
C LEU A 1094 49.88 -14.26 -16.86
N LEU A 1095 49.35 -13.96 -15.67
CA LEU A 1095 50.11 -13.51 -14.49
C LEU A 1095 50.32 -14.62 -13.45
N SER A 1096 49.97 -15.86 -13.77
CA SER A 1096 50.16 -17.01 -12.87
C SER A 1096 51.64 -17.16 -12.46
N GLY A 1097 51.89 -17.26 -11.16
CA GLY A 1097 53.24 -17.31 -10.58
C GLY A 1097 54.00 -15.97 -10.54
N GLN A 1098 53.43 -14.87 -11.04
CA GLN A 1098 54.05 -13.54 -11.02
C GLN A 1098 53.73 -12.77 -9.74
N LYS A 1099 54.51 -11.73 -9.44
CA LYS A 1099 54.27 -10.82 -8.29
C LYS A 1099 53.17 -9.78 -8.54
N VAL A 1100 52.79 -9.57 -9.81
CA VAL A 1100 51.78 -8.60 -10.23
C VAL A 1100 50.39 -9.14 -9.90
N LYS A 1101 49.58 -8.40 -9.15
CA LYS A 1101 48.20 -8.81 -8.86
C LYS A 1101 47.26 -8.57 -10.03
N VAL A 1102 46.16 -9.32 -10.10
CA VAL A 1102 45.00 -8.97 -10.91
C VAL A 1102 43.99 -8.23 -10.03
N CYS A 1103 43.64 -7.01 -10.40
CA CYS A 1103 42.55 -6.24 -9.83
C CYS A 1103 41.35 -6.28 -10.78
N ALA A 1104 40.19 -6.70 -10.30
CA ALA A 1104 38.94 -6.57 -11.05
C ALA A 1104 38.25 -5.24 -10.72
N VAL A 1105 37.44 -4.71 -11.63
CA VAL A 1105 36.48 -3.64 -11.32
C VAL A 1105 35.04 -4.17 -11.39
N VAL A 1106 34.18 -3.77 -10.45
CA VAL A 1106 32.80 -4.27 -10.31
C VAL A 1106 31.77 -3.14 -10.20
N GLY A 1107 30.57 -3.37 -10.75
CA GLY A 1107 29.52 -2.35 -10.90
C GLY A 1107 29.90 -1.18 -11.83
N PHE A 1108 30.91 -1.39 -12.68
CA PHE A 1108 31.58 -0.34 -13.45
C PHE A 1108 30.81 0.07 -14.73
N PRO A 1109 30.87 1.34 -15.17
CA PRO A 1109 31.43 2.51 -14.49
C PRO A 1109 30.43 3.23 -13.57
N LEU A 1110 29.16 2.80 -13.51
CA LEU A 1110 28.08 3.65 -12.98
C LEU A 1110 27.79 3.48 -11.48
N GLY A 1111 28.16 2.36 -10.86
CA GLY A 1111 27.83 2.03 -9.46
C GLY A 1111 26.34 1.81 -9.16
N ALA A 1112 25.46 2.11 -10.11
CA ALA A 1112 23.99 2.08 -10.00
C ALA A 1112 23.35 0.69 -10.17
N GLY A 1113 24.15 -0.38 -10.29
CA GLY A 1113 23.67 -1.76 -10.20
C GLY A 1113 23.33 -2.14 -8.75
N LEU A 1114 22.51 -3.19 -8.56
CA LEU A 1114 22.18 -3.72 -7.24
C LEU A 1114 23.44 -4.13 -6.48
N SER A 1115 23.46 -3.89 -5.18
CA SER A 1115 24.59 -4.21 -4.29
C SER A 1115 24.87 -5.72 -4.27
N GLU A 1116 23.81 -6.53 -4.33
CA GLU A 1116 23.85 -7.99 -4.50
C GLU A 1116 24.56 -8.39 -5.80
N SER A 1117 24.25 -7.70 -6.92
CA SER A 1117 24.91 -7.97 -8.20
C SER A 1117 26.39 -7.59 -8.18
N LYS A 1118 26.75 -6.47 -7.52
CA LYS A 1118 28.16 -6.05 -7.37
C LYS A 1118 28.94 -6.96 -6.40
N ALA A 1119 28.28 -7.46 -5.36
CA ALA A 1119 28.87 -8.42 -4.43
C ALA A 1119 29.08 -9.80 -5.09
N PHE A 1120 28.11 -10.28 -5.86
CA PHE A 1120 28.25 -11.49 -6.67
C PHE A 1120 29.33 -11.34 -7.76
N GLU A 1121 29.37 -10.20 -8.47
CA GLU A 1121 30.42 -9.91 -9.45
C GLU A 1121 31.82 -9.93 -8.80
N ALA A 1122 31.97 -9.36 -7.59
CA ALA A 1122 33.22 -9.43 -6.83
C ALA A 1122 33.58 -10.86 -6.42
N GLN A 1123 32.63 -11.63 -5.87
CA GLN A 1123 32.85 -13.03 -5.48
C GLN A 1123 33.26 -13.89 -6.68
N GLN A 1124 32.59 -13.74 -7.83
CA GLN A 1124 32.92 -14.46 -9.05
C GLN A 1124 34.27 -14.02 -9.63
N ALA A 1125 34.60 -12.73 -9.60
CA ALA A 1125 35.91 -12.23 -10.02
C ALA A 1125 37.04 -12.81 -9.15
N ILE A 1126 36.85 -12.89 -7.83
CA ILE A 1126 37.82 -13.52 -6.90
C ILE A 1126 37.96 -15.02 -7.20
N ALA A 1127 36.85 -15.73 -7.39
CA ALA A 1127 36.85 -17.16 -7.71
C ALA A 1127 37.58 -17.50 -9.02
N VAL A 1128 37.70 -16.54 -9.96
CA VAL A 1128 38.46 -16.70 -11.21
C VAL A 1128 39.81 -15.96 -11.22
N GLY A 1129 40.31 -15.52 -10.06
CA GLY A 1129 41.70 -15.08 -9.88
C GLY A 1129 41.92 -13.59 -9.58
N ALA A 1130 40.89 -12.80 -9.26
CA ALA A 1130 41.10 -11.42 -8.78
C ALA A 1130 41.71 -11.42 -7.36
N GLY A 1131 42.90 -10.83 -7.24
CA GLY A 1131 43.62 -10.64 -5.98
C GLY A 1131 43.31 -9.32 -5.27
N GLU A 1132 42.57 -8.40 -5.92
CA GLU A 1132 41.99 -7.16 -5.36
C GLU A 1132 40.72 -6.78 -6.13
N ILE A 1133 39.81 -6.01 -5.51
CA ILE A 1133 38.58 -5.51 -6.12
C ILE A 1133 38.52 -3.98 -6.02
N ASP A 1134 38.22 -3.31 -7.14
CA ASP A 1134 37.78 -1.91 -7.18
C ASP A 1134 36.25 -1.88 -7.42
N MET A 1135 35.44 -1.30 -6.54
CA MET A 1135 33.98 -1.15 -6.75
C MET A 1135 33.59 0.30 -7.04
N VAL A 1136 32.50 0.53 -7.78
CA VAL A 1136 31.84 1.85 -7.80
C VAL A 1136 30.68 1.86 -6.80
N LEU A 1137 30.69 2.80 -5.85
CA LEU A 1137 29.60 2.99 -4.90
C LEU A 1137 28.34 3.51 -5.60
N ASN A 1138 27.17 3.37 -4.99
CA ASN A 1138 25.93 3.93 -5.54
C ASN A 1138 25.91 5.48 -5.43
N ILE A 1139 26.48 6.14 -6.45
CA ILE A 1139 26.64 7.61 -6.52
C ILE A 1139 25.27 8.31 -6.44
N GLY A 1140 24.22 7.69 -7.00
CA GLY A 1140 22.85 8.20 -6.91
C GLY A 1140 22.32 8.23 -5.48
N ALA A 1141 22.52 7.15 -4.72
CA ALA A 1141 22.13 7.08 -3.31
C ALA A 1141 22.89 8.09 -2.44
N LEU A 1142 24.21 8.25 -2.66
CA LEU A 1142 25.03 9.24 -1.95
C LEU A 1142 24.53 10.68 -2.20
N ARG A 1143 24.16 11.00 -3.44
CA ARG A 1143 23.65 12.34 -3.82
C ARG A 1143 22.18 12.59 -3.42
N GLU A 1144 21.39 11.56 -3.14
CA GLU A 1144 20.09 11.71 -2.45
C GLU A 1144 20.24 11.72 -0.91
N GLY A 1145 21.45 11.62 -0.36
CA GLY A 1145 21.70 11.59 1.09
C GLY A 1145 21.32 10.27 1.77
N LEU A 1146 21.14 9.19 1.00
CA LEU A 1146 20.74 7.86 1.48
C LEU A 1146 21.96 7.09 2.04
N LEU A 1147 22.57 7.64 3.10
CA LEU A 1147 23.85 7.17 3.64
C LEU A 1147 23.83 5.70 4.06
N ASP A 1148 22.72 5.19 4.60
CA ASP A 1148 22.59 3.78 4.97
C ASP A 1148 22.55 2.87 3.74
N THR A 1149 21.96 3.31 2.62
CA THR A 1149 22.03 2.58 1.34
C THR A 1149 23.45 2.55 0.79
N VAL A 1150 24.24 3.62 0.97
CA VAL A 1150 25.66 3.65 0.59
C VAL A 1150 26.51 2.76 1.51
N ARG A 1151 26.21 2.74 2.81
CA ARG A 1151 26.86 1.86 3.80
C ARG A 1151 26.57 0.39 3.49
N ASP A 1152 25.32 0.01 3.27
CA ASP A 1152 24.92 -1.34 2.85
C ASP A 1152 25.60 -1.77 1.53
N ASP A 1153 25.64 -0.86 0.55
CA ASP A 1153 26.22 -1.11 -0.77
C ASP A 1153 27.71 -1.46 -0.69
N ILE A 1154 28.47 -0.71 0.12
CA ILE A 1154 29.89 -0.97 0.35
C ILE A 1154 30.09 -2.20 1.26
N ALA A 1155 29.29 -2.35 2.31
CA ALA A 1155 29.42 -3.43 3.29
C ALA A 1155 29.20 -4.82 2.65
N ARG A 1156 28.20 -4.97 1.78
CA ARG A 1156 27.91 -6.24 1.09
C ARG A 1156 29.03 -6.64 0.13
N VAL A 1157 29.58 -5.69 -0.62
CA VAL A 1157 30.72 -5.95 -1.50
C VAL A 1157 31.97 -6.25 -0.67
N HIS A 1158 32.18 -5.56 0.45
CA HIS A 1158 33.30 -5.86 1.35
C HIS A 1158 33.21 -7.27 1.94
N GLN A 1159 32.03 -7.67 2.42
CA GLN A 1159 31.78 -9.01 2.93
C GLN A 1159 32.02 -10.09 1.86
N ALA A 1160 31.59 -9.87 0.62
CA ALA A 1160 31.84 -10.76 -0.50
C ALA A 1160 33.32 -10.83 -0.93
N CYS A 1161 34.12 -9.80 -0.63
CA CYS A 1161 35.57 -9.84 -0.84
C CYS A 1161 36.31 -10.64 0.24
N GLY A 1162 35.78 -10.74 1.46
CA GLY A 1162 36.43 -11.44 2.57
C GLY A 1162 37.80 -10.83 2.88
N SER A 1163 38.88 -11.60 2.67
CA SER A 1163 40.27 -11.16 2.85
C SER A 1163 40.86 -10.42 1.63
N VAL A 1164 40.14 -10.34 0.50
CA VAL A 1164 40.59 -9.63 -0.70
C VAL A 1164 40.43 -8.12 -0.52
N PRO A 1165 41.48 -7.30 -0.77
CA PRO A 1165 41.39 -5.85 -0.60
C PRO A 1165 40.35 -5.18 -1.52
N LEU A 1166 39.35 -4.56 -0.89
CA LEU A 1166 38.35 -3.72 -1.57
C LEU A 1166 38.80 -2.25 -1.63
N LYS A 1167 38.62 -1.63 -2.80
CA LYS A 1167 38.83 -0.20 -3.05
C LYS A 1167 37.52 0.44 -3.53
N VAL A 1168 37.04 1.48 -2.86
CA VAL A 1168 35.75 2.11 -3.17
C VAL A 1168 35.96 3.36 -4.02
N ILE A 1169 35.48 3.35 -5.28
CA ILE A 1169 35.45 4.51 -6.18
C ILE A 1169 34.32 5.43 -5.77
N LEU A 1170 34.66 6.68 -5.42
CA LEU A 1170 33.69 7.71 -5.01
C LEU A 1170 33.10 8.49 -6.20
N GLU A 1171 33.87 8.61 -7.28
CA GLU A 1171 33.66 9.52 -8.41
C GLU A 1171 33.60 11.00 -8.00
N THR A 1172 34.72 11.51 -7.46
CA THR A 1172 34.84 12.83 -6.82
C THR A 1172 34.46 14.02 -7.71
N CYS A 1173 34.41 13.85 -9.03
CA CYS A 1173 33.95 14.89 -9.97
C CYS A 1173 32.42 15.08 -9.98
N LEU A 1174 31.65 14.16 -9.40
CA LEU A 1174 30.18 14.21 -9.33
C LEU A 1174 29.65 14.60 -7.94
N LEU A 1175 30.54 14.84 -6.98
CA LEU A 1175 30.24 15.05 -5.55
C LEU A 1175 30.75 16.40 -5.05
N ASP A 1176 30.06 16.96 -4.06
CA ASP A 1176 30.56 18.10 -3.26
C ASP A 1176 31.49 17.64 -2.11
N GLU A 1177 32.08 18.58 -1.36
CA GLU A 1177 33.02 18.26 -0.27
C GLU A 1177 32.35 17.50 0.88
N GLU A 1178 31.08 17.78 1.22
CA GLU A 1178 30.38 17.04 2.27
C GLU A 1178 30.14 15.58 1.85
N GLN A 1179 29.66 15.34 0.63
CA GLN A 1179 29.46 13.97 0.10
C GLN A 1179 30.77 13.18 0.06
N LYS A 1180 31.90 13.82 -0.31
CA LYS A 1180 33.23 13.20 -0.26
C LYS A 1180 33.64 12.83 1.17
N ILE A 1181 33.40 13.72 2.14
CA ILE A 1181 33.65 13.45 3.56
C ILE A 1181 32.80 12.26 4.02
N ARG A 1182 31.48 12.28 3.80
CA ARG A 1182 30.57 11.19 4.23
C ARG A 1182 30.92 9.83 3.62
N ALA A 1183 31.29 9.80 2.34
CA ALA A 1183 31.72 8.55 1.70
C ALA A 1183 33.04 8.03 2.29
N CYS A 1184 33.99 8.91 2.62
CA CYS A 1184 35.23 8.53 3.30
C CYS A 1184 34.99 8.07 4.75
N GLU A 1185 34.06 8.70 5.47
CA GLU A 1185 33.64 8.28 6.82
C GLU A 1185 33.03 6.87 6.80
N ILE A 1186 32.07 6.61 5.90
CA ILE A 1186 31.45 5.29 5.72
C ILE A 1186 32.50 4.22 5.35
N CYS A 1187 33.43 4.52 4.44
CA CYS A 1187 34.52 3.60 4.11
C CYS A 1187 35.39 3.29 5.35
N ARG A 1188 35.69 4.29 6.17
CA ARG A 1188 36.51 4.17 7.38
C ARG A 1188 35.80 3.39 8.49
N GLU A 1189 34.50 3.59 8.65
CA GLU A 1189 33.65 2.80 9.56
C GLU A 1189 33.60 1.32 9.16
N LEU A 1190 33.53 1.04 7.86
CA LEU A 1190 33.44 -0.33 7.33
C LEU A 1190 34.80 -1.04 7.20
N GLY A 1191 35.92 -0.35 7.40
CA GLY A 1191 37.26 -0.96 7.38
C GLY A 1191 37.80 -1.36 6.00
N VAL A 1192 37.25 -0.82 4.91
CA VAL A 1192 37.71 -1.15 3.54
C VAL A 1192 39.18 -0.74 3.32
N ALA A 1193 39.88 -1.42 2.41
CA ALA A 1193 41.32 -1.22 2.26
C ALA A 1193 41.70 0.13 1.63
N PHE A 1194 40.90 0.65 0.68
CA PHE A 1194 41.17 1.93 0.00
C PHE A 1194 39.89 2.71 -0.32
N VAL A 1195 40.02 4.05 -0.37
CA VAL A 1195 39.14 4.93 -1.16
C VAL A 1195 39.83 5.34 -2.46
N LYS A 1196 39.06 5.48 -3.55
CA LYS A 1196 39.56 5.80 -4.91
C LYS A 1196 38.78 6.97 -5.52
N THR A 1197 39.48 7.89 -6.20
CA THR A 1197 38.86 9.14 -6.69
C THR A 1197 37.79 8.91 -7.75
N SER A 1198 38.14 8.25 -8.86
CA SER A 1198 37.37 8.31 -10.11
C SER A 1198 37.43 7.00 -10.90
N THR A 1199 36.44 6.77 -11.76
CA THR A 1199 36.46 5.71 -12.79
C THR A 1199 37.39 6.04 -13.95
N GLY A 1200 37.55 7.33 -14.26
CA GLY A 1200 38.21 7.81 -15.48
C GLY A 1200 37.29 7.96 -16.70
N PHE A 1201 35.98 7.73 -16.55
CA PHE A 1201 34.97 7.85 -17.62
C PHE A 1201 34.05 9.09 -17.45
N SER A 1202 34.33 9.94 -16.46
CA SER A 1202 33.55 11.14 -16.13
C SER A 1202 34.33 12.43 -16.44
N HIS A 1203 33.69 13.58 -16.27
CA HIS A 1203 34.14 14.88 -16.82
C HIS A 1203 35.51 15.39 -16.32
N HIS A 1204 36.02 14.93 -15.17
CA HIS A 1204 37.42 15.07 -14.79
C HIS A 1204 37.89 13.92 -13.88
N GLY A 1205 39.21 13.70 -13.83
CA GLY A 1205 39.85 12.71 -12.97
C GLY A 1205 40.24 13.23 -11.58
N ALA A 1206 41.19 12.54 -10.95
CA ALA A 1206 41.76 12.91 -9.65
C ALA A 1206 42.32 14.34 -9.63
N THR A 1207 42.13 15.02 -8.49
CA THR A 1207 42.80 16.29 -8.16
C THR A 1207 43.62 16.13 -6.89
N ALA A 1208 44.73 16.85 -6.74
CA ALA A 1208 45.51 16.83 -5.50
C ALA A 1208 44.68 17.29 -4.27
N GLY A 1209 43.71 18.18 -4.49
CA GLY A 1209 42.74 18.59 -3.46
C GLY A 1209 41.83 17.45 -3.00
N ASP A 1210 41.28 16.65 -3.92
CA ASP A 1210 40.50 15.45 -3.57
C ASP A 1210 41.35 14.45 -2.77
N ILE A 1211 42.61 14.21 -3.19
CA ILE A 1211 43.50 13.27 -2.49
C ILE A 1211 43.81 13.75 -1.06
N ALA A 1212 44.16 15.03 -0.89
CA ALA A 1212 44.44 15.61 0.43
C ALA A 1212 43.21 15.61 1.34
N LEU A 1213 42.01 15.89 0.78
CA LEU A 1213 40.74 15.76 1.48
C LEU A 1213 40.49 14.30 1.93
N MET A 1214 40.56 13.35 1.01
CA MET A 1214 40.31 11.93 1.28
C MET A 1214 41.29 11.41 2.35
N ARG A 1215 42.60 11.71 2.20
CA ARG A 1215 43.65 11.38 3.19
C ARG A 1215 43.35 11.95 4.58
N ARG A 1216 42.89 13.21 4.65
CA ARG A 1216 42.52 13.87 5.92
C ARG A 1216 41.39 13.15 6.65
N ILE A 1217 40.42 12.58 5.93
CA ILE A 1217 39.27 11.90 6.54
C ILE A 1217 39.55 10.42 6.86
N VAL A 1218 40.17 9.66 5.94
CA VAL A 1218 40.42 8.22 6.17
C VAL A 1218 41.61 7.93 7.09
N GLY A 1219 42.41 8.94 7.42
CA GLY A 1219 43.56 8.82 8.32
C GLY A 1219 44.79 8.17 7.66
N PRO A 1220 45.81 7.78 8.44
CA PRO A 1220 47.07 7.27 7.90
C PRO A 1220 47.05 5.78 7.50
N GLN A 1221 46.10 4.98 8.00
CA GLN A 1221 46.10 3.52 7.84
C GLN A 1221 45.41 3.04 6.55
N MET A 1222 44.27 3.63 6.18
CA MET A 1222 43.58 3.27 4.93
C MET A 1222 44.35 3.81 3.72
N GLY A 1223 44.33 3.08 2.61
CA GLY A 1223 44.91 3.55 1.36
C GLY A 1223 44.05 4.61 0.64
N VAL A 1224 44.71 5.45 -0.15
CA VAL A 1224 44.04 6.42 -1.04
C VAL A 1224 44.57 6.20 -2.45
N LYS A 1225 43.69 5.90 -3.42
CA LYS A 1225 44.04 5.62 -4.80
C LYS A 1225 43.64 6.78 -5.71
N ALA A 1226 44.62 7.50 -6.24
CA ALA A 1226 44.37 8.46 -7.31
C ALA A 1226 44.06 7.70 -8.61
N SER A 1227 43.07 8.13 -9.38
CA SER A 1227 42.72 7.53 -10.67
C SER A 1227 42.07 8.53 -11.61
N GLY A 1228 42.36 8.40 -12.90
CA GLY A 1228 42.01 9.40 -13.93
C GLY A 1228 42.94 10.62 -13.89
N GLY A 1229 43.38 11.10 -15.05
CA GLY A 1229 44.23 12.28 -15.20
C GLY A 1229 45.74 12.07 -14.98
N VAL A 1230 46.16 11.06 -14.19
CA VAL A 1230 47.58 10.77 -13.91
C VAL A 1230 48.28 10.17 -15.15
N ARG A 1231 48.89 11.02 -15.98
CA ARG A 1231 49.49 10.64 -17.29
C ARG A 1231 51.02 10.75 -17.36
N ASP A 1232 51.63 11.46 -16.42
CA ASP A 1232 53.06 11.79 -16.42
C ASP A 1232 53.68 11.71 -15.01
N TYR A 1233 55.02 11.71 -14.96
CA TYR A 1233 55.81 11.59 -13.73
C TYR A 1233 55.55 12.71 -12.71
N ALA A 1234 55.40 13.96 -13.15
CA ALA A 1234 55.21 15.09 -12.24
C ALA A 1234 53.83 15.01 -11.57
N THR A 1235 52.79 14.69 -12.35
CA THR A 1235 51.44 14.42 -11.83
C THR A 1235 51.41 13.20 -10.91
N ALA A 1236 52.18 12.14 -11.21
CA ALA A 1236 52.28 10.95 -10.36
C ALA A 1236 52.89 11.26 -8.99
N VAL A 1237 53.99 12.02 -8.95
CA VAL A 1237 54.64 12.46 -7.70
C VAL A 1237 53.71 13.37 -6.89
N ALA A 1238 53.11 14.40 -7.53
CA ALA A 1238 52.22 15.33 -6.84
C ALA A 1238 50.98 14.66 -6.20
N MET A 1239 50.46 13.58 -6.79
CA MET A 1239 49.37 12.79 -6.19
C MET A 1239 49.84 11.99 -4.96
N ILE A 1240 51.07 11.46 -4.97
CA ILE A 1240 51.65 10.76 -3.80
C ILE A 1240 51.94 11.77 -2.68
N GLU A 1241 52.51 12.93 -3.01
CA GLU A 1241 52.75 14.03 -2.05
C GLU A 1241 51.45 14.57 -1.42
N ALA A 1242 50.36 14.62 -2.17
CA ALA A 1242 49.03 14.93 -1.65
C ALA A 1242 48.44 13.83 -0.74
N GLY A 1243 49.05 12.64 -0.69
CA GLY A 1243 48.69 11.54 0.21
C GLY A 1243 48.19 10.25 -0.46
N ALA A 1244 48.29 10.10 -1.78
CA ALA A 1244 47.93 8.85 -2.46
C ALA A 1244 48.96 7.74 -2.18
N THR A 1245 48.47 6.53 -1.89
CA THR A 1245 49.28 5.32 -1.74
C THR A 1245 49.16 4.35 -2.91
N ARG A 1246 48.33 4.68 -3.92
CA ARG A 1246 48.20 3.93 -5.17
C ARG A 1246 47.78 4.86 -6.32
N LEU A 1247 48.24 4.56 -7.54
CA LEU A 1247 47.98 5.31 -8.76
C LEU A 1247 47.35 4.39 -9.83
N GLY A 1248 46.09 4.62 -10.19
CA GLY A 1248 45.41 3.92 -11.29
C GLY A 1248 45.52 4.68 -12.60
N THR A 1249 46.20 4.11 -13.59
CA THR A 1249 46.51 4.79 -14.86
C THR A 1249 46.73 3.79 -16.00
N SER A 1250 46.44 4.21 -17.25
CA SER A 1250 46.85 3.52 -18.48
C SER A 1250 48.24 3.95 -18.98
N SER A 1251 48.82 5.01 -18.42
CA SER A 1251 50.11 5.60 -18.83
C SER A 1251 51.28 5.11 -17.96
N GLY A 1252 51.16 3.95 -17.31
CA GLY A 1252 52.14 3.45 -16.34
C GLY A 1252 53.56 3.38 -16.90
N VAL A 1253 53.72 2.85 -18.12
CA VAL A 1253 55.01 2.75 -18.83
C VAL A 1253 55.63 4.13 -19.07
N SER A 1254 54.85 5.12 -19.46
CA SER A 1254 55.30 6.51 -19.68
C SER A 1254 55.81 7.15 -18.38
N ILE A 1255 55.08 6.96 -17.28
CA ILE A 1255 55.42 7.48 -15.95
C ILE A 1255 56.75 6.91 -15.45
N VAL A 1256 57.00 5.61 -15.60
CA VAL A 1256 58.22 4.95 -15.10
C VAL A 1256 59.42 5.00 -16.06
N SER A 1257 59.18 5.30 -17.34
CA SER A 1257 60.25 5.48 -18.34
C SER A 1257 60.63 6.95 -18.59
N GLY A 1258 59.88 7.91 -18.04
CA GLY A 1258 60.09 9.35 -18.25
C GLY A 1258 59.79 9.84 -19.66
N LYS A 1259 59.15 9.01 -20.50
CA LYS A 1259 58.79 9.35 -21.90
C LYS A 1259 57.35 9.89 -21.96
N PRO A 1260 57.06 10.87 -22.83
CA PRO A 1260 55.68 11.34 -23.02
C PRO A 1260 54.78 10.20 -23.50
N ALA A 1261 53.53 10.18 -23.02
CA ALA A 1261 52.56 9.15 -23.39
C ALA A 1261 51.96 9.41 -24.77
N GLU A 1262 51.80 8.35 -25.57
CA GLU A 1262 50.90 8.38 -26.72
C GLU A 1262 49.45 8.49 -26.21
N ALA A 1263 48.63 9.31 -26.88
CA ALA A 1263 47.37 9.80 -26.34
C ALA A 1263 46.23 8.77 -26.42
N ALA A 1264 46.22 7.79 -25.51
CA ALA A 1264 45.12 6.85 -25.30
C ALA A 1264 44.42 7.10 -23.95
N GLY A 1265 43.27 7.78 -24.01
CA GLY A 1265 42.35 7.97 -22.88
C GLY A 1265 40.91 8.02 -23.38
N TYR A 1266 39.96 7.69 -22.48
CA TYR A 1266 38.52 7.76 -22.73
C TYR A 1266 37.99 9.20 -22.74
#